data_AF-Q96HA7-F1
#
_entry.id   AF-Q96HA7-F1
#
_cell.length_a   1.000
_cell.length_b   1.000
_cell.length_c   1.000
_cell.angle_alpha   90.00
_cell.angle_beta   90.00
_cell.angle_gamma   90.00
#
_symmetry.space_group_name_H-M   'P 1'
#
loop_
_entity.id
_entity.type
_entity.pdbx_description
1 polymer ?
#
loop_
_entity_poly.entity_id
_entity_poly.type
_entity_poly.pdbx_seq_one_letter_code
_entity_poly.pdbx_strand_id
1 'polypeptide(L)'
;MSLERELRQLSKAKAKAQRAGQRREEAALCHQLGELLAGHGRYAEALEQHWQELQLRERADDPLGCAVAHRKIGERLAEMEDYPAALQHQHQYLELAHSLRNHTELQRAWATIGRTHLDIYDHCQSRDALLQAQAAFEKSLAIVDEELEGTLAQGELNEMRTRLYLNLGLTFESLQQTALCNDYFRKSIFLAEQNHLYEDLFRARYNLGTIHWRAGQHSQAMRCLEGARECAHTMRKRFMESECCVVIAQVLQDLGDFLAAKRALKKAYRLGSQKPVQRAAICQNLQHVLAVVRLQQQLEEAEGRDPQGAMVICEQLGDLFSKAGDFPRAAEAYQKQLRFAELLDRPGAERAIIHVSLATTLGDMKDHHGAVRHYEEELRLRSGNVLEEAKTWLNIALSREEAGDAYELLAPCFQKALSCAQQAQRPQLQRQVLQHLHTVQLRLQPQEAPETETRLRELSVAEDEDEEEEAEEAAATAESEALEAGEVELSEGEDDTDGLTPQLEEDEELQGHLGRRKGSKWNRRNDMGETLLHRACIEGQLRRVQDLVRQGHPLNPRDYCGWTPLHEACNYGHLEIVRFLLDHGAAVDDPGGQGCEGITPLHDALNCGHFEVAELLLERGASVTLRTRKGLSPLETLQQWVKLYRRDLDLETRQKARAMEMLLQAAASGQDPHSSQAFHTPSSLLFDPETSPPLSPCPEPPSNSTRLPEASQAHVRVSPGQAAPAMARPRRSRHGPASSSSSSEGEDSAGPARPSQKRPRCSATAQRVAAWTPGPASNREAATASTSRAAYQAAIRGVGSAQSRLGPGPPRGHSKALAPQAALIPEEECLAGDWLELDMPLTRSRRPRPRGTGDNRRPSSTSGSDSEESRPRARAKQVRLTCMQSCSAPVNAGPSSLASEPPGSPSTPRVSEPSGDSSAAGQPLGPAPPPPIRVRVQVQDHLFLIPVPHSSDTHSVAWLAEQAAQRYYQTCGLLPRLTLRKEGALLAPQDLIPDVLQSNDEVLAEVTSWDLPPLTDRYRRACQSLGQGEHQQVLQAVELQGLGLSFSACSLALDQAQLTPLLRALKLHTALRELRLAGNRLGDKCVAELVAALGTMPSLALLDLSSNHLGPEGLRQLAMGLPGQATLQSLEELDLSMNPLGDGCGQSLASLLHACPLLSTLRLQACGFGPSFFLSHQTALGSAFQDAEHLKTLSLSYNALGAPALARTLQSLPAGTLLHLELSSVAAGKGDSDLMEPVFRYLAKEGCALAHLTLSANHLGDKAVRDLCRCLSLCPSLISLDLSANPEISCASLEELLSTLQKRPQGLSFLGLSGCAVQGPLGLGLWDKIAAQLRELQLCSRRLCAEDRDALRQLQPSRPGPGECTLDHGSKLFFRRL
;
A
#
# COMPACT_ATOMS: atom_id res chain seq x y z
N MET A 1 38.28 3.75 -4.34
CA MET A 1 39.52 3.19 -4.94
C MET A 1 39.91 1.92 -4.19
N SER A 2 41.05 1.28 -4.50
CA SER A 2 41.55 0.18 -3.66
C SER A 2 42.19 0.72 -2.37
N LEU A 3 41.84 0.11 -1.24
CA LEU A 3 42.37 0.36 0.11
C LEU A 3 43.89 0.57 0.13
N GLU A 4 44.62 -0.30 -0.57
CA GLU A 4 46.07 -0.24 -0.66
C GLU A 4 46.60 1.12 -1.16
N ARG A 5 45.89 1.78 -2.10
CA ARG A 5 46.35 3.05 -2.66
C ARG A 5 46.30 4.18 -1.62
N GLU A 6 45.26 4.19 -0.79
CA GLU A 6 45.05 5.18 0.26
C GLU A 6 46.01 4.93 1.44
N LEU A 7 46.17 3.67 1.87
CA LEU A 7 47.22 3.28 2.83
C LEU A 7 48.63 3.66 2.32
N ARG A 8 48.94 3.43 1.03
CA ARG A 8 50.21 3.84 0.38
C ARG A 8 50.36 5.36 0.22
N GLN A 9 49.28 6.15 0.35
CA GLN A 9 49.33 7.62 0.35
C GLN A 9 49.52 8.17 1.76
N LEU A 10 48.70 7.74 2.72
CA LEU A 10 48.78 8.15 4.13
C LEU A 10 50.09 7.71 4.78
N SER A 11 50.60 6.51 4.51
CA SER A 11 51.93 6.07 4.99
C SER A 11 53.08 6.93 4.44
N LYS A 12 53.00 7.39 3.18
CA LYS A 12 53.98 8.34 2.61
C LYS A 12 53.88 9.72 3.24
N ALA A 13 52.67 10.18 3.58
CA ALA A 13 52.48 11.42 4.33
C ALA A 13 53.06 11.29 5.75
N LYS A 14 52.75 10.21 6.48
CA LYS A 14 53.30 9.91 7.81
C LYS A 14 54.83 9.90 7.80
N ALA A 15 55.44 9.18 6.85
CA ALA A 15 56.89 9.15 6.68
C ALA A 15 57.50 10.51 6.28
N LYS A 16 56.74 11.42 5.67
CA LYS A 16 57.17 12.80 5.40
C LYS A 16 57.12 13.65 6.66
N ALA A 17 56.01 13.65 7.40
CA ALA A 17 55.85 14.38 8.66
C ALA A 17 56.89 13.96 9.71
N GLN A 18 57.15 12.64 9.81
CA GLN A 18 58.18 12.06 10.66
C GLN A 18 59.59 12.58 10.31
N ARG A 19 59.98 12.59 9.03
CA ARG A 19 61.27 13.15 8.56
C ARG A 19 61.40 14.65 8.79
N ALA A 20 60.28 15.37 8.83
CA ALA A 20 60.24 16.80 9.12
C ALA A 20 60.12 17.10 10.63
N GLY A 21 60.06 16.08 11.50
CA GLY A 21 59.90 16.25 12.96
C GLY A 21 58.53 16.77 13.40
N GLN A 22 57.53 16.75 12.52
CA GLN A 22 56.22 17.37 12.73
C GLN A 22 55.29 16.47 13.58
N ARG A 23 55.63 16.23 14.85
CA ARG A 23 54.97 15.25 15.75
C ARG A 23 53.43 15.28 15.73
N ARG A 24 52.82 16.47 15.72
CA ARG A 24 51.35 16.63 15.68
C ARG A 24 50.73 16.21 14.34
N GLU A 25 51.42 16.46 13.22
CA GLU A 25 51.02 16.01 11.89
C GLU A 25 51.23 14.49 11.75
N GLU A 26 52.34 13.97 12.27
CA GLU A 26 52.59 12.51 12.34
C GLU A 26 51.51 11.78 13.16
N ALA A 27 51.11 12.32 14.32
CA ALA A 27 50.04 11.75 15.15
C ALA A 27 48.68 11.76 14.43
N ALA A 28 48.31 12.85 13.77
CA ALA A 28 47.09 12.94 12.97
C ALA A 28 47.08 11.97 11.77
N LEU A 29 48.26 11.67 11.20
CA LEU A 29 48.39 10.69 10.12
C LEU A 29 48.41 9.25 10.64
N CYS A 30 48.88 9.00 11.86
CA CYS A 30 48.70 7.72 12.55
C CYS A 30 47.20 7.45 12.80
N HIS A 31 46.48 8.45 13.31
CA HIS A 31 45.02 8.39 13.51
C HIS A 31 44.29 7.98 12.22
N GLN A 32 44.54 8.71 11.11
CA GLN A 32 43.88 8.44 9.82
C GLN A 32 44.22 7.05 9.25
N LEU A 33 45.44 6.56 9.45
CA LEU A 33 45.80 5.18 9.08
C LEU A 33 45.08 4.15 9.96
N GLY A 34 45.01 4.39 11.27
CA GLY A 34 44.34 3.49 12.22
C GLY A 34 42.86 3.32 11.92
N GLU A 35 42.13 4.42 11.72
CA GLU A 35 40.71 4.37 11.35
C GLU A 35 40.49 3.69 9.99
N LEU A 36 41.34 3.97 8.98
CA LEU A 36 41.22 3.34 7.67
C LEU A 36 41.50 1.82 7.71
N LEU A 37 42.44 1.38 8.55
CA LEU A 37 42.73 -0.04 8.78
C LEU A 37 41.58 -0.72 9.56
N ALA A 38 41.07 -0.09 10.61
CA ALA A 38 39.94 -0.58 11.41
C ALA A 38 38.67 -0.74 10.57
N GLY A 39 38.35 0.26 9.73
CA GLY A 39 37.22 0.20 8.80
C GLY A 39 37.28 -0.92 7.77
N HIS A 40 38.43 -1.59 7.62
CA HIS A 40 38.64 -2.76 6.77
C HIS A 40 38.99 -4.03 7.56
N GLY A 41 38.71 -4.05 8.88
CA GLY A 41 38.91 -5.22 9.75
C GLY A 41 40.36 -5.53 10.12
N ARG A 42 41.32 -4.66 9.80
CA ARG A 42 42.76 -4.87 10.05
C ARG A 42 43.14 -4.35 11.44
N TYR A 43 42.44 -4.85 12.47
CA TYR A 43 42.47 -4.29 13.82
C TYR A 43 43.87 -4.28 14.46
N ALA A 44 44.67 -5.33 14.27
CA ALA A 44 46.04 -5.40 14.80
C ALA A 44 46.96 -4.30 14.21
N GLU A 45 46.90 -4.05 12.89
CA GLU A 45 47.66 -2.97 12.27
C GLU A 45 47.13 -1.59 12.67
N ALA A 46 45.82 -1.46 12.87
CA ALA A 46 45.20 -0.23 13.39
C ALA A 46 45.66 0.08 14.82
N LEU A 47 45.73 -0.93 15.67
CA LEU A 47 46.22 -0.88 17.05
C LEU A 47 47.68 -0.40 17.09
N GLU A 48 48.56 -0.89 16.21
CA GLU A 48 49.92 -0.35 16.04
C GLU A 48 49.91 1.15 15.70
N GLN A 49 49.00 1.62 14.83
CA GLN A 49 48.94 3.04 14.50
C GLN A 49 48.48 3.88 15.70
N HIS A 50 47.49 3.43 16.47
CA HIS A 50 47.01 4.17 17.63
C HIS A 50 47.98 4.13 18.82
N TRP A 51 48.78 3.06 18.99
CA TRP A 51 49.92 3.09 19.92
C TRP A 51 50.99 4.11 19.51
N GLN A 52 51.30 4.25 18.21
CA GLN A 52 52.18 5.32 17.74
C GLN A 52 51.53 6.71 17.88
N GLU A 53 50.21 6.84 17.67
CA GLU A 53 49.46 8.06 17.95
C GLU A 53 49.63 8.46 19.42
N LEU A 54 49.33 7.56 20.37
CA LEU A 54 49.46 7.80 21.81
C LEU A 54 50.88 8.28 22.17
N GLN A 55 51.92 7.55 21.78
CA GLN A 55 53.31 7.93 22.05
C GLN A 55 53.70 9.31 21.48
N LEU A 56 53.08 9.74 20.38
CA LEU A 56 53.32 11.06 19.80
C LEU A 56 52.53 12.17 20.52
N ARG A 57 51.34 11.87 21.06
CA ARG A 57 50.53 12.79 21.87
C ARG A 57 51.14 13.02 23.25
N GLU A 58 51.58 11.95 23.92
CA GLU A 58 52.32 12.02 25.19
C GLU A 58 53.56 12.91 25.04
N ARG A 59 54.37 12.66 24.00
CA ARG A 59 55.57 13.46 23.66
C ARG A 59 55.26 14.86 23.09
N ALA A 60 54.00 15.26 23.05
CA ALA A 60 53.54 16.58 22.61
C ALA A 60 52.72 17.33 23.68
N ASP A 61 52.60 16.75 24.88
CA ASP A 61 51.82 17.25 26.02
C ASP A 61 50.37 17.59 25.64
N ASP A 62 49.72 16.63 24.97
CA ASP A 62 48.36 16.73 24.43
C ASP A 62 47.43 15.72 25.14
N PRO A 63 46.98 16.00 26.38
CA PRO A 63 46.21 15.05 27.19
C PRO A 63 44.84 14.69 26.57
N LEU A 64 44.23 15.60 25.80
CA LEU A 64 43.00 15.31 25.05
C LEU A 64 43.28 14.37 23.88
N GLY A 65 44.39 14.57 23.16
CA GLY A 65 44.87 13.63 22.15
C GLY A 65 45.22 12.26 22.73
N CYS A 66 45.82 12.19 23.92
CA CYS A 66 46.03 10.94 24.64
C CYS A 66 44.70 10.26 24.97
N ALA A 67 43.73 10.99 25.55
CA ALA A 67 42.40 10.46 25.88
C ALA A 67 41.72 9.80 24.67
N VAL A 68 41.69 10.49 23.51
CA VAL A 68 41.13 9.97 22.25
C VAL A 68 41.92 8.76 21.73
N ALA A 69 43.24 8.71 21.91
CA ALA A 69 44.05 7.55 21.53
C ALA A 69 43.78 6.34 22.44
N HIS A 70 43.65 6.54 23.76
CA HIS A 70 43.24 5.47 24.71
C HIS A 70 41.86 4.90 24.36
N ARG A 71 40.88 5.75 23.99
CA ARG A 71 39.57 5.29 23.48
C ARG A 71 39.74 4.36 22.27
N LYS A 72 40.49 4.79 21.26
CA LYS A 72 40.70 4.03 20.01
C LYS A 72 41.43 2.71 20.25
N ILE A 73 42.47 2.71 21.08
CA ILE A 73 43.16 1.48 21.50
C ILE A 73 42.17 0.52 22.19
N GLY A 74 41.37 1.01 23.13
CA GLY A 74 40.36 0.21 23.82
C GLY A 74 39.28 -0.35 22.90
N GLU A 75 38.90 0.36 21.84
CA GLU A 75 37.95 -0.12 20.82
C GLU A 75 38.57 -1.20 19.92
N ARG A 76 39.82 -1.02 19.46
CA ARG A 76 40.53 -2.05 18.66
C ARG A 76 40.77 -3.33 19.47
N LEU A 77 41.06 -3.22 20.77
CA LEU A 77 41.25 -4.38 21.66
C LEU A 77 39.94 -5.15 21.88
N ALA A 78 38.81 -4.46 22.07
CA ALA A 78 37.49 -5.10 22.17
C ALA A 78 37.06 -5.77 20.84
N GLU A 79 37.42 -5.17 19.70
CA GLU A 79 37.25 -5.77 18.36
C GLU A 79 38.19 -6.96 18.09
N MET A 80 39.19 -7.18 18.95
CA MET A 80 40.11 -8.33 18.97
C MET A 80 39.84 -9.27 20.16
N GLU A 81 38.69 -9.13 20.83
CA GLU A 81 38.24 -9.95 21.97
C GLU A 81 39.13 -9.89 23.24
N ASP A 82 40.15 -9.01 23.29
CA ASP A 82 40.95 -8.72 24.48
C ASP A 82 40.24 -7.71 25.40
N TYR A 83 39.16 -8.17 26.00
CA TYR A 83 38.34 -7.37 26.91
C TYR A 83 39.07 -6.85 28.15
N PRO A 84 40.00 -7.60 28.80
CA PRO A 84 40.79 -7.07 29.92
C PRO A 84 41.67 -5.88 29.53
N ALA A 85 42.39 -5.95 28.41
CA ALA A 85 43.22 -4.82 27.95
C ALA A 85 42.37 -3.67 27.40
N ALA A 86 41.25 -3.98 26.73
CA ALA A 86 40.28 -2.98 26.28
C ALA A 86 39.77 -2.12 27.45
N LEU A 87 39.28 -2.77 28.51
CA LEU A 87 38.79 -2.08 29.70
C LEU A 87 39.89 -1.26 30.40
N GLN A 88 41.14 -1.73 30.45
CA GLN A 88 42.25 -0.96 31.03
C GLN A 88 42.47 0.36 30.27
N HIS A 89 42.56 0.34 28.94
CA HIS A 89 42.69 1.55 28.14
C HIS A 89 41.44 2.45 28.22
N GLN A 90 40.24 1.88 28.34
CA GLN A 90 39.00 2.65 28.50
C GLN A 90 38.88 3.33 29.88
N HIS A 91 39.40 2.72 30.95
CA HIS A 91 39.48 3.36 32.27
C HIS A 91 40.49 4.53 32.26
N GLN A 92 41.64 4.38 31.58
CA GLN A 92 42.59 5.47 31.38
C GLN A 92 41.98 6.63 30.56
N TYR A 93 41.17 6.32 29.54
CA TYR A 93 40.38 7.32 28.81
C TYR A 93 39.40 8.06 29.73
N LEU A 94 38.67 7.33 30.58
CA LEU A 94 37.73 7.89 31.57
C LEU A 94 38.43 8.82 32.58
N GLU A 95 39.57 8.40 33.13
CA GLU A 95 40.40 9.20 34.05
C GLU A 95 40.91 10.48 33.38
N LEU A 96 41.43 10.40 32.15
CA LEU A 96 41.89 11.56 31.39
C LEU A 96 40.73 12.52 31.08
N ALA A 97 39.59 12.03 30.61
CA ALA A 97 38.39 12.84 30.34
C ALA A 97 37.88 13.55 31.60
N HIS A 98 37.88 12.87 32.75
CA HIS A 98 37.55 13.45 34.05
C HIS A 98 38.56 14.52 34.48
N SER A 99 39.86 14.26 34.33
CA SER A 99 40.93 15.23 34.66
C SER A 99 40.83 16.53 33.85
N LEU A 100 40.38 16.42 32.59
CA LEU A 100 40.15 17.53 31.67
C LEU A 100 38.80 18.25 31.91
N ARG A 101 37.93 17.71 32.77
CA ARG A 101 36.53 18.15 32.95
C ARG A 101 35.77 18.24 31.62
N ASN A 102 36.06 17.32 30.70
CA ASN A 102 35.41 17.29 29.40
C ASN A 102 34.22 16.32 29.46
N HIS A 103 33.05 16.86 29.77
CA HIS A 103 31.81 16.08 29.94
C HIS A 103 31.43 15.32 28.65
N THR A 104 31.75 15.85 27.46
CA THR A 104 31.53 15.17 26.17
C THR A 104 32.40 13.93 26.01
N GLU A 105 33.66 13.98 26.43
CA GLU A 105 34.54 12.80 26.42
C GLU A 105 34.23 11.85 27.59
N LEU A 106 33.74 12.36 28.73
CA LEU A 106 33.29 11.54 29.86
C LEU A 106 32.04 10.71 29.50
N GLN A 107 31.09 11.33 28.79
CA GLN A 107 29.92 10.67 28.20
C GLN A 107 30.35 9.52 27.27
N ARG A 108 31.27 9.81 26.35
CA ARG A 108 31.81 8.84 25.38
C ARG A 108 32.55 7.69 26.06
N ALA A 109 33.36 7.96 27.08
CA ALA A 109 34.06 6.93 27.85
C ALA A 109 33.09 5.94 28.50
N TRP A 110 32.03 6.42 29.17
CA TRP A 110 31.00 5.53 29.72
C TRP A 110 30.22 4.76 28.64
N ALA A 111 29.97 5.35 27.47
CA ALA A 111 29.32 4.65 26.36
C ALA A 111 30.20 3.54 25.76
N THR A 112 31.51 3.77 25.60
CA THR A 112 32.46 2.74 25.13
C THR A 112 32.60 1.61 26.15
N ILE A 113 32.70 1.92 27.45
CA ILE A 113 32.75 0.91 28.53
C ILE A 113 31.48 0.05 28.54
N GLY A 114 30.30 0.68 28.46
CA GLY A 114 29.03 -0.05 28.44
C GLY A 114 28.90 -1.00 27.24
N ARG A 115 29.39 -0.57 26.06
CA ARG A 115 29.45 -1.41 24.86
C ARG A 115 30.37 -2.60 25.08
N THR A 116 31.59 -2.41 25.56
CA THR A 116 32.53 -3.51 25.82
C THR A 116 32.00 -4.50 26.84
N HIS A 117 31.17 -4.07 27.79
CA HIS A 117 30.44 -5.00 28.67
C HIS A 117 29.31 -5.79 27.98
N LEU A 118 28.67 -5.27 26.93
CA LEU A 118 27.80 -6.07 26.06
C LEU A 118 28.60 -7.03 25.18
N ASP A 119 29.76 -6.63 24.66
CA ASP A 119 30.66 -7.51 23.91
C ASP A 119 31.14 -8.69 24.81
N ILE A 120 31.47 -8.43 26.09
CA ILE A 120 31.77 -9.49 27.10
C ILE A 120 30.56 -10.40 27.35
N TYR A 121 29.35 -9.84 27.45
CA TYR A 121 28.13 -10.66 27.62
C TYR A 121 27.92 -11.60 26.43
N ASP A 122 28.12 -11.13 25.20
CA ASP A 122 27.96 -11.96 24.01
C ASP A 122 28.84 -13.23 24.05
N HIS A 123 30.08 -13.12 24.54
CA HIS A 123 31.04 -14.22 24.62
C HIS A 123 30.91 -15.09 25.87
N CYS A 124 30.62 -14.49 27.04
CA CYS A 124 30.63 -15.20 28.32
C CYS A 124 29.24 -15.45 28.94
N GLN A 125 28.17 -14.90 28.34
CA GLN A 125 26.79 -14.91 28.85
C GLN A 125 26.68 -14.44 30.32
N SER A 126 27.61 -13.60 30.77
CA SER A 126 27.71 -13.16 32.15
C SER A 126 26.67 -12.10 32.51
N ARG A 127 25.80 -12.41 33.47
CA ARG A 127 24.82 -11.44 34.01
C ARG A 127 25.47 -10.23 34.68
N ASP A 128 26.66 -10.37 35.25
CA ASP A 128 27.38 -9.22 35.82
C ASP A 128 27.79 -8.23 34.72
N ALA A 129 28.25 -8.73 33.57
CA ALA A 129 28.58 -7.88 32.43
C ALA A 129 27.37 -7.06 31.95
N LEU A 130 26.16 -7.64 31.92
CA LEU A 130 24.94 -6.88 31.62
C LEU A 130 24.64 -5.77 32.65
N LEU A 131 24.93 -6.00 33.93
CA LEU A 131 24.73 -4.99 34.98
C LEU A 131 25.78 -3.87 34.90
N GLN A 132 27.03 -4.18 34.55
CA GLN A 132 28.05 -3.18 34.26
C GLN A 132 27.70 -2.38 33.00
N ALA A 133 27.19 -3.03 31.94
CA ALA A 133 26.71 -2.38 30.74
C ALA A 133 25.57 -1.39 31.05
N GLN A 134 24.54 -1.83 31.78
CA GLN A 134 23.44 -0.98 32.23
C GLN A 134 23.97 0.23 33.01
N ALA A 135 24.78 0.01 34.05
CA ALA A 135 25.30 1.07 34.91
C ALA A 135 26.23 2.05 34.17
N ALA A 136 26.91 1.62 33.10
CA ALA A 136 27.72 2.48 32.27
C ALA A 136 26.85 3.35 31.32
N PHE A 137 25.86 2.76 30.64
CA PHE A 137 24.94 3.53 29.79
C PHE A 137 24.06 4.49 30.58
N GLU A 138 23.60 4.13 31.78
CA GLU A 138 22.84 5.02 32.67
C GLU A 138 23.67 6.25 33.11
N LYS A 139 24.95 6.06 33.46
CA LYS A 139 25.88 7.18 33.74
C LYS A 139 26.13 8.05 32.52
N SER A 140 26.32 7.42 31.35
CA SER A 140 26.50 8.15 30.09
C SER A 140 25.27 9.02 29.77
N LEU A 141 24.07 8.48 29.97
CA LEU A 141 22.79 9.19 29.78
C LEU A 141 22.60 10.32 30.81
N ALA A 142 22.97 10.10 32.08
CA ALA A 142 22.94 11.15 33.10
C ALA A 142 23.83 12.34 32.71
N ILE A 143 25.03 12.10 32.16
CA ILE A 143 25.91 13.19 31.67
C ILE A 143 25.25 13.95 30.49
N VAL A 144 24.53 13.27 29.59
CA VAL A 144 23.78 13.93 28.51
C VAL A 144 22.64 14.80 29.06
N ASP A 145 21.89 14.29 30.04
CA ASP A 145 20.70 14.94 30.60
C ASP A 145 21.01 16.03 31.64
N GLU A 146 22.14 15.96 32.35
CA GLU A 146 22.43 16.83 33.52
C GLU A 146 23.61 17.80 33.28
N GLU A 147 24.57 17.46 32.42
CA GLU A 147 25.82 18.22 32.24
C GLU A 147 26.01 18.78 30.81
N LEU A 148 25.37 18.17 29.80
CA LEU A 148 25.55 18.56 28.39
C LEU A 148 24.39 19.39 27.81
N GLU A 149 23.19 19.39 28.42
CA GLU A 149 22.08 20.24 27.96
C GLU A 149 22.48 21.72 27.94
N GLY A 150 22.21 22.39 26.82
CA GLY A 150 22.59 23.80 26.60
C GLY A 150 24.08 24.04 26.31
N THR A 151 24.95 23.02 26.37
CA THR A 151 26.37 23.14 26.00
C THR A 151 26.68 22.69 24.57
N LEU A 152 25.91 21.71 24.07
CA LEU A 152 26.01 21.17 22.71
C LEU A 152 24.75 21.52 21.89
N ALA A 153 24.83 21.39 20.57
CA ALA A 153 23.67 21.53 19.69
C ALA A 153 22.65 20.41 19.96
N GLN A 154 21.35 20.73 19.88
CA GLN A 154 20.28 19.78 20.23
C GLN A 154 20.34 18.48 19.40
N GLY A 155 20.74 18.57 18.12
CA GLY A 155 20.95 17.40 17.27
C GLY A 155 22.02 16.44 17.79
N GLU A 156 23.13 16.94 18.33
CA GLU A 156 24.18 16.09 18.92
C GLU A 156 23.68 15.40 20.20
N LEU A 157 22.94 16.12 21.05
CA LEU A 157 22.32 15.55 22.26
C LEU A 157 21.30 14.46 21.91
N ASN A 158 20.48 14.70 20.88
CA ASN A 158 19.50 13.73 20.39
C ASN A 158 20.20 12.49 19.76
N GLU A 159 21.30 12.66 19.04
CA GLU A 159 22.12 11.57 18.50
C GLU A 159 22.75 10.72 19.61
N MET A 160 23.24 11.35 20.70
CA MET A 160 23.72 10.64 21.90
C MET A 160 22.60 9.86 22.59
N ARG A 161 21.46 10.50 22.88
CA ARG A 161 20.28 9.86 23.52
C ARG A 161 19.78 8.67 22.71
N THR A 162 19.63 8.84 21.40
CA THR A 162 19.17 7.78 20.47
C THR A 162 19.96 6.49 20.63
N ARG A 163 21.29 6.59 20.70
CA ARG A 163 22.21 5.44 20.79
C ARG A 163 22.29 4.85 22.19
N LEU A 164 22.22 5.68 23.23
CA LEU A 164 22.15 5.20 24.61
C LEU A 164 20.83 4.45 24.86
N TYR A 165 19.72 4.93 24.32
CA TYR A 165 18.43 4.23 24.35
C TYR A 165 18.47 2.92 23.54
N LEU A 166 19.11 2.88 22.37
CA LEU A 166 19.31 1.63 21.61
C LEU A 166 20.06 0.57 22.43
N ASN A 167 21.19 0.95 23.03
CA ASN A 167 22.03 0.05 23.80
C ASN A 167 21.37 -0.38 25.13
N LEU A 168 20.64 0.51 25.81
CA LEU A 168 19.83 0.15 26.96
C LEU A 168 18.71 -0.82 26.59
N GLY A 169 18.05 -0.64 25.43
CA GLY A 169 17.05 -1.58 24.91
C GLY A 169 17.59 -3.01 24.80
N LEU A 170 18.77 -3.17 24.18
CA LEU A 170 19.46 -4.46 24.06
C LEU A 170 19.95 -5.02 25.41
N THR A 171 20.40 -4.16 26.31
CA THR A 171 20.80 -4.56 27.67
C THR A 171 19.58 -5.11 28.44
N PHE A 172 18.41 -4.46 28.32
CA PHE A 172 17.18 -4.92 28.94
C PHE A 172 16.53 -6.13 28.24
N GLU A 173 16.75 -6.33 26.93
CA GLU A 173 16.42 -7.59 26.25
C GLU A 173 17.19 -8.75 26.90
N SER A 174 18.50 -8.61 27.01
CA SER A 174 19.39 -9.63 27.57
C SER A 174 19.15 -9.90 29.06
N LEU A 175 18.73 -8.88 29.82
CA LEU A 175 18.26 -9.01 31.20
C LEU A 175 16.83 -9.56 31.32
N GLN A 176 16.16 -9.91 30.20
CA GLN A 176 14.78 -10.38 30.11
C GLN A 176 13.72 -9.39 30.65
N GLN A 177 14.07 -8.10 30.74
CA GLN A 177 13.20 -7.02 31.23
C GLN A 177 12.39 -6.44 30.06
N THR A 178 11.47 -7.24 29.53
CA THR A 178 10.71 -6.97 28.30
C THR A 178 10.01 -5.61 28.27
N ALA A 179 9.50 -5.11 29.40
CA ALA A 179 8.89 -3.78 29.48
C ALA A 179 9.90 -2.65 29.20
N LEU A 180 11.02 -2.62 29.94
CA LEU A 180 12.06 -1.60 29.76
C LEU A 180 12.72 -1.71 28.38
N CYS A 181 12.95 -2.94 27.90
CA CYS A 181 13.41 -3.20 26.54
C CYS A 181 12.52 -2.47 25.50
N ASN A 182 11.20 -2.70 25.54
CA ASN A 182 10.26 -2.02 24.64
C ASN A 182 10.26 -0.50 24.80
N ASP A 183 10.26 0.01 26.04
CA ASP A 183 10.26 1.46 26.32
C ASP A 183 11.52 2.15 25.75
N TYR A 184 12.71 1.55 25.93
CA TYR A 184 13.96 2.10 25.42
C TYR A 184 14.11 1.99 23.90
N PHE A 185 13.69 0.88 23.28
CA PHE A 185 13.61 0.81 21.81
C PHE A 185 12.65 1.87 21.24
N ARG A 186 11.46 2.06 21.85
CA ARG A 186 10.49 3.09 21.43
C ARG A 186 11.02 4.52 21.55
N LYS A 187 11.82 4.82 22.57
CA LYS A 187 12.53 6.11 22.71
C LYS A 187 13.62 6.29 21.66
N SER A 188 14.40 5.24 21.37
CA SER A 188 15.42 5.26 20.33
C SER A 188 14.80 5.51 18.94
N ILE A 189 13.71 4.80 18.61
CA ILE A 189 12.95 4.98 17.36
C ILE A 189 12.42 6.42 17.23
N PHE A 190 11.74 6.92 18.27
CA PHE A 190 11.17 8.28 18.27
C PHE A 190 12.22 9.37 18.03
N LEU A 191 13.34 9.36 18.77
CA LEU A 191 14.39 10.35 18.56
C LEU A 191 15.10 10.17 17.21
N ALA A 192 15.28 8.94 16.72
CA ALA A 192 15.91 8.70 15.43
C ALA A 192 15.03 9.16 14.26
N GLU A 193 13.70 9.03 14.35
CA GLU A 193 12.74 9.55 13.37
C GLU A 193 12.76 11.09 13.34
N GLN A 194 12.60 11.73 14.50
CA GLN A 194 12.58 13.20 14.63
C GLN A 194 13.89 13.90 14.24
N ASN A 195 15.02 13.16 14.18
CA ASN A 195 16.34 13.70 13.82
C ASN A 195 16.90 13.08 12.52
N HIS A 196 16.06 12.36 11.75
CA HIS A 196 16.43 11.70 10.49
C HIS A 196 17.67 10.78 10.57
N LEU A 197 17.89 10.14 11.72
CA LEU A 197 19.03 9.25 11.99
C LEU A 197 18.77 7.84 11.43
N TYR A 198 18.56 7.73 10.10
CA TYR A 198 18.11 6.50 9.41
C TYR A 198 18.90 5.22 9.76
N GLU A 199 20.19 5.34 10.07
CA GLU A 199 21.02 4.20 10.46
C GLU A 199 20.75 3.73 11.90
N ASP A 200 20.56 4.65 12.85
CA ASP A 200 20.20 4.28 14.22
C ASP A 200 18.72 3.87 14.31
N LEU A 201 17.86 4.48 13.49
CA LEU A 201 16.47 4.07 13.27
C LEU A 201 16.37 2.64 12.70
N PHE A 202 17.17 2.31 11.68
CA PHE A 202 17.27 0.97 11.13
C PHE A 202 17.56 -0.06 12.21
N ARG A 203 18.56 0.18 13.05
CA ARG A 203 19.01 -0.75 14.12
C ARG A 203 17.90 -0.95 15.15
N ALA A 204 17.27 0.13 15.59
CA ALA A 204 16.22 0.08 16.60
C ALA A 204 14.97 -0.65 16.08
N ARG A 205 14.51 -0.32 14.86
CA ARG A 205 13.38 -1.00 14.19
C ARG A 205 13.69 -2.48 13.89
N TYR A 206 14.87 -2.80 13.37
CA TYR A 206 15.27 -4.18 13.06
C TYR A 206 15.30 -5.06 14.31
N ASN A 207 16.01 -4.62 15.36
CA ASN A 207 16.14 -5.39 16.60
C ASN A 207 14.78 -5.59 17.27
N LEU A 208 13.98 -4.52 17.42
CA LEU A 208 12.62 -4.60 17.95
C LEU A 208 11.72 -5.55 17.13
N GLY A 209 11.86 -5.55 15.80
CA GLY A 209 11.20 -6.50 14.91
C GLY A 209 11.58 -7.96 15.18
N THR A 210 12.86 -8.27 15.37
CA THR A 210 13.31 -9.63 15.74
C THR A 210 12.84 -10.04 17.14
N ILE A 211 12.72 -9.10 18.08
CA ILE A 211 12.19 -9.35 19.44
C ILE A 211 10.70 -9.67 19.39
N HIS A 212 9.91 -8.88 18.66
CA HIS A 212 8.50 -9.17 18.43
C HIS A 212 8.29 -10.51 17.72
N TRP A 213 9.15 -10.87 16.77
CA TRP A 213 9.09 -12.18 16.12
C TRP A 213 9.34 -13.32 17.11
N ARG A 214 10.43 -13.27 17.89
CA ARG A 214 10.72 -14.24 18.97
C ARG A 214 9.60 -14.33 20.01
N ALA A 215 8.82 -13.27 20.20
CA ALA A 215 7.65 -13.23 21.08
C ALA A 215 6.33 -13.73 20.45
N GLY A 216 6.34 -14.23 19.20
CA GLY A 216 5.13 -14.63 18.45
C GLY A 216 4.23 -13.46 18.05
N GLN A 217 4.71 -12.23 18.16
CA GLN A 217 3.99 -10.99 17.86
C GLN A 217 4.20 -10.60 16.38
N HIS A 218 3.91 -11.54 15.46
CA HIS A 218 4.22 -11.43 14.04
C HIS A 218 3.76 -10.10 13.41
N SER A 219 2.60 -9.55 13.81
CA SER A 219 2.12 -8.26 13.33
C SER A 219 3.03 -7.07 13.71
N GLN A 220 3.54 -7.05 14.93
CA GLN A 220 4.46 -6.02 15.41
C GLN A 220 5.87 -6.25 14.83
N ALA A 221 6.24 -7.52 14.61
CA ALA A 221 7.49 -7.89 13.94
C ALA A 221 7.55 -7.37 12.50
N MET A 222 6.51 -7.65 11.69
CA MET A 222 6.45 -7.26 10.27
C MET A 222 6.58 -5.74 10.12
N ARG A 223 5.75 -4.96 10.80
CA ARG A 223 5.77 -3.49 10.73
C ARG A 223 7.12 -2.91 11.15
N CYS A 224 7.79 -3.47 12.16
CA CYS A 224 9.13 -3.05 12.55
C CYS A 224 10.21 -3.43 11.51
N LEU A 225 10.15 -4.64 10.95
CA LEU A 225 11.10 -5.13 9.94
C LEU A 225 10.94 -4.41 8.59
N GLU A 226 9.72 -4.04 8.20
CA GLU A 226 9.49 -3.20 7.02
C GLU A 226 9.95 -1.78 7.23
N GLY A 227 9.66 -1.19 8.39
CA GLY A 227 10.18 0.12 8.75
C GLY A 227 11.73 0.14 8.79
N ALA A 228 12.39 -0.99 9.05
CA ALA A 228 13.84 -1.14 8.88
C ALA A 228 14.23 -1.30 7.40
N ARG A 229 13.53 -2.14 6.63
CA ARG A 229 13.74 -2.33 5.18
C ARG A 229 13.66 -1.01 4.42
N GLU A 230 12.71 -0.14 4.77
CA GLU A 230 12.55 1.23 4.26
C GLU A 230 13.77 2.10 4.59
N CYS A 231 14.26 2.08 5.83
CA CYS A 231 15.48 2.82 6.21
C CYS A 231 16.71 2.33 5.41
N ALA A 232 16.85 1.02 5.21
CA ALA A 232 17.92 0.45 4.39
C ALA A 232 17.83 0.89 2.92
N HIS A 233 16.61 0.96 2.38
CA HIS A 233 16.33 1.42 1.03
C HIS A 233 16.65 2.92 0.86
N THR A 234 16.20 3.77 1.78
CA THR A 234 16.53 5.22 1.79
C THR A 234 18.04 5.46 1.92
N MET A 235 18.74 4.66 2.72
CA MET A 235 20.22 4.67 2.80
C MET A 235 20.92 4.01 1.59
N ARG A 236 20.17 3.40 0.65
CA ARG A 236 20.67 2.59 -0.49
C ARG A 236 21.58 1.41 -0.09
N LYS A 237 21.47 0.92 1.15
CA LYS A 237 22.29 -0.18 1.68
C LYS A 237 21.67 -1.55 1.35
N ARG A 238 21.80 -1.99 0.08
CA ARG A 238 21.26 -3.27 -0.45
C ARG A 238 21.39 -4.46 0.51
N PHE A 239 22.55 -4.63 1.15
CA PHE A 239 22.78 -5.70 2.12
C PHE A 239 21.86 -5.63 3.35
N MET A 240 21.67 -4.45 3.94
CA MET A 240 20.75 -4.27 5.08
C MET A 240 19.29 -4.51 4.67
N GLU A 241 18.92 -4.13 3.45
CA GLU A 241 17.60 -4.43 2.88
C GLU A 241 17.42 -5.95 2.68
N SER A 242 18.49 -6.66 2.30
CA SER A 242 18.52 -8.12 2.17
C SER A 242 18.31 -8.84 3.51
N GLU A 243 19.04 -8.46 4.57
CA GLU A 243 18.85 -9.03 5.92
C GLU A 243 17.40 -8.84 6.42
N CYS A 244 16.78 -7.69 6.11
CA CYS A 244 15.36 -7.47 6.42
C CYS A 244 14.45 -8.44 5.64
N CYS A 245 14.68 -8.60 4.33
CA CYS A 245 13.94 -9.54 3.49
C CYS A 245 14.07 -11.01 3.96
N VAL A 246 15.21 -11.42 4.52
CA VAL A 246 15.38 -12.76 5.12
C VAL A 246 14.51 -12.93 6.36
N VAL A 247 14.56 -12.00 7.32
CA VAL A 247 13.74 -12.12 8.55
C VAL A 247 12.25 -12.00 8.22
N ILE A 248 11.88 -11.11 7.31
CA ILE A 248 10.51 -11.02 6.76
C ILE A 248 10.07 -12.39 6.20
N ALA A 249 10.89 -13.04 5.39
CA ALA A 249 10.56 -14.36 4.85
C ALA A 249 10.41 -15.44 5.93
N GLN A 250 11.10 -15.32 7.07
CA GLN A 250 10.95 -16.23 8.20
C GLN A 250 9.64 -15.98 8.96
N VAL A 251 9.28 -14.72 9.22
CA VAL A 251 7.97 -14.36 9.79
C VAL A 251 6.81 -14.81 8.89
N LEU A 252 6.98 -14.71 7.56
CA LEU A 252 6.00 -15.17 6.58
C LEU A 252 5.89 -16.70 6.49
N GLN A 253 7.01 -17.43 6.62
CA GLN A 253 6.99 -18.88 6.80
C GLN A 253 6.23 -19.26 8.08
N ASP A 254 6.44 -18.55 9.19
CA ASP A 254 5.75 -18.87 10.45
C ASP A 254 4.24 -18.53 10.37
N LEU A 255 3.85 -17.49 9.63
CA LEU A 255 2.44 -17.20 9.28
C LEU A 255 1.84 -18.17 8.24
N GLY A 256 2.66 -18.88 7.48
CA GLY A 256 2.26 -19.89 6.50
C GLY A 256 2.07 -19.37 5.07
N ASP A 257 2.38 -18.10 4.78
CA ASP A 257 2.39 -17.60 3.40
C ASP A 257 3.76 -17.85 2.74
N PHE A 258 3.92 -19.09 2.26
CA PHE A 258 5.10 -19.51 1.51
C PHE A 258 5.23 -18.80 0.15
N LEU A 259 4.13 -18.30 -0.43
CA LEU A 259 4.17 -17.53 -1.68
C LEU A 259 4.76 -16.14 -1.44
N ALA A 260 4.44 -15.51 -0.32
CA ALA A 260 5.05 -14.28 0.16
C ALA A 260 6.52 -14.50 0.54
N ALA A 261 6.83 -15.52 1.33
CA ALA A 261 8.21 -15.87 1.69
C ALA A 261 9.10 -16.12 0.46
N LYS A 262 8.56 -16.72 -0.61
CA LYS A 262 9.22 -16.91 -1.91
C LYS A 262 9.63 -15.58 -2.57
N ARG A 263 8.78 -14.56 -2.54
CA ARG A 263 9.10 -13.23 -3.10
C ARG A 263 10.16 -12.53 -2.26
N ALA A 264 10.01 -12.54 -0.93
CA ALA A 264 10.99 -11.96 -0.01
C ALA A 264 12.37 -12.62 -0.14
N LEU A 265 12.46 -13.95 -0.24
CA LEU A 265 13.73 -14.68 -0.47
C LEU A 265 14.31 -14.43 -1.86
N LYS A 266 13.47 -14.35 -2.92
CA LYS A 266 13.93 -13.89 -4.25
C LYS A 266 14.52 -12.48 -4.20
N LYS A 267 13.92 -11.56 -3.41
CA LYS A 267 14.44 -10.20 -3.25
C LYS A 267 15.76 -10.18 -2.46
N ALA A 268 15.87 -10.94 -1.37
CA ALA A 268 17.13 -11.12 -0.63
C ALA A 268 18.25 -11.67 -1.54
N TYR A 269 17.94 -12.67 -2.38
CA TYR A 269 18.88 -13.22 -3.37
C TYR A 269 19.35 -12.16 -4.40
N ARG A 270 18.43 -11.35 -4.95
CA ARG A 270 18.76 -10.24 -5.88
C ARG A 270 19.55 -9.10 -5.19
N LEU A 271 19.31 -8.84 -3.91
CA LEU A 271 20.03 -7.80 -3.16
C LEU A 271 21.44 -8.24 -2.74
N GLY A 272 21.64 -9.54 -2.49
CA GLY A 272 22.89 -10.14 -2.04
C GLY A 272 23.13 -10.02 -0.53
N SER A 273 24.17 -10.70 -0.03
CA SER A 273 24.60 -10.68 1.38
C SER A 273 26.09 -10.37 1.48
N GLN A 274 26.54 -9.84 2.62
CA GLN A 274 27.96 -9.53 2.85
C GLN A 274 28.80 -10.80 3.08
N LYS A 275 28.25 -11.82 3.73
CA LYS A 275 28.96 -13.08 4.03
C LYS A 275 28.50 -14.18 3.08
N PRO A 276 29.41 -15.04 2.56
CA PRO A 276 29.04 -16.14 1.67
C PRO A 276 28.12 -17.17 2.35
N VAL A 277 28.29 -17.38 3.67
CA VAL A 277 27.45 -18.27 4.49
C VAL A 277 25.97 -17.79 4.50
N GLN A 278 25.73 -16.48 4.59
CA GLN A 278 24.37 -15.93 4.50
C GLN A 278 23.77 -16.17 3.12
N ARG A 279 24.55 -15.98 2.04
CA ARG A 279 24.07 -16.27 0.67
C ARG A 279 23.72 -17.74 0.49
N ALA A 280 24.51 -18.66 1.03
CA ALA A 280 24.19 -20.10 1.02
C ALA A 280 22.89 -20.42 1.77
N ALA A 281 22.69 -19.84 2.96
CA ALA A 281 21.45 -20.00 3.72
C ALA A 281 20.23 -19.41 3.00
N ILE A 282 20.37 -18.29 2.28
CA ILE A 282 19.30 -17.74 1.41
C ILE A 282 18.96 -18.72 0.29
N CYS A 283 19.95 -19.33 -0.37
CA CYS A 283 19.71 -20.34 -1.41
C CYS A 283 18.94 -21.55 -0.86
N GLN A 284 19.37 -22.11 0.27
CA GLN A 284 18.72 -23.26 0.91
C GLN A 284 17.27 -22.96 1.34
N ASN A 285 17.05 -21.81 1.99
CA ASN A 285 15.71 -21.36 2.35
C ASN A 285 14.82 -21.15 1.11
N LEU A 286 15.36 -20.55 0.04
CA LEU A 286 14.62 -20.34 -1.21
C LEU A 286 14.28 -21.67 -1.90
N GLN A 287 15.17 -22.66 -1.89
CA GLN A 287 14.92 -24.01 -2.40
C GLN A 287 13.79 -24.71 -1.63
N HIS A 288 13.84 -24.71 -0.29
CA HIS A 288 12.78 -25.26 0.55
C HIS A 288 11.42 -24.59 0.26
N VAL A 289 11.36 -23.25 0.29
CA VAL A 289 10.11 -22.52 0.06
C VAL A 289 9.59 -22.70 -1.38
N LEU A 290 10.47 -22.82 -2.39
CA LEU A 290 10.07 -23.15 -3.77
C LEU A 290 9.43 -24.55 -3.86
N ALA A 291 9.97 -25.53 -3.14
CA ALA A 291 9.40 -26.88 -3.07
C ALA A 291 8.02 -26.88 -2.37
N VAL A 292 7.88 -26.18 -1.23
CA VAL A 292 6.57 -26.06 -0.54
C VAL A 292 5.52 -25.41 -1.46
N VAL A 293 5.83 -24.28 -2.09
CA VAL A 293 4.89 -23.58 -2.99
C VAL A 293 4.49 -24.46 -4.19
N ARG A 294 5.44 -25.22 -4.76
CA ARG A 294 5.17 -26.17 -5.85
C ARG A 294 4.19 -27.25 -5.40
N LEU A 295 4.46 -27.91 -4.28
CA LEU A 295 3.62 -28.98 -3.75
C LEU A 295 2.23 -28.46 -3.34
N GLN A 296 2.14 -27.29 -2.69
CA GLN A 296 0.86 -26.65 -2.36
C GLN A 296 0.01 -26.34 -3.60
N GLN A 297 0.62 -25.85 -4.69
CA GLN A 297 -0.11 -25.66 -5.95
C GLN A 297 -0.58 -27.00 -6.53
N GLN A 298 0.28 -28.02 -6.56
CA GLN A 298 -0.10 -29.36 -7.05
C GLN A 298 -1.25 -29.95 -6.22
N LEU A 299 -1.27 -29.72 -4.90
CA LEU A 299 -2.37 -30.14 -4.02
C LEU A 299 -3.67 -29.41 -4.35
N GLU A 300 -3.66 -28.08 -4.53
CA GLU A 300 -4.84 -27.30 -4.96
C GLU A 300 -5.39 -27.71 -6.36
N GLU A 301 -4.59 -28.39 -7.18
CA GLU A 301 -5.01 -28.89 -8.49
C GLU A 301 -5.46 -30.36 -8.47
N ALA A 302 -4.99 -31.15 -7.50
CA ALA A 302 -5.40 -32.54 -7.26
C ALA A 302 -6.64 -32.66 -6.36
N GLU A 303 -6.81 -31.77 -5.36
CA GLU A 303 -7.93 -31.77 -4.42
C GLU A 303 -9.29 -31.70 -5.15
N GLY A 304 -10.06 -32.79 -5.08
CA GLY A 304 -11.36 -32.94 -5.74
C GLY A 304 -11.30 -33.44 -7.19
N ARG A 305 -10.14 -33.87 -7.69
CA ARG A 305 -9.97 -34.51 -9.02
C ARG A 305 -9.21 -35.83 -8.96
N ASP A 306 -8.10 -35.82 -8.23
CA ASP A 306 -7.21 -36.96 -8.05
C ASP A 306 -6.88 -37.10 -6.55
N PRO A 307 -7.74 -37.79 -5.77
CA PRO A 307 -7.46 -38.05 -4.36
C PRO A 307 -6.18 -38.88 -4.15
N GLN A 308 -5.74 -39.67 -5.13
CA GLN A 308 -4.51 -40.45 -5.03
C GLN A 308 -3.27 -39.57 -5.18
N GLY A 309 -3.26 -38.68 -6.19
CA GLY A 309 -2.23 -37.65 -6.32
C GLY A 309 -2.20 -36.72 -5.11
N ALA A 310 -3.36 -36.29 -4.61
CA ALA A 310 -3.46 -35.48 -3.41
C ALA A 310 -2.84 -36.16 -2.17
N MET A 311 -3.05 -37.47 -2.00
CA MET A 311 -2.43 -38.27 -0.92
C MET A 311 -0.89 -38.19 -0.98
N VAL A 312 -0.29 -38.48 -2.14
CA VAL A 312 1.17 -38.48 -2.33
C VAL A 312 1.77 -37.07 -2.18
N ILE A 313 1.03 -36.02 -2.55
CA ILE A 313 1.47 -34.64 -2.35
C ILE A 313 1.42 -34.25 -0.85
N CYS A 314 0.44 -34.77 -0.09
CA CYS A 314 0.40 -34.57 1.37
C CYS A 314 1.54 -35.29 2.10
N GLU A 315 1.96 -36.46 1.63
CA GLU A 315 3.15 -37.18 2.09
C GLU A 315 4.41 -36.33 1.90
N GLN A 316 4.65 -35.87 0.67
CA GLN A 316 5.78 -35.02 0.31
C GLN A 316 5.81 -33.68 1.06
N LEU A 317 4.66 -33.10 1.37
CA LEU A 317 4.56 -31.91 2.22
C LEU A 317 4.90 -32.24 3.68
N GLY A 318 4.42 -33.36 4.22
CA GLY A 318 4.73 -33.82 5.57
C GLY A 318 6.22 -33.98 5.79
N ASP A 319 6.89 -34.71 4.89
CA ASP A 319 8.33 -34.96 4.95
C ASP A 319 9.14 -33.66 4.78
N LEU A 320 8.71 -32.75 3.90
CA LEU A 320 9.38 -31.47 3.67
C LEU A 320 9.25 -30.50 4.86
N PHE A 321 8.14 -30.54 5.59
CA PHE A 321 7.98 -29.79 6.84
C PHE A 321 8.73 -30.44 8.01
N SER A 322 8.70 -31.77 8.11
CA SER A 322 9.44 -32.53 9.13
C SER A 322 10.95 -32.31 9.01
N LYS A 323 11.53 -32.45 7.80
CA LYS A 323 12.94 -32.13 7.50
C LYS A 323 13.32 -30.66 7.75
N ALA A 324 12.35 -29.75 7.84
CA ALA A 324 12.57 -28.34 8.17
C ALA A 324 12.33 -27.98 9.65
N GLY A 325 11.91 -28.95 10.49
CA GLY A 325 11.55 -28.74 11.89
C GLY A 325 10.17 -28.09 12.11
N ASP A 326 9.32 -28.03 11.09
CA ASP A 326 7.95 -27.50 11.16
C ASP A 326 6.95 -28.63 11.45
N PHE A 327 7.16 -29.29 12.59
CA PHE A 327 6.38 -30.45 13.03
C PHE A 327 4.86 -30.20 13.07
N PRO A 328 4.32 -29.01 13.47
CA PRO A 328 2.89 -28.75 13.41
C PRO A 328 2.31 -28.88 12.00
N ARG A 329 3.02 -28.41 10.96
CA ARG A 329 2.56 -28.53 9.57
C ARG A 329 2.84 -29.90 8.98
N ALA A 330 3.89 -30.58 9.42
CA ALA A 330 4.09 -31.98 9.10
C ALA A 330 2.90 -32.83 9.59
N ALA A 331 2.47 -32.63 10.84
CA ALA A 331 1.30 -33.30 11.42
C ALA A 331 0.01 -32.97 10.67
N GLU A 332 -0.24 -31.71 10.28
CA GLU A 332 -1.39 -31.34 9.44
C GLU A 332 -1.37 -32.01 8.06
N ALA A 333 -0.18 -32.13 7.45
CA ALA A 333 -0.01 -32.75 6.14
C ALA A 333 -0.20 -34.28 6.19
N TYR A 334 0.44 -34.98 7.13
CA TYR A 334 0.21 -36.41 7.36
C TYR A 334 -1.25 -36.68 7.78
N GLN A 335 -1.90 -35.78 8.53
CA GLN A 335 -3.32 -35.89 8.87
C GLN A 335 -4.24 -35.68 7.65
N LYS A 336 -3.85 -34.90 6.65
CA LYS A 336 -4.52 -34.89 5.33
C LYS A 336 -4.26 -36.19 4.56
N GLN A 337 -3.02 -36.67 4.51
CA GLN A 337 -2.63 -37.92 3.83
C GLN A 337 -3.47 -39.10 4.35
N LEU A 338 -3.62 -39.24 5.68
CA LEU A 338 -4.45 -40.27 6.31
C LEU A 338 -5.92 -40.20 5.87
N ARG A 339 -6.50 -38.99 5.77
CA ARG A 339 -7.88 -38.81 5.30
C ARG A 339 -8.06 -39.18 3.83
N PHE A 340 -7.05 -38.98 2.99
CA PHE A 340 -7.09 -39.47 1.60
C PHE A 340 -6.91 -40.99 1.54
N ALA A 341 -6.04 -41.58 2.37
CA ALA A 341 -5.90 -43.03 2.48
C ALA A 341 -7.20 -43.72 2.96
N GLU A 342 -7.93 -43.09 3.88
CA GLU A 342 -9.27 -43.50 4.33
C GLU A 342 -10.32 -43.34 3.24
N LEU A 343 -10.33 -42.23 2.50
CA LEU A 343 -11.25 -41.99 1.38
C LEU A 343 -11.04 -42.95 0.19
N LEU A 344 -9.86 -43.56 0.10
CA LEU A 344 -9.43 -44.46 -0.97
C LEU A 344 -9.47 -45.95 -0.57
N ASP A 345 -10.01 -46.29 0.62
CA ASP A 345 -9.99 -47.64 1.19
C ASP A 345 -8.60 -48.30 1.16
N ARG A 346 -7.54 -47.51 1.43
CA ARG A 346 -6.16 -48.02 1.35
C ARG A 346 -5.88 -49.14 2.37
N PRO A 347 -5.07 -50.15 2.01
CA PRO A 347 -4.73 -51.26 2.89
C PRO A 347 -4.27 -50.82 4.28
N GLY A 348 -4.60 -51.60 5.32
CA GLY A 348 -4.20 -51.29 6.69
C GLY A 348 -2.69 -51.08 6.85
N ALA A 349 -1.88 -51.86 6.12
CA ALA A 349 -0.42 -51.70 6.10
C ALA A 349 0.06 -50.32 5.61
N GLU A 350 -0.64 -49.69 4.65
CA GLU A 350 -0.33 -48.33 4.18
C GLU A 350 -0.77 -47.28 5.21
N ARG A 351 -2.01 -47.38 5.72
CA ARG A 351 -2.52 -46.47 6.76
C ARG A 351 -1.69 -46.52 8.04
N ALA A 352 -1.14 -47.69 8.38
CA ALA A 352 -0.24 -47.87 9.52
C ALA A 352 1.07 -47.06 9.37
N ILE A 353 1.65 -46.95 8.16
CA ILE A 353 2.86 -46.13 7.93
C ILE A 353 2.55 -44.66 8.22
N ILE A 354 1.41 -44.16 7.75
CA ILE A 354 0.97 -42.77 8.01
C ILE A 354 0.77 -42.52 9.52
N HIS A 355 0.28 -43.53 10.25
CA HIS A 355 0.19 -43.46 11.71
C HIS A 355 1.55 -43.42 12.41
N VAL A 356 2.58 -44.11 11.90
CA VAL A 356 3.95 -43.98 12.41
C VAL A 356 4.48 -42.56 12.20
N SER A 357 4.34 -41.99 10.99
CA SER A 357 4.79 -40.62 10.70
C SER A 357 4.06 -39.56 11.54
N LEU A 358 2.76 -39.76 11.80
CA LEU A 358 2.00 -38.92 12.75
C LEU A 358 2.51 -39.09 14.18
N ALA A 359 2.81 -40.31 14.61
CA ALA A 359 3.24 -40.58 15.98
C ALA A 359 4.63 -40.00 16.30
N THR A 360 5.61 -40.16 15.39
CA THR A 360 6.94 -39.54 15.55
C THR A 360 6.84 -38.02 15.59
N THR A 361 6.12 -37.41 14.63
CA THR A 361 5.93 -35.96 14.57
C THR A 361 5.25 -35.39 15.83
N LEU A 362 4.29 -36.12 16.42
CA LEU A 362 3.69 -35.71 17.69
C LEU A 362 4.64 -35.87 18.88
N GLY A 363 5.57 -36.84 18.84
CA GLY A 363 6.69 -36.95 19.78
C GLY A 363 7.61 -35.73 19.72
N ASP A 364 8.02 -35.29 18.53
CA ASP A 364 8.82 -34.07 18.33
C ASP A 364 8.09 -32.81 18.83
N MET A 365 6.76 -32.76 18.65
CA MET A 365 5.89 -31.71 19.21
C MET A 365 5.65 -31.83 20.74
N LYS A 366 6.11 -32.91 21.37
CA LYS A 366 5.91 -33.26 22.79
C LYS A 366 4.45 -33.55 23.18
N ASP A 367 3.60 -33.93 22.23
CA ASP A 367 2.31 -34.57 22.48
C ASP A 367 2.46 -36.10 22.48
N HIS A 368 3.23 -36.60 23.45
CA HIS A 368 3.51 -38.03 23.57
C HIS A 368 2.24 -38.87 23.81
N HIS A 369 1.19 -38.30 24.43
CA HIS A 369 -0.13 -38.94 24.53
C HIS A 369 -0.86 -39.01 23.16
N GLY A 370 -0.68 -38.01 22.29
CA GLY A 370 -1.12 -38.04 20.90
C GLY A 370 -0.40 -39.14 20.10
N ALA A 371 0.93 -39.23 20.24
CA ALA A 371 1.75 -40.27 19.60
C ALA A 371 1.29 -41.70 19.96
N VAL A 372 1.06 -41.97 21.26
CA VAL A 372 0.56 -43.27 21.76
C VAL A 372 -0.75 -43.68 21.06
N ARG A 373 -1.67 -42.76 20.77
CA ARG A 373 -2.94 -43.08 20.09
C ARG A 373 -2.76 -43.54 18.65
N HIS A 374 -1.75 -43.02 17.95
CA HIS A 374 -1.47 -43.43 16.58
C HIS A 374 -0.70 -44.75 16.53
N TYR A 375 0.23 -45.01 17.45
CA TYR A 375 0.81 -46.35 17.61
C TYR A 375 -0.24 -47.40 18.04
N GLU A 376 -1.23 -47.04 18.88
CA GLU A 376 -2.34 -47.94 19.22
C GLU A 376 -3.27 -48.24 18.02
N GLU A 377 -3.32 -47.38 17.00
CA GLU A 377 -4.02 -47.65 15.72
C GLU A 377 -3.13 -48.43 14.74
N GLU A 378 -1.82 -48.16 14.71
CA GLU A 378 -0.84 -48.96 13.95
C GLU A 378 -0.92 -50.46 14.32
N LEU A 379 -0.97 -50.78 15.62
CA LEU A 379 -1.15 -52.14 16.12
C LEU A 379 -2.45 -52.81 15.62
N ARG A 380 -3.54 -52.04 15.48
CA ARG A 380 -4.82 -52.56 14.96
C ARG A 380 -4.75 -52.87 13.47
N LEU A 381 -3.99 -52.06 12.72
CA LEU A 381 -3.86 -52.15 11.27
C LEU A 381 -2.80 -53.16 10.81
N ARG A 382 -1.83 -53.51 11.68
CA ARG A 382 -0.73 -54.46 11.40
C ARG A 382 -0.85 -55.82 12.10
N SER A 383 -1.98 -56.10 12.75
CA SER A 383 -2.21 -57.32 13.55
C SER A 383 -1.84 -58.60 12.80
N GLY A 384 -0.89 -59.37 13.34
CA GLY A 384 -0.34 -60.59 12.74
C GLY A 384 1.12 -60.45 12.27
N ASN A 385 1.68 -59.23 12.17
CA ASN A 385 3.11 -59.04 11.94
C ASN A 385 3.85 -58.83 13.27
N VAL A 386 4.22 -59.95 13.90
CA VAL A 386 4.86 -60.03 15.22
C VAL A 386 6.12 -59.16 15.36
N LEU A 387 6.90 -58.98 14.27
CA LEU A 387 8.11 -58.15 14.29
C LEU A 387 7.78 -56.65 14.39
N GLU A 388 6.79 -56.19 13.64
CA GLU A 388 6.35 -54.80 13.72
C GLU A 388 5.58 -54.54 15.01
N GLU A 389 4.74 -55.48 15.47
CA GLU A 389 4.09 -55.40 16.79
C GLU A 389 5.11 -55.23 17.92
N ALA A 390 6.27 -55.91 17.87
CA ALA A 390 7.34 -55.75 18.85
C ALA A 390 7.91 -54.31 18.87
N LYS A 391 8.14 -53.73 17.69
CA LYS A 391 8.61 -52.34 17.54
C LYS A 391 7.57 -51.35 18.04
N THR A 392 6.30 -51.49 17.65
CA THR A 392 5.24 -50.58 18.06
C THR A 392 4.97 -50.65 19.57
N TRP A 393 5.02 -51.83 20.20
CA TRP A 393 4.92 -51.93 21.66
C TRP A 393 6.10 -51.27 22.39
N LEU A 394 7.31 -51.29 21.82
CA LEU A 394 8.45 -50.54 22.34
C LEU A 394 8.23 -49.02 22.20
N ASN A 395 7.81 -48.55 21.04
CA ASN A 395 7.50 -47.13 20.80
C ASN A 395 6.41 -46.61 21.76
N ILE A 396 5.34 -47.38 21.98
CA ILE A 396 4.29 -47.05 22.97
C ILE A 396 4.88 -46.95 24.38
N ALA A 397 5.80 -47.85 24.76
CA ALA A 397 6.42 -47.81 26.08
C ALA A 397 7.29 -46.55 26.26
N LEU A 398 8.05 -46.16 25.23
CA LEU A 398 8.89 -44.95 25.22
C LEU A 398 8.05 -43.67 25.25
N SER A 399 7.04 -43.53 24.37
CA SER A 399 6.18 -42.33 24.39
C SER A 399 5.37 -42.21 25.69
N ARG A 400 5.01 -43.31 26.36
CA ARG A 400 4.39 -43.25 27.69
C ARG A 400 5.39 -42.86 28.79
N GLU A 401 6.66 -43.27 28.69
CA GLU A 401 7.73 -42.81 29.57
C GLU A 401 7.92 -41.29 29.46
N GLU A 402 7.97 -40.75 28.24
CA GLU A 402 8.10 -39.32 27.97
C GLU A 402 6.86 -38.51 28.40
N ALA A 403 5.66 -39.09 28.27
CA ALA A 403 4.43 -38.52 28.81
C ALA A 403 4.41 -38.44 30.35
N GLY A 404 5.28 -39.19 31.04
CA GLY A 404 5.30 -39.28 32.49
C GLY A 404 4.26 -40.24 33.09
N ASP A 405 3.80 -41.23 32.32
CA ASP A 405 2.89 -42.27 32.83
C ASP A 405 3.56 -43.12 33.93
N ALA A 406 2.75 -43.62 34.87
CA ALA A 406 3.23 -44.47 35.96
C ALA A 406 3.76 -45.83 35.46
N TYR A 407 4.73 -46.43 36.17
CA TYR A 407 5.36 -47.70 35.79
C TYR A 407 4.35 -48.83 35.53
N GLU A 408 3.20 -48.83 36.22
CA GLU A 408 2.10 -49.79 36.05
C GLU A 408 1.46 -49.73 34.64
N LEU A 409 1.60 -48.61 33.92
CA LEU A 409 1.17 -48.41 32.53
C LEU A 409 2.30 -48.66 31.50
N LEU A 410 3.56 -48.61 31.95
CA LEU A 410 4.76 -48.83 31.12
C LEU A 410 5.13 -50.32 31.03
N ALA A 411 5.22 -51.01 32.17
CA ALA A 411 5.68 -52.39 32.26
C ALA A 411 4.87 -53.37 31.37
N PRO A 412 3.53 -53.27 31.25
CA PRO A 412 2.77 -54.12 30.34
C PRO A 412 3.07 -53.88 28.85
N CYS A 413 3.60 -52.71 28.47
CA CYS A 413 3.99 -52.41 27.09
C CYS A 413 5.36 -53.04 26.79
N PHE A 414 6.36 -52.84 27.68
CA PHE A 414 7.66 -53.51 27.57
C PHE A 414 7.55 -55.04 27.60
N GLN A 415 6.70 -55.61 28.46
CA GLN A 415 6.46 -57.06 28.50
C GLN A 415 5.89 -57.61 27.18
N LYS A 416 4.97 -56.87 26.54
CA LYS A 416 4.46 -57.23 25.21
C LYS A 416 5.53 -57.14 24.14
N ALA A 417 6.26 -56.01 24.08
CA ALA A 417 7.37 -55.81 23.14
C ALA A 417 8.38 -56.97 23.21
N LEU A 418 8.77 -57.37 24.42
CA LEU A 418 9.66 -58.50 24.66
C LEU A 418 9.05 -59.83 24.18
N SER A 419 7.77 -60.09 24.49
CA SER A 419 7.08 -61.32 24.07
C SER A 419 6.92 -61.44 22.54
N CYS A 420 6.72 -60.32 21.85
CA CYS A 420 6.68 -60.26 20.40
C CYS A 420 8.09 -60.42 19.81
N ALA A 421 9.11 -59.75 20.36
CA ALA A 421 10.50 -59.90 19.92
C ALA A 421 11.06 -61.34 20.09
N GLN A 422 10.58 -62.05 21.13
CA GLN A 422 10.82 -63.49 21.33
C GLN A 422 10.13 -64.35 20.28
N GLN A 423 8.84 -64.13 20.02
CA GLN A 423 8.09 -64.85 18.98
C GLN A 423 8.64 -64.59 17.56
N ALA A 424 9.14 -63.37 17.30
CA ALA A 424 9.79 -62.98 16.05
C ALA A 424 11.27 -63.40 15.94
N GLN A 425 11.82 -64.09 16.95
CA GLN A 425 13.19 -64.62 16.99
C GLN A 425 14.29 -63.58 16.72
N ARG A 426 14.13 -62.33 17.20
CA ARG A 426 15.15 -61.27 17.08
C ARG A 426 15.84 -61.02 18.44
N PRO A 427 17.06 -61.54 18.68
CA PRO A 427 17.75 -61.37 19.98
C PRO A 427 18.17 -59.92 20.23
N GLN A 428 18.65 -59.22 19.20
CA GLN A 428 19.02 -57.79 19.26
C GLN A 428 17.84 -56.92 19.73
N LEU A 429 16.64 -57.12 19.20
CA LEU A 429 15.44 -56.39 19.61
C LEU A 429 15.02 -56.74 21.06
N GLN A 430 15.22 -57.98 21.51
CA GLN A 430 15.01 -58.34 22.93
C GLN A 430 16.01 -57.61 23.84
N ARG A 431 17.29 -57.54 23.46
CA ARG A 431 18.34 -56.77 24.15
C ARG A 431 17.98 -55.28 24.22
N GLN A 432 17.54 -54.68 23.12
CA GLN A 432 17.07 -53.28 23.07
C GLN A 432 15.88 -53.03 24.02
N VAL A 433 14.83 -53.86 23.95
CA VAL A 433 13.66 -53.75 24.83
C VAL A 433 14.05 -53.86 26.31
N LEU A 434 14.97 -54.77 26.66
CA LEU A 434 15.48 -54.92 28.03
C LEU A 434 16.38 -53.77 28.47
N GLN A 435 17.19 -53.20 27.57
CA GLN A 435 18.00 -52.00 27.86
C GLN A 435 17.13 -50.78 28.21
N HIS A 436 16.09 -50.51 27.43
CA HIS A 436 15.14 -49.43 27.75
C HIS A 436 14.36 -49.72 29.03
N LEU A 437 13.80 -50.92 29.20
CA LEU A 437 13.08 -51.31 30.42
C LEU A 437 13.97 -51.18 31.67
N HIS A 438 15.22 -51.65 31.63
CA HIS A 438 16.15 -51.52 32.75
C HIS A 438 16.49 -50.06 33.05
N THR A 439 16.63 -49.21 32.01
CA THR A 439 16.84 -47.76 32.18
C THR A 439 15.65 -47.08 32.88
N VAL A 440 14.41 -47.46 32.53
CA VAL A 440 13.19 -47.00 33.20
C VAL A 440 13.15 -47.48 34.66
N GLN A 441 13.46 -48.75 34.89
CA GLN A 441 13.48 -49.35 36.23
C GLN A 441 14.53 -48.70 37.14
N LEU A 442 15.74 -48.40 36.66
CA LEU A 442 16.73 -47.65 37.43
C LEU A 442 16.24 -46.25 37.82
N ARG A 443 15.42 -45.61 36.98
CA ARG A 443 14.88 -44.26 37.23
C ARG A 443 13.66 -44.25 38.16
N LEU A 444 12.79 -45.28 38.07
CA LEU A 444 11.52 -45.36 38.83
C LEU A 444 11.57 -46.31 40.05
N GLN A 445 12.65 -47.08 40.19
CA GLN A 445 12.95 -47.99 41.32
C GLN A 445 11.86 -49.04 41.69
N PRO A 446 11.26 -49.78 40.73
CA PRO A 446 10.45 -50.95 41.03
C PRO A 446 11.34 -52.14 41.44
N GLN A 447 10.74 -53.14 42.10
CA GLN A 447 11.48 -54.31 42.62
C GLN A 447 12.04 -55.26 41.53
N GLU A 448 11.58 -55.11 40.29
CA GLU A 448 11.86 -55.98 39.13
C GLU A 448 13.20 -55.68 38.43
N ALA A 449 13.91 -54.61 38.84
CA ALA A 449 15.15 -54.17 38.20
C ALA A 449 16.26 -55.23 38.12
N PRO A 450 16.53 -56.05 39.17
CA PRO A 450 17.60 -57.05 39.13
C PRO A 450 17.32 -58.21 38.18
N GLU A 451 16.06 -58.65 38.07
CA GLU A 451 15.68 -59.76 37.16
C GLU A 451 15.86 -59.37 35.69
N THR A 452 15.58 -58.09 35.39
CA THR A 452 15.74 -57.52 34.05
C THR A 452 17.23 -57.39 33.71
N GLU A 453 18.07 -56.98 34.67
CA GLU A 453 19.53 -56.94 34.52
C GLU A 453 20.12 -58.34 34.26
N THR A 454 19.62 -59.40 34.92
CA THR A 454 20.08 -60.78 34.67
C THR A 454 19.75 -61.26 33.25
N ARG A 455 18.55 -60.99 32.73
CA ARG A 455 18.18 -61.36 31.34
C ARG A 455 18.99 -60.61 30.29
N LEU A 456 19.36 -59.36 30.58
CA LEU A 456 20.20 -58.56 29.70
C LEU A 456 21.61 -59.15 29.60
N ARG A 457 22.18 -59.65 30.73
CA ARG A 457 23.44 -60.40 30.74
C ARG A 457 23.36 -61.76 30.03
N GLU A 458 22.21 -62.44 30.07
CA GLU A 458 22.03 -63.73 29.38
C GLU A 458 22.04 -63.59 27.84
N LEU A 459 21.55 -62.46 27.31
CA LEU A 459 21.54 -62.16 25.88
C LEU A 459 22.88 -61.62 25.34
N SER A 460 23.73 -61.03 26.19
CA SER A 460 25.00 -60.42 25.79
C SER A 460 26.18 -61.42 25.70
N VAL A 461 25.92 -62.70 25.39
CA VAL A 461 26.92 -63.80 25.39
C VAL A 461 26.90 -64.57 24.06
N ALA A 462 26.21 -64.06 23.03
CA ALA A 462 25.89 -64.82 21.82
C ALA A 462 26.42 -64.24 20.48
N GLU A 463 26.72 -62.95 20.41
CA GLU A 463 27.03 -62.24 19.15
C GLU A 463 28.22 -61.28 19.35
N ASP A 464 29.44 -61.82 19.44
CA ASP A 464 30.72 -61.10 19.35
C ASP A 464 31.37 -61.41 17.98
N GLU A 465 31.00 -60.71 16.89
CA GLU A 465 31.85 -60.60 15.66
C GLU A 465 31.38 -59.56 14.61
N ASP A 466 30.10 -59.14 14.57
CA ASP A 466 29.52 -58.34 13.45
C ASP A 466 29.09 -56.87 13.78
N GLU A 467 29.30 -56.33 15.00
CA GLU A 467 28.69 -55.04 15.45
C GLU A 467 29.24 -53.74 14.79
N GLU A 468 30.15 -53.76 13.80
CA GLU A 468 30.75 -52.53 13.22
C GLU A 468 30.12 -52.02 11.88
N GLU A 469 29.45 -52.84 11.05
CA GLU A 469 29.00 -52.38 9.70
C GLU A 469 27.63 -51.65 9.68
N GLU A 470 26.60 -52.09 10.42
CA GLU A 470 25.26 -51.43 10.39
C GLU A 470 25.28 -50.02 11.00
N ALA A 471 26.26 -49.70 11.85
CA ALA A 471 26.39 -48.39 12.48
C ALA A 471 26.91 -47.29 11.52
N GLU A 472 27.76 -47.64 10.55
CA GLU A 472 28.21 -46.68 9.53
C GLU A 472 27.18 -46.49 8.42
N GLU A 473 26.43 -47.52 7.98
CA GLU A 473 25.36 -47.33 6.98
C GLU A 473 24.25 -46.38 7.46
N ALA A 474 23.86 -46.45 8.74
CA ALA A 474 22.87 -45.55 9.33
C ALA A 474 23.33 -44.08 9.40
N ALA A 475 24.65 -43.83 9.41
CA ALA A 475 25.22 -42.49 9.35
C ALA A 475 25.47 -42.02 7.90
N ALA A 476 25.98 -42.90 7.04
CA ALA A 476 26.35 -42.59 5.66
C ALA A 476 25.13 -42.36 4.75
N THR A 477 24.00 -43.05 5.00
CA THR A 477 22.77 -42.86 4.23
C THR A 477 22.13 -41.47 4.47
N ALA A 478 22.39 -40.82 5.61
CA ALA A 478 21.87 -39.48 5.92
C ALA A 478 22.50 -38.36 5.07
N GLU A 479 23.71 -38.54 4.54
CA GLU A 479 24.36 -37.58 3.64
C GLU A 479 24.27 -37.97 2.14
N SER A 480 23.64 -39.11 1.83
CA SER A 480 23.73 -39.76 0.51
C SER A 480 22.50 -39.66 -0.41
N GLU A 481 21.47 -38.88 -0.06
CA GLU A 481 20.48 -38.37 -1.03
C GLU A 481 20.70 -36.88 -1.30
N ALA A 482 21.82 -36.57 -1.94
CA ALA A 482 22.00 -35.28 -2.60
C ALA A 482 20.97 -35.17 -3.74
N LEU A 483 19.85 -34.46 -3.48
CA LEU A 483 18.93 -33.99 -4.52
C LEU A 483 19.77 -33.39 -5.65
N GLU A 484 19.71 -34.00 -6.84
CA GLU A 484 20.60 -33.67 -7.94
C GLU A 484 20.64 -32.16 -8.16
N ALA A 485 21.85 -31.62 -8.31
CA ALA A 485 22.07 -30.21 -8.64
C ALA A 485 21.74 -29.92 -10.12
N GLY A 486 20.57 -30.40 -10.57
CA GLY A 486 19.93 -29.94 -11.79
C GLY A 486 19.75 -28.44 -11.69
N GLU A 487 20.41 -27.72 -12.60
CA GLU A 487 20.52 -26.27 -12.58
C GLU A 487 19.11 -25.65 -12.45
N VAL A 488 18.84 -25.00 -11.32
CA VAL A 488 17.65 -24.16 -11.21
C VAL A 488 17.89 -23.00 -12.16
N GLU A 489 17.33 -23.10 -13.37
CA GLU A 489 17.23 -22.01 -14.33
C GLU A 489 16.39 -20.87 -13.72
N LEU A 490 17.06 -20.06 -12.88
CA LEU A 490 16.72 -18.68 -12.60
C LEU A 490 16.94 -17.92 -13.91
N SER A 491 16.05 -18.14 -14.88
CA SER A 491 16.20 -17.69 -16.25
C SER A 491 16.41 -16.18 -16.28
N GLU A 492 17.65 -15.78 -16.59
CA GLU A 492 18.06 -14.39 -16.76
C GLU A 492 17.33 -13.85 -18.00
N GLY A 493 16.39 -12.92 -17.78
CA GLY A 493 15.27 -12.70 -18.68
C GLY A 493 14.81 -11.26 -18.86
N GLU A 494 15.49 -10.28 -18.27
CA GLU A 494 15.36 -8.84 -18.59
C GLU A 494 16.73 -8.17 -18.37
N ASP A 495 17.16 -7.32 -19.31
CA ASP A 495 18.52 -6.77 -19.40
C ASP A 495 18.77 -5.60 -18.44
N ASP A 496 19.97 -5.54 -17.84
CA ASP A 496 20.46 -4.36 -17.11
C ASP A 496 20.51 -3.12 -18.03
N THR A 497 19.70 -2.09 -17.74
CA THR A 497 19.97 -0.72 -18.18
C THR A 497 19.69 0.29 -17.06
N ASP A 498 20.67 1.14 -16.76
CA ASP A 498 20.64 2.06 -15.61
C ASP A 498 19.59 3.18 -15.73
N GLY A 499 18.92 3.47 -14.60
CA GLY A 499 18.63 4.86 -14.21
C GLY A 499 17.17 5.24 -13.91
N LEU A 500 16.94 5.51 -12.61
CA LEU A 500 15.83 6.29 -12.02
C LEU A 500 14.45 5.59 -11.87
N THR A 501 13.72 6.03 -10.84
CA THR A 501 12.33 5.65 -10.44
C THR A 501 12.05 4.16 -10.10
N PRO A 502 12.02 3.77 -8.80
CA PRO A 502 11.62 2.43 -8.33
C PRO A 502 10.14 2.03 -8.52
N GLN A 503 9.38 2.72 -9.37
CA GLN A 503 7.91 2.57 -9.49
C GLN A 503 7.45 1.78 -10.72
N LEU A 504 8.38 1.21 -11.50
CA LEU A 504 8.07 0.51 -12.76
C LEU A 504 8.30 -1.02 -12.72
N GLU A 505 9.16 -1.54 -11.81
CA GLU A 505 9.36 -3.00 -11.64
C GLU A 505 8.08 -3.76 -11.23
N GLU A 506 7.04 -3.07 -10.73
CA GLU A 506 5.74 -3.70 -10.43
C GLU A 506 4.81 -3.84 -11.65
N ASP A 507 5.07 -3.11 -12.75
CA ASP A 507 4.15 -3.04 -13.92
C ASP A 507 4.48 -4.06 -15.03
N GLU A 508 5.72 -4.54 -15.16
CA GLU A 508 6.09 -5.49 -16.23
C GLU A 508 5.73 -6.95 -15.91
N GLU A 509 5.84 -7.41 -14.64
CA GLU A 509 5.29 -8.73 -14.23
C GLU A 509 3.74 -8.81 -14.37
N LEU A 510 3.02 -7.69 -14.57
CA LEU A 510 1.55 -7.70 -14.70
C LEU A 510 1.04 -8.44 -15.94
N GLN A 511 1.87 -8.60 -16.97
CA GLN A 511 1.45 -9.14 -18.27
C GLN A 511 1.69 -10.67 -18.41
N GLY A 512 2.44 -11.28 -17.49
CA GLY A 512 2.90 -12.68 -17.61
C GLY A 512 1.93 -13.79 -17.14
N HIS A 513 0.93 -13.50 -16.30
CA HIS A 513 0.15 -14.56 -15.60
C HIS A 513 -1.37 -14.33 -15.60
N LEU A 514 -2.03 -14.58 -16.73
CA LEU A 514 -3.49 -14.67 -16.87
C LEU A 514 -3.95 -16.14 -16.78
N GLY A 515 -4.56 -16.58 -15.67
CA GLY A 515 -4.89 -18.03 -15.59
C GLY A 515 -5.75 -18.67 -14.49
N ARG A 516 -6.32 -17.98 -13.47
CA ARG A 516 -7.36 -18.59 -12.59
C ARG A 516 -8.18 -17.59 -11.74
N ARG A 517 -9.35 -18.06 -11.28
CA ARG A 517 -10.31 -17.47 -10.31
C ARG A 517 -10.73 -15.99 -10.56
N LYS A 518 -11.92 -15.79 -11.17
CA LYS A 518 -12.69 -14.52 -11.09
C LYS A 518 -13.09 -14.27 -9.62
N GLY A 519 -12.33 -13.45 -8.90
CA GLY A 519 -12.58 -13.17 -7.48
C GLY A 519 -11.95 -11.85 -7.01
N SER A 520 -12.69 -10.75 -7.20
CA SER A 520 -12.32 -9.36 -6.84
C SER A 520 -11.04 -8.80 -7.50
N LYS A 521 -11.18 -7.68 -8.21
CA LYS A 521 -10.06 -6.90 -8.78
C LYS A 521 -9.03 -6.48 -7.71
N TRP A 522 -9.46 -6.42 -6.44
CA TRP A 522 -8.75 -5.83 -5.31
C TRP A 522 -8.27 -6.84 -4.28
N ASN A 523 -8.45 -8.14 -4.53
CA ASN A 523 -7.96 -9.19 -3.62
C ASN A 523 -6.49 -9.56 -3.85
N ARG A 524 -5.80 -8.92 -4.81
CA ARG A 524 -4.33 -8.98 -4.90
C ARG A 524 -3.73 -8.32 -3.66
N ARG A 525 -2.77 -9.02 -3.06
CA ARG A 525 -2.01 -8.62 -1.87
C ARG A 525 -0.53 -8.79 -2.15
N ASN A 526 0.29 -7.94 -1.55
CA ASN A 526 1.73 -8.18 -1.48
C ASN A 526 2.05 -9.28 -0.44
N ASP A 527 3.33 -9.39 -0.08
CA ASP A 527 3.83 -10.36 0.88
C ASP A 527 3.22 -10.20 2.29
N MET A 528 2.85 -8.98 2.68
CA MET A 528 2.35 -8.62 4.02
C MET A 528 0.84 -8.81 4.15
N GLY A 529 0.18 -9.23 3.07
CA GLY A 529 -1.28 -9.24 2.98
C GLY A 529 -1.87 -7.86 2.64
N GLU A 530 -1.02 -6.84 2.45
CA GLU A 530 -1.42 -5.47 2.12
C GLU A 530 -2.00 -5.43 0.71
N THR A 531 -3.20 -4.89 0.58
CA THR A 531 -3.77 -4.51 -0.72
C THR A 531 -3.11 -3.23 -1.25
N LEU A 532 -3.25 -2.92 -2.53
CA LEU A 532 -2.74 -1.67 -3.13
C LEU A 532 -3.10 -0.40 -2.32
N LEU A 533 -4.32 -0.36 -1.74
CA LEU A 533 -4.75 0.76 -0.90
C LEU A 533 -3.96 0.90 0.41
N HIS A 534 -3.47 -0.19 1.02
CA HIS A 534 -2.60 -0.12 2.20
C HIS A 534 -1.25 0.50 1.82
N ARG A 535 -0.59 0.02 0.75
CA ARG A 535 0.66 0.60 0.24
C ARG A 535 0.55 2.10 -0.02
N ALA A 536 -0.51 2.50 -0.75
CA ALA A 536 -0.74 3.91 -1.06
C ALA A 536 -0.98 4.78 0.20
N CYS A 537 -1.56 4.21 1.27
CA CYS A 537 -1.71 4.89 2.55
C CYS A 537 -0.38 5.02 3.31
N ILE A 538 0.38 3.93 3.42
CA ILE A 538 1.70 3.89 4.10
C ILE A 538 2.67 4.88 3.44
N GLU A 539 2.77 4.82 2.11
CA GLU A 539 3.71 5.60 1.31
C GLU A 539 3.31 7.09 1.15
N GLY A 540 2.24 7.54 1.81
CA GLY A 540 1.76 8.93 1.72
C GLY A 540 1.20 9.32 0.36
N GLN A 541 0.95 8.36 -0.53
CA GLN A 541 0.60 8.59 -1.93
C GLN A 541 -0.90 8.90 -2.09
N LEU A 542 -1.35 10.03 -1.55
CA LEU A 542 -2.74 10.50 -1.56
C LEU A 542 -3.43 10.32 -2.91
N ARG A 543 -2.72 10.60 -4.02
CA ARG A 543 -3.26 10.43 -5.38
C ARG A 543 -3.61 8.96 -5.69
N ARG A 544 -2.68 8.02 -5.46
CA ARG A 544 -2.93 6.57 -5.61
C ARG A 544 -4.02 6.08 -4.65
N VAL A 545 -4.07 6.56 -3.40
CA VAL A 545 -5.18 6.27 -2.46
C VAL A 545 -6.52 6.65 -3.11
N GLN A 546 -6.63 7.90 -3.56
CA GLN A 546 -7.83 8.42 -4.17
C GLN A 546 -8.20 7.64 -5.44
N ASP A 547 -7.26 7.39 -6.35
CA ASP A 547 -7.51 6.69 -7.61
C ASP A 547 -7.93 5.23 -7.40
N LEU A 548 -7.41 4.55 -6.37
CA LEU A 548 -7.84 3.20 -5.98
C LEU A 548 -9.25 3.20 -5.41
N VAL A 549 -9.57 4.10 -4.48
CA VAL A 549 -10.90 4.22 -3.87
C VAL A 549 -11.95 4.57 -4.92
N ARG A 550 -11.67 5.53 -5.81
CA ARG A 550 -12.57 5.95 -6.90
C ARG A 550 -12.80 4.85 -7.94
N GLN A 551 -11.83 3.96 -8.15
CA GLN A 551 -12.01 2.73 -8.95
C GLN A 551 -12.84 1.64 -8.23
N GLY A 552 -13.25 1.85 -6.98
CA GLY A 552 -14.04 0.91 -6.19
C GLY A 552 -13.21 -0.09 -5.39
N HIS A 553 -11.97 0.24 -5.02
CA HIS A 553 -11.20 -0.56 -4.05
C HIS A 553 -11.90 -0.53 -2.68
N PRO A 554 -12.08 -1.67 -1.98
CA PRO A 554 -12.65 -1.67 -0.63
C PRO A 554 -11.80 -0.83 0.33
N LEU A 555 -12.45 -0.09 1.23
CA LEU A 555 -11.81 0.81 2.20
C LEU A 555 -11.32 0.11 3.47
N ASN A 556 -11.99 -0.97 3.88
CA ASN A 556 -11.69 -1.72 5.10
C ASN A 556 -11.22 -3.19 4.84
N PRO A 557 -10.39 -3.49 3.82
CA PRO A 557 -9.70 -4.78 3.77
C PRO A 557 -8.72 -4.85 4.94
N ARG A 558 -8.42 -6.07 5.40
CA ARG A 558 -7.40 -6.28 6.43
C ARG A 558 -6.18 -6.97 5.90
N ASP A 559 -4.98 -6.52 6.25
CA ASP A 559 -3.70 -7.16 5.91
C ASP A 559 -3.52 -8.51 6.67
N TYR A 560 -2.31 -9.06 6.75
CA TYR A 560 -2.06 -10.26 7.59
C TYR A 560 -1.86 -9.95 9.08
N CYS A 561 -1.47 -8.72 9.44
CA CYS A 561 -1.47 -8.26 10.84
C CYS A 561 -2.91 -8.12 11.38
N GLY A 562 -3.83 -7.70 10.52
CA GLY A 562 -5.23 -7.43 10.80
C GLY A 562 -5.62 -5.94 10.77
N TRP A 563 -4.69 -5.04 10.44
CA TRP A 563 -4.90 -3.60 10.29
C TRP A 563 -5.70 -3.27 9.05
N THR A 564 -6.14 -2.02 8.90
CA THR A 564 -6.83 -1.52 7.69
C THR A 564 -6.08 -0.31 7.11
N PRO A 565 -6.33 0.11 5.86
CA PRO A 565 -5.67 1.29 5.29
C PRO A 565 -5.86 2.58 6.10
N LEU A 566 -6.95 2.68 6.88
CA LEU A 566 -7.17 3.78 7.82
C LEU A 566 -6.24 3.71 9.04
N HIS A 567 -6.00 2.52 9.60
CA HIS A 567 -5.01 2.35 10.66
C HIS A 567 -3.63 2.78 10.16
N GLU A 568 -3.20 2.33 8.98
CA GLU A 568 -1.90 2.73 8.43
C GLU A 568 -1.81 4.22 8.14
N ALA A 569 -2.83 4.83 7.54
CA ALA A 569 -2.87 6.29 7.36
C ALA A 569 -2.77 7.06 8.69
N CYS A 570 -3.37 6.55 9.77
CA CYS A 570 -3.29 7.15 11.10
C CYS A 570 -1.94 6.91 11.79
N ASN A 571 -1.34 5.73 11.62
CA ASN A 571 -0.03 5.36 12.16
C ASN A 571 1.12 6.18 11.57
N TYR A 572 1.04 6.48 10.27
CA TYR A 572 2.04 7.27 9.56
C TYR A 572 1.72 8.79 9.53
N GLY A 573 0.63 9.23 10.16
CA GLY A 573 0.31 10.65 10.35
C GLY A 573 -0.24 11.37 9.11
N HIS A 574 -0.67 10.63 8.08
CA HIS A 574 -1.06 11.19 6.78
C HIS A 574 -2.45 11.84 6.81
N LEU A 575 -2.55 13.01 7.42
CA LEU A 575 -3.81 13.74 7.70
C LEU A 575 -4.80 13.78 6.52
N GLU A 576 -4.35 14.17 5.33
CA GLU A 576 -5.23 14.26 4.14
C GLU A 576 -5.67 12.88 3.60
N ILE A 577 -4.87 11.82 3.82
CA ILE A 577 -5.29 10.45 3.51
C ILE A 577 -6.34 9.98 4.51
N VAL A 578 -6.12 10.21 5.82
CA VAL A 578 -7.11 9.90 6.87
C VAL A 578 -8.43 10.61 6.60
N ARG A 579 -8.38 11.91 6.31
CA ARG A 579 -9.52 12.74 5.91
C ARG A 579 -10.27 12.14 4.73
N PHE A 580 -9.56 11.85 3.64
CA PHE A 580 -10.15 11.29 2.43
C PHE A 580 -10.78 9.91 2.64
N LEU A 581 -10.12 9.02 3.40
CA LEU A 581 -10.66 7.69 3.74
C LEU A 581 -11.95 7.79 4.56
N LEU A 582 -11.99 8.68 5.55
CA LEU A 582 -13.18 8.93 6.37
C LEU A 582 -14.32 9.55 5.53
N ASP A 583 -14.01 10.50 4.63
CA ASP A 583 -14.96 11.14 3.69
C ASP A 583 -15.56 10.17 2.64
N HIS A 584 -15.06 8.93 2.59
CA HIS A 584 -15.57 7.84 1.74
C HIS A 584 -16.11 6.64 2.52
N GLY A 585 -16.09 6.67 3.86
CA GLY A 585 -16.70 5.63 4.71
C GLY A 585 -15.76 4.53 5.20
N ALA A 586 -14.47 4.83 5.39
CA ALA A 586 -13.59 3.97 6.17
C ALA A 586 -14.06 3.88 7.63
N ALA A 587 -13.87 2.73 8.26
CA ALA A 587 -14.42 2.42 9.58
C ALA A 587 -13.59 3.05 10.71
N VAL A 588 -14.02 4.23 11.16
CA VAL A 588 -13.36 5.08 12.18
C VAL A 588 -13.00 4.36 13.49
N ASP A 589 -13.80 3.38 13.90
CA ASP A 589 -13.70 2.60 15.13
C ASP A 589 -13.39 1.10 14.88
N ASP A 590 -12.84 0.73 13.72
CA ASP A 590 -12.43 -0.67 13.47
C ASP A 590 -11.36 -1.10 14.50
N PRO A 591 -11.52 -2.25 15.20
CA PRO A 591 -10.61 -2.69 16.28
C PRO A 591 -9.45 -3.59 15.78
N GLY A 592 -9.21 -3.61 14.47
CA GLY A 592 -8.24 -4.49 13.83
C GLY A 592 -8.58 -5.99 13.95
N GLY A 593 -7.63 -6.83 13.52
CA GLY A 593 -7.70 -8.28 13.58
C GLY A 593 -7.55 -8.86 14.99
N GLN A 594 -7.64 -10.18 15.09
CA GLN A 594 -7.51 -10.88 16.39
C GLN A 594 -6.11 -10.70 17.04
N GLY A 595 -5.10 -10.31 16.25
CA GLY A 595 -3.75 -9.96 16.68
C GLY A 595 -3.54 -8.46 17.00
N CYS A 596 -4.39 -7.55 16.53
CA CYS A 596 -4.24 -6.09 16.71
C CYS A 596 -4.57 -5.58 18.13
N GLU A 597 -4.65 -6.46 19.12
CA GLU A 597 -5.03 -6.14 20.50
C GLU A 597 -6.29 -5.25 20.68
N GLY A 598 -7.22 -5.19 19.72
CA GLY A 598 -8.38 -4.30 19.82
C GLY A 598 -8.04 -2.80 19.79
N ILE A 599 -6.89 -2.45 19.20
CA ILE A 599 -6.47 -1.08 18.92
C ILE A 599 -7.33 -0.53 17.78
N THR A 600 -7.68 0.76 17.83
CA THR A 600 -8.46 1.47 16.80
C THR A 600 -7.62 2.61 16.20
N PRO A 601 -8.02 3.21 15.06
CA PRO A 601 -7.28 4.32 14.43
C PRO A 601 -6.96 5.50 15.37
N LEU A 602 -7.84 5.81 16.33
CA LEU A 602 -7.60 6.83 17.35
C LEU A 602 -6.51 6.41 18.35
N HIS A 603 -6.47 5.14 18.74
CA HIS A 603 -5.39 4.62 19.58
C HIS A 603 -4.05 4.64 18.83
N ASP A 604 -4.03 4.35 17.53
CA ASP A 604 -2.82 4.43 16.70
C ASP A 604 -2.29 5.86 16.56
N ALA A 605 -3.15 6.82 16.20
CA ALA A 605 -2.77 8.24 16.13
C ALA A 605 -2.18 8.74 17.47
N LEU A 606 -2.78 8.36 18.60
CA LEU A 606 -2.28 8.73 19.94
C LEU A 606 -1.04 7.95 20.39
N ASN A 607 -0.83 6.70 19.93
CA ASN A 607 0.40 5.94 20.16
C ASN A 607 1.60 6.50 19.36
N CYS A 608 1.34 7.13 18.21
CA CYS A 608 2.36 7.75 17.36
C CYS A 608 2.54 9.26 17.61
N GLY A 609 1.65 9.91 18.36
CA GLY A 609 1.72 11.35 18.66
C GLY A 609 1.15 12.26 17.57
N HIS A 610 0.40 11.70 16.62
CA HIS A 610 -0.21 12.43 15.49
C HIS A 610 -1.47 13.17 15.94
N PHE A 611 -1.32 14.23 16.73
CA PHE A 611 -2.43 14.92 17.37
C PHE A 611 -3.46 15.48 16.38
N GLU A 612 -3.02 16.08 15.28
CA GLU A 612 -3.90 16.63 14.23
C GLU A 612 -4.77 15.53 13.57
N VAL A 613 -4.23 14.31 13.46
CA VAL A 613 -5.00 13.12 13.01
C VAL A 613 -5.99 12.67 14.07
N ALA A 614 -5.60 12.69 15.35
CA ALA A 614 -6.49 12.35 16.46
C ALA A 614 -7.64 13.38 16.63
N GLU A 615 -7.38 14.68 16.43
CA GLU A 615 -8.42 15.73 16.43
C GLU A 615 -9.43 15.47 15.30
N LEU A 616 -8.95 15.24 14.07
CA LEU A 616 -9.80 14.87 12.94
C LEU A 616 -10.62 13.60 13.21
N LEU A 617 -10.03 12.56 13.80
CA LEU A 617 -10.77 11.34 14.16
C LEU A 617 -11.89 11.61 15.17
N LEU A 618 -11.66 12.49 16.16
CA LEU A 618 -12.70 12.92 17.11
C LEU A 618 -13.81 13.73 16.42
N GLU A 619 -13.47 14.65 15.51
CA GLU A 619 -14.45 15.37 14.68
C GLU A 619 -15.31 14.41 13.84
N ARG A 620 -14.72 13.29 13.38
CA ARG A 620 -15.44 12.24 12.62
C ARG A 620 -16.13 11.20 13.50
N GLY A 621 -16.18 11.42 14.82
CA GLY A 621 -16.96 10.61 15.76
C GLY A 621 -16.27 9.35 16.28
N ALA A 622 -14.94 9.28 16.27
CA ALA A 622 -14.19 8.18 16.89
C ALA A 622 -14.51 8.05 18.39
N SER A 623 -14.70 6.81 18.87
CA SER A 623 -15.18 6.58 20.23
C SER A 623 -14.07 6.64 21.28
N VAL A 624 -14.06 7.73 22.04
CA VAL A 624 -13.23 7.93 23.25
C VAL A 624 -13.46 6.91 24.37
N THR A 625 -14.41 5.98 24.21
CA THR A 625 -14.81 4.99 25.22
C THR A 625 -14.42 3.55 24.90
N LEU A 626 -14.04 3.25 23.65
CA LEU A 626 -13.52 1.93 23.28
C LEU A 626 -12.21 1.68 24.02
N ARG A 627 -11.99 0.43 24.43
CA ARG A 627 -10.78 0.00 25.15
C ARG A 627 -10.09 -1.14 24.41
N THR A 628 -8.78 -1.02 24.29
CA THR A 628 -7.89 -2.10 23.83
C THR A 628 -8.03 -3.35 24.71
N ARG A 629 -7.51 -4.48 24.23
CA ARG A 629 -7.44 -5.78 24.93
C ARG A 629 -6.56 -5.74 26.18
N LYS A 630 -5.65 -4.76 26.29
CA LYS A 630 -4.91 -4.39 27.51
C LYS A 630 -5.74 -3.56 28.49
N GLY A 631 -6.97 -3.18 28.12
CA GLY A 631 -7.91 -2.41 28.92
C GLY A 631 -7.77 -0.89 28.78
N LEU A 632 -6.84 -0.39 27.95
CA LEU A 632 -6.57 1.04 27.79
C LEU A 632 -7.58 1.71 26.87
N SER A 633 -8.10 2.86 27.28
CA SER A 633 -8.87 3.82 26.49
C SER A 633 -7.95 4.88 25.84
N PRO A 634 -8.43 5.67 24.86
CA PRO A 634 -7.61 6.69 24.18
C PRO A 634 -6.91 7.67 25.14
N LEU A 635 -7.60 8.12 26.20
CA LEU A 635 -7.02 8.98 27.23
C LEU A 635 -5.89 8.29 28.02
N GLU A 636 -6.09 7.03 28.43
CA GLU A 636 -5.07 6.24 29.14
C GLU A 636 -3.87 5.91 28.22
N THR A 637 -4.10 5.73 26.91
CA THR A 637 -3.06 5.58 25.88
C THR A 637 -2.24 6.86 25.72
N LEU A 638 -2.88 8.02 25.58
CA LEU A 638 -2.18 9.31 25.54
C LEU A 638 -1.34 9.55 26.80
N GLN A 639 -1.90 9.28 27.98
CA GLN A 639 -1.18 9.43 29.24
C GLN A 639 0.03 8.50 29.35
N GLN A 640 -0.01 7.30 28.74
CA GLN A 640 1.16 6.43 28.62
C GLN A 640 2.21 6.99 27.65
N TRP A 641 1.79 7.53 26.50
CA TRP A 641 2.67 8.18 25.53
C TRP A 641 3.41 9.37 26.15
N VAL A 642 2.68 10.29 26.80
CA VAL A 642 3.24 11.45 27.51
C VAL A 642 4.13 11.05 28.70
N LYS A 643 3.85 9.90 29.34
CA LYS A 643 4.72 9.34 30.39
C LYS A 643 6.03 8.79 29.82
N LEU A 644 5.98 8.08 28.69
CA LEU A 644 7.14 7.45 28.05
C LEU A 644 8.15 8.50 27.54
N TYR A 645 7.68 9.47 26.76
CA TYR A 645 8.53 10.46 26.08
C TYR A 645 8.79 11.75 26.88
N ARG A 646 8.35 11.83 28.14
CA ARG A 646 8.28 13.09 28.94
C ARG A 646 9.50 14.03 28.84
N ARG A 647 10.72 13.49 28.88
CA ARG A 647 11.98 14.26 28.74
C ARG A 647 12.23 14.66 27.29
N ASP A 648 11.98 13.72 26.38
CA ASP A 648 12.35 13.71 24.97
C ASP A 648 11.44 14.57 24.06
N LEU A 649 10.23 14.94 24.53
CA LEU A 649 9.35 15.88 23.83
C LEU A 649 9.93 17.31 23.82
N ASP A 650 9.59 18.11 22.82
CA ASP A 650 9.81 19.56 22.77
C ASP A 650 8.70 20.34 23.54
N LEU A 651 8.61 21.66 23.36
CA LEU A 651 7.60 22.48 24.04
C LEU A 651 6.24 22.51 23.33
N GLU A 652 6.21 22.52 21.99
CA GLU A 652 4.99 22.53 21.18
C GLU A 652 4.26 21.18 21.29
N THR A 653 4.98 20.06 21.14
CA THR A 653 4.42 18.71 21.26
C THR A 653 3.88 18.44 22.66
N ARG A 654 4.48 19.01 23.72
CA ARG A 654 3.90 19.00 25.08
C ARG A 654 2.62 19.85 25.20
N GLN A 655 2.45 20.90 24.40
CA GLN A 655 1.23 21.70 24.37
C GLN A 655 0.12 20.99 23.58
N LYS A 656 0.42 20.46 22.38
CA LYS A 656 -0.50 19.63 21.59
C LYS A 656 -1.00 18.41 22.39
N ALA A 657 -0.10 17.70 23.08
CA ALA A 657 -0.49 16.59 23.95
C ALA A 657 -1.43 16.99 25.09
N ARG A 658 -1.25 18.17 25.70
CA ARG A 658 -2.17 18.70 26.73
C ARG A 658 -3.52 19.12 26.15
N ALA A 659 -3.53 19.75 24.98
CA ALA A 659 -4.77 20.10 24.29
C ALA A 659 -5.60 18.85 23.97
N MET A 660 -4.96 17.82 23.40
CA MET A 660 -5.56 16.51 23.16
C MET A 660 -6.06 15.85 24.46
N GLU A 661 -5.32 15.94 25.57
CA GLU A 661 -5.77 15.40 26.86
C GLU A 661 -7.06 16.09 27.34
N MET A 662 -7.16 17.41 27.19
CA MET A 662 -8.37 18.17 27.49
C MET A 662 -9.54 17.84 26.55
N LEU A 663 -9.28 17.68 25.25
CA LEU A 663 -10.30 17.28 24.25
C LEU A 663 -10.88 15.89 24.55
N LEU A 664 -10.03 14.91 24.84
CA LEU A 664 -10.45 13.55 25.20
C LEU A 664 -11.25 13.54 26.51
N GLN A 665 -10.86 14.36 27.51
CA GLN A 665 -11.64 14.53 28.75
C GLN A 665 -13.01 15.18 28.50
N ALA A 666 -13.07 16.24 27.68
CA ALA A 666 -14.31 16.92 27.33
C ALA A 666 -15.28 15.98 26.59
N ALA A 667 -14.80 15.29 25.56
CA ALA A 667 -15.57 14.30 24.80
C ALA A 667 -16.07 13.14 25.69
N ALA A 668 -15.22 12.62 26.58
CA ALA A 668 -15.60 11.56 27.52
C ALA A 668 -16.64 12.03 28.58
N SER A 669 -16.76 13.35 28.81
CA SER A 669 -17.75 13.93 29.73
C SER A 669 -19.13 14.20 29.07
N GLY A 670 -19.22 14.11 27.74
CA GLY A 670 -20.46 14.36 26.99
C GLY A 670 -20.87 15.83 26.87
N GLN A 671 -19.90 16.75 26.88
CA GLN A 671 -20.13 18.16 26.54
C GLN A 671 -19.91 18.42 25.05
N ASP A 672 -20.79 19.19 24.40
CA ASP A 672 -20.70 19.52 22.97
C ASP A 672 -19.40 20.29 22.66
N PRO A 673 -18.48 19.75 21.82
CA PRO A 673 -17.16 20.35 21.55
C PRO A 673 -17.17 21.73 20.85
N HIS A 674 -18.34 22.25 20.49
CA HIS A 674 -18.48 23.46 19.67
C HIS A 674 -19.32 24.57 20.33
N SER A 675 -19.53 24.51 21.65
CA SER A 675 -20.07 25.65 22.41
C SER A 675 -18.98 26.31 23.29
N SER A 676 -18.59 27.53 22.92
CA SER A 676 -17.80 28.47 23.73
C SER A 676 -16.35 28.08 24.09
N GLN A 677 -15.39 28.35 23.19
CA GLN A 677 -14.30 29.34 23.44
C GLN A 677 -13.36 29.47 22.23
N ALA A 678 -13.06 30.72 21.83
CA ALA A 678 -12.00 31.00 20.87
C ALA A 678 -10.67 31.24 21.61
N PHE A 679 -9.64 30.46 21.29
CA PHE A 679 -8.28 30.70 21.80
C PHE A 679 -7.51 31.60 20.84
N HIS A 680 -7.37 32.87 21.22
CA HIS A 680 -6.54 33.85 20.53
C HIS A 680 -5.09 33.84 21.05
N THR A 681 -4.13 33.88 20.13
CA THR A 681 -2.76 34.41 20.35
C THR A 681 -2.35 35.29 19.16
N PRO A 682 -1.53 36.36 19.36
CA PRO A 682 -2.02 37.67 18.91
C PRO A 682 -1.08 38.53 18.04
N SER A 683 -1.73 39.33 17.17
CA SER A 683 -1.46 40.75 16.86
C SER A 683 -0.05 41.24 16.48
N SER A 684 0.08 41.72 15.23
CA SER A 684 0.78 42.97 14.88
C SER A 684 0.31 43.46 13.49
N LEU A 685 -0.85 44.09 13.36
CA LEU A 685 -1.01 45.57 13.37
C LEU A 685 -0.08 46.34 12.41
N LEU A 686 -0.63 46.79 11.28
CA LEU A 686 -0.61 48.20 10.84
C LEU A 686 -1.50 48.43 9.59
N PHE A 687 -2.09 49.63 9.52
CA PHE A 687 -2.91 50.21 8.42
C PHE A 687 -4.32 49.65 8.10
N ASP A 688 -5.30 50.34 8.66
CA ASP A 688 -6.64 50.68 8.13
C ASP A 688 -6.83 52.19 8.47
N PRO A 689 -7.38 53.06 7.58
CA PRO A 689 -8.84 53.32 7.59
C PRO A 689 -9.49 53.71 6.24
N GLU A 690 -10.77 53.38 6.03
CA GLU A 690 -11.88 54.36 6.12
C GLU A 690 -13.29 53.84 5.73
N THR A 691 -14.31 54.42 6.40
CA THR A 691 -15.77 54.43 6.12
C THR A 691 -16.62 53.15 6.35
N SER A 692 -17.59 53.30 7.26
CA SER A 692 -18.50 52.28 7.82
C SER A 692 -19.87 52.18 7.07
N PRO A 693 -20.75 51.19 7.37
CA PRO A 693 -21.99 50.90 6.61
C PRO A 693 -23.24 51.64 7.16
N PRO A 694 -24.47 51.36 6.64
CA PRO A 694 -25.46 50.69 7.52
C PRO A 694 -26.58 49.80 6.88
N LEU A 695 -27.09 48.86 7.68
CA LEU A 695 -28.51 48.45 7.92
C LEU A 695 -29.52 48.13 6.77
N SER A 696 -30.00 46.86 6.75
CA SER A 696 -31.43 46.39 6.80
C SER A 696 -32.47 46.85 5.72
N PRO A 697 -33.73 46.31 5.65
CA PRO A 697 -34.41 45.23 6.41
C PRO A 697 -35.06 44.11 5.56
N CYS A 698 -35.86 43.23 6.19
CA CYS A 698 -36.62 42.11 5.59
C CYS A 698 -37.97 42.53 4.94
N PRO A 699 -38.67 41.57 4.29
CA PRO A 699 -40.09 41.37 4.63
C PRO A 699 -40.54 39.89 4.77
N GLU A 700 -41.32 39.62 5.83
CA GLU A 700 -42.23 38.47 5.99
C GLU A 700 -43.69 38.88 5.61
N PRO A 701 -44.76 38.11 5.94
CA PRO A 701 -45.12 36.74 5.56
C PRO A 701 -46.44 36.76 4.71
N PRO A 702 -47.32 35.72 4.70
CA PRO A 702 -48.24 35.49 5.83
C PRO A 702 -48.53 34.01 6.17
N SER A 703 -49.07 33.78 7.37
CA SER A 703 -49.46 32.47 7.92
C SER A 703 -50.93 32.10 7.67
N ASN A 704 -51.27 30.80 7.64
CA ASN A 704 -52.57 30.33 8.12
C ASN A 704 -52.65 28.82 8.48
N SER A 705 -53.04 28.54 9.73
CA SER A 705 -54.08 27.59 10.21
C SER A 705 -54.34 26.26 9.43
N THR A 706 -54.53 25.09 10.07
CA THR A 706 -55.58 24.87 11.11
C THR A 706 -55.45 23.51 11.86
N ARG A 707 -55.32 23.54 13.21
CA ARG A 707 -55.74 22.55 14.29
C ARG A 707 -55.25 21.07 14.22
N LEU A 708 -54.74 20.40 15.27
CA LEU A 708 -55.13 20.20 16.70
C LEU A 708 -56.31 19.22 16.91
N PRO A 709 -56.47 18.50 18.07
CA PRO A 709 -55.83 18.72 19.39
C PRO A 709 -55.34 17.49 20.24
N GLU A 710 -54.56 17.78 21.31
CA GLU A 710 -54.52 17.22 22.69
C GLU A 710 -54.30 15.69 22.96
N ALA A 711 -53.80 15.23 24.13
CA ALA A 711 -53.47 15.83 25.44
C ALA A 711 -52.14 15.22 26.00
N SER A 712 -51.22 15.94 26.68
CA SER A 712 -51.15 16.24 28.15
C SER A 712 -51.13 15.02 29.09
N GLN A 713 -50.42 14.97 30.23
CA GLN A 713 -49.30 15.72 30.86
C GLN A 713 -48.89 14.95 32.15
N ALA A 714 -47.62 14.99 32.59
CA ALA A 714 -47.18 15.03 34.01
C ALA A 714 -45.68 14.71 34.20
N HIS A 715 -45.03 15.34 35.20
CA HIS A 715 -43.67 15.03 35.64
C HIS A 715 -43.67 14.21 36.95
N VAL A 716 -42.55 13.57 37.28
CA VAL A 716 -41.89 13.66 38.60
C VAL A 716 -40.41 13.29 38.45
N ARG A 717 -39.58 13.72 39.42
CA ARG A 717 -38.11 13.75 39.41
C ARG A 717 -37.59 13.06 40.68
N VAL A 718 -36.44 12.37 40.65
CA VAL A 718 -35.42 12.18 41.73
C VAL A 718 -34.43 11.06 41.36
N SER A 719 -33.20 11.18 41.85
CA SER A 719 -32.04 10.27 41.67
C SER A 719 -31.40 9.99 43.05
N PRO A 720 -30.24 9.31 43.18
CA PRO A 720 -29.76 8.04 42.61
C PRO A 720 -29.34 7.04 43.72
N GLY A 721 -28.86 5.82 43.38
CA GLY A 721 -28.00 5.07 44.34
C GLY A 721 -27.91 3.53 44.24
N GLN A 722 -26.73 3.05 43.82
CA GLN A 722 -26.01 1.81 44.23
C GLN A 722 -26.61 0.39 44.07
N ALA A 723 -25.67 -0.55 43.93
CA ALA A 723 -25.76 -2.02 44.10
C ALA A 723 -26.46 -2.88 43.02
N ALA A 724 -26.06 -4.16 42.99
CA ALA A 724 -26.43 -5.22 42.05
C ALA A 724 -26.55 -6.57 42.84
N PRO A 725 -26.73 -7.77 42.26
CA PRO A 725 -27.02 -8.16 40.86
C PRO A 725 -28.18 -9.21 40.74
N ALA A 726 -28.27 -9.87 39.55
CA ALA A 726 -28.75 -11.25 39.29
C ALA A 726 -30.10 -11.51 38.54
N MET A 727 -29.96 -12.20 37.41
CA MET A 727 -30.84 -13.11 36.63
C MET A 727 -32.39 -13.06 36.76
N ALA A 728 -33.05 -12.79 35.62
CA ALA A 728 -34.29 -13.47 35.18
C ALA A 728 -34.46 -13.48 33.63
N ARG A 729 -35.42 -14.25 33.12
CA ARG A 729 -35.79 -14.55 31.71
C ARG A 729 -37.35 -14.70 31.65
N PRO A 730 -38.05 -14.97 30.52
CA PRO A 730 -37.87 -14.63 29.08
C PRO A 730 -39.23 -14.24 28.37
N ARG A 731 -39.26 -14.24 27.01
CA ARG A 731 -40.41 -14.42 26.05
C ARG A 731 -41.32 -13.21 25.68
N ARG A 732 -42.18 -13.23 24.62
CA ARG A 732 -42.15 -13.77 23.20
C ARG A 732 -43.53 -13.63 22.46
N SER A 733 -43.66 -12.86 21.37
CA SER A 733 -44.75 -12.97 20.32
C SER A 733 -44.54 -11.90 19.22
N ARG A 734 -44.41 -12.20 17.91
CA ARG A 734 -45.32 -12.76 16.86
C ARG A 734 -46.26 -11.74 16.20
N HIS A 735 -46.26 -11.66 14.86
CA HIS A 735 -47.39 -12.00 13.96
C HIS A 735 -46.93 -12.08 12.47
N GLY A 736 -47.74 -12.70 11.60
CA GLY A 736 -47.60 -12.93 10.13
C GLY A 736 -48.99 -13.38 9.63
N PRO A 737 -49.18 -14.32 8.65
CA PRO A 737 -48.31 -14.88 7.59
C PRO A 737 -49.06 -15.07 6.23
N ALA A 738 -48.56 -15.93 5.30
CA ALA A 738 -49.27 -16.80 4.29
C ALA A 738 -48.57 -16.86 2.89
N SER A 739 -48.59 -17.94 2.08
CA SER A 739 -48.84 -19.39 2.29
C SER A 739 -48.58 -20.28 1.04
N SER A 740 -48.09 -21.54 1.23
CA SER A 740 -48.23 -22.75 0.33
C SER A 740 -47.54 -22.78 -1.07
N SER A 741 -47.14 -23.93 -1.67
CA SER A 741 -47.21 -25.38 -1.29
C SER A 741 -46.34 -26.33 -2.16
N SER A 742 -45.78 -27.41 -1.55
CA SER A 742 -45.58 -28.81 -2.05
C SER A 742 -44.74 -29.12 -3.32
N SER A 743 -44.08 -30.27 -3.53
CA SER A 743 -43.90 -31.54 -2.76
C SER A 743 -42.56 -32.24 -3.11
N SER A 744 -41.95 -32.92 -2.12
CA SER A 744 -41.41 -34.32 -2.06
C SER A 744 -40.76 -35.01 -3.30
N GLU A 745 -39.83 -35.98 -3.22
CA GLU A 745 -39.27 -36.88 -2.16
C GLU A 745 -37.73 -36.98 -2.36
N GLY A 746 -36.88 -37.54 -1.47
CA GLY A 746 -37.05 -38.11 -0.13
C GLY A 746 -35.72 -38.70 0.41
N GLU A 747 -35.59 -38.78 1.74
CA GLU A 747 -34.67 -39.64 2.54
C GLU A 747 -33.13 -39.45 2.37
N ASP A 748 -32.26 -39.58 3.40
CA ASP A 748 -32.46 -40.06 4.77
C ASP A 748 -31.56 -39.36 5.83
N SER A 749 -32.05 -39.35 7.08
CA SER A 749 -31.32 -39.37 8.37
C SER A 749 -30.48 -38.18 8.92
N ALA A 750 -30.49 -38.12 10.26
CA ALA A 750 -29.69 -37.30 11.20
C ALA A 750 -29.89 -35.76 11.22
N GLY A 751 -30.53 -35.28 12.31
CA GLY A 751 -30.89 -33.88 12.57
C GLY A 751 -29.99 -33.09 13.55
N PRO A 752 -30.47 -31.95 14.11
CA PRO A 752 -29.63 -30.76 14.24
C PRO A 752 -29.42 -30.18 15.66
N ALA A 753 -28.32 -29.45 15.88
CA ALA A 753 -28.09 -28.68 17.12
C ALA A 753 -27.24 -27.41 16.96
N ARG A 754 -27.49 -26.41 17.81
CA ARG A 754 -26.55 -25.32 18.15
C ARG A 754 -25.79 -25.69 19.43
N PRO A 755 -24.49 -25.37 19.51
CA PRO A 755 -23.91 -24.81 20.73
C PRO A 755 -23.13 -23.50 20.41
N SER A 756 -23.33 -22.35 21.05
CA SER A 756 -23.36 -22.02 22.49
C SER A 756 -21.97 -21.98 23.16
N GLN A 757 -21.66 -20.83 23.75
CA GLN A 757 -20.36 -20.51 24.36
C GLN A 757 -19.98 -21.46 25.50
N LYS A 758 -18.71 -21.89 25.55
CA LYS A 758 -18.01 -22.19 26.81
C LYS A 758 -16.55 -21.73 26.76
N ARG A 759 -16.16 -20.91 27.75
CA ARG A 759 -14.77 -20.72 28.17
C ARG A 759 -14.38 -21.86 29.11
N PRO A 760 -13.10 -22.27 29.17
CA PRO A 760 -12.45 -22.57 30.44
C PRO A 760 -12.04 -21.26 31.14
N ARG A 761 -12.20 -21.18 32.45
CA ARG A 761 -11.81 -20.02 33.27
C ARG A 761 -11.31 -20.51 34.62
N CYS A 762 -9.99 -20.49 34.82
CA CYS A 762 -9.24 -20.48 36.09
C CYS A 762 -7.78 -20.21 35.70
N SER A 763 -6.96 -19.33 36.30
CA SER A 763 -7.00 -18.64 37.61
C SER A 763 -6.88 -19.56 38.83
N ALA A 764 -5.67 -20.08 39.04
CA ALA A 764 -5.16 -20.57 40.32
C ALA A 764 -3.82 -19.86 40.60
N THR A 765 -3.54 -19.55 41.87
CA THR A 765 -2.42 -18.71 42.31
C THR A 765 -1.20 -19.50 42.80
N ALA A 766 -0.06 -18.80 42.76
CA ALA A 766 1.11 -18.95 43.63
C ALA A 766 2.08 -20.15 43.44
N GLN A 767 3.35 -19.76 43.28
CA GLN A 767 4.51 -20.31 43.99
C GLN A 767 4.75 -21.83 43.93
N ARG A 768 5.59 -22.26 42.96
CA ARG A 768 6.80 -23.01 43.34
C ARG A 768 7.93 -22.85 42.33
N VAL A 769 9.15 -22.70 42.85
CA VAL A 769 10.39 -22.69 42.07
C VAL A 769 10.91 -24.12 41.99
N ALA A 770 11.22 -24.58 40.78
CA ALA A 770 12.03 -25.77 40.51
C ALA A 770 12.78 -25.53 39.19
N ALA A 771 14.08 -25.84 39.14
CA ALA A 771 14.91 -25.55 37.98
C ALA A 771 14.71 -26.61 36.89
N TRP A 772 14.43 -26.17 35.66
CA TRP A 772 14.50 -26.99 34.44
C TRP A 772 15.63 -26.41 33.58
N THR A 773 16.54 -27.28 33.14
CA THR A 773 17.69 -26.95 32.29
C THR A 773 17.25 -26.63 30.86
N PRO A 774 17.91 -25.70 30.15
CA PRO A 774 17.67 -25.52 28.73
C PRO A 774 18.20 -26.73 27.96
N GLY A 775 17.33 -27.41 27.22
CA GLY A 775 17.74 -28.31 26.14
C GLY A 775 18.31 -27.51 24.95
N PRO A 776 18.87 -28.19 23.93
CA PRO A 776 19.43 -27.51 22.77
C PRO A 776 18.35 -26.68 22.07
N ALA A 777 18.59 -25.38 21.94
CA ALA A 777 17.77 -24.48 21.13
C ALA A 777 17.82 -24.89 19.66
N SER A 778 16.75 -24.62 18.92
CA SER A 778 16.70 -25.00 17.50
C SER A 778 17.75 -24.23 16.69
N ASN A 779 18.30 -24.83 15.64
CA ASN A 779 19.29 -24.16 14.79
C ASN A 779 18.76 -22.83 14.16
N ARG A 780 17.43 -22.67 14.02
CA ARG A 780 16.77 -21.41 13.66
C ARG A 780 17.01 -20.29 14.68
N GLU A 781 16.92 -20.57 15.97
CA GLU A 781 17.11 -19.55 17.04
C GLU A 781 18.56 -19.08 17.12
N ALA A 782 19.52 -20.02 17.03
CA ALA A 782 20.94 -19.68 17.01
C ALA A 782 21.33 -18.82 15.78
N ALA A 783 20.86 -19.20 14.59
CA ALA A 783 21.14 -18.45 13.36
C ALA A 783 20.55 -17.03 13.39
N THR A 784 19.32 -16.88 13.88
CA THR A 784 18.61 -15.57 13.88
C THR A 784 19.15 -14.63 14.95
N ALA A 785 19.50 -15.16 16.14
CA ALA A 785 20.28 -14.42 17.13
C ALA A 785 21.64 -13.96 16.56
N SER A 786 22.32 -14.82 15.78
CA SER A 786 23.60 -14.46 15.13
C SER A 786 23.46 -13.33 14.11
N THR A 787 22.34 -13.24 13.40
CA THR A 787 22.11 -12.17 12.41
C THR A 787 21.83 -10.83 13.07
N SER A 788 20.96 -10.78 14.09
CA SER A 788 20.74 -9.55 14.87
C SER A 788 22.00 -9.11 15.62
N ARG A 789 22.75 -10.06 16.19
CA ARG A 789 24.06 -9.80 16.81
C ARG A 789 25.09 -9.29 15.80
N ALA A 790 25.16 -9.86 14.59
CA ALA A 790 26.07 -9.40 13.55
C ALA A 790 25.68 -8.01 12.98
N ALA A 791 24.39 -7.73 12.84
CA ALA A 791 23.90 -6.40 12.45
C ALA A 791 24.23 -5.36 13.53
N TYR A 792 24.04 -5.69 14.80
CA TYR A 792 24.46 -4.89 15.95
C TYR A 792 25.98 -4.66 15.99
N GLN A 793 26.80 -5.71 15.87
CA GLN A 793 28.27 -5.60 15.81
C GLN A 793 28.75 -4.73 14.63
N ALA A 794 28.19 -4.91 13.44
CA ALA A 794 28.50 -4.06 12.28
C ALA A 794 28.06 -2.60 12.50
N ALA A 795 26.94 -2.40 13.20
CA ALA A 795 26.42 -1.09 13.55
C ALA A 795 27.32 -0.32 14.53
N ILE A 796 27.66 -0.88 15.70
CA ILE A 796 28.42 -0.11 16.71
C ILE A 796 29.87 0.15 16.26
N ARG A 797 30.43 -0.62 15.32
CA ARG A 797 31.72 -0.30 14.66
C ARG A 797 31.74 1.09 14.00
N GLY A 798 30.58 1.65 13.63
CA GLY A 798 30.46 3.03 13.12
C GLY A 798 30.27 4.11 14.20
N VAL A 799 30.19 3.76 15.49
CA VAL A 799 29.79 4.67 16.58
C VAL A 799 31.00 5.01 17.46
N GLY A 800 31.84 5.95 16.98
CA GLY A 800 33.14 6.25 17.60
C GLY A 800 33.61 7.70 17.42
N SER A 801 32.87 8.67 17.99
CA SER A 801 33.05 10.13 17.90
C SER A 801 32.78 10.76 16.52
N ALA A 802 32.13 11.94 16.51
CA ALA A 802 31.75 12.63 15.29
C ALA A 802 32.94 13.37 14.64
N GLN A 803 33.51 12.81 13.55
CA GLN A 803 34.40 13.54 12.62
C GLN A 803 34.65 12.77 11.31
N SER A 804 33.81 12.97 10.28
CA SER A 804 34.02 12.33 8.95
C SER A 804 33.44 13.09 7.75
N ARG A 805 33.45 14.44 7.77
CA ARG A 805 33.19 15.28 6.58
C ARG A 805 34.36 16.22 6.29
N LEU A 806 35.40 15.72 5.61
CA LEU A 806 36.42 16.55 4.93
C LEU A 806 37.24 15.72 3.91
N GLY A 807 36.87 15.80 2.63
CA GLY A 807 37.63 15.27 1.49
C GLY A 807 38.04 16.44 0.56
N PRO A 808 39.31 16.54 0.10
CA PRO A 808 39.83 17.81 -0.39
C PRO A 808 39.66 18.10 -1.90
N GLY A 809 39.05 19.25 -2.21
CA GLY A 809 39.17 19.96 -3.49
C GLY A 809 40.10 21.18 -3.37
N PRO A 810 41.07 21.43 -4.29
CA PRO A 810 42.10 22.44 -4.08
C PRO A 810 41.84 23.80 -4.78
N PRO A 811 41.92 24.95 -4.06
CA PRO A 811 42.08 26.27 -4.66
C PRO A 811 43.54 26.80 -4.57
N ARG A 812 43.98 27.55 -5.59
CA ARG A 812 45.21 28.39 -5.55
C ARG A 812 44.81 29.85 -5.33
N GLY A 813 45.37 30.57 -4.35
CA GLY A 813 45.13 32.03 -4.25
C GLY A 813 45.47 32.77 -2.94
N HIS A 814 46.74 32.79 -2.53
CA HIS A 814 47.40 33.83 -1.70
C HIS A 814 46.64 34.65 -0.61
N SER A 815 46.99 34.39 0.67
CA SER A 815 47.19 35.36 1.78
C SER A 815 46.07 36.36 2.16
N LYS A 816 45.64 36.50 3.42
CA LYS A 816 46.45 36.74 4.65
C LYS A 816 45.79 36.12 5.90
N ALA A 817 46.54 36.03 6.99
CA ALA A 817 46.07 35.45 8.26
C ALA A 817 45.42 36.48 9.20
N LEU A 818 44.38 36.05 9.92
CA LEU A 818 43.84 36.58 11.18
C LEU A 818 43.15 35.44 11.96
N ALA A 819 42.81 35.65 13.22
CA ALA A 819 42.53 34.59 14.20
C ALA A 819 41.21 33.81 13.97
N PRO A 820 41.12 32.53 14.39
CA PRO A 820 39.89 31.74 14.26
C PRO A 820 38.82 32.18 15.28
N GLN A 821 37.67 32.60 14.77
CA GLN A 821 36.46 32.85 15.54
C GLN A 821 35.37 31.88 15.07
N ALA A 822 34.47 31.46 15.97
CA ALA A 822 33.48 30.42 15.68
C ALA A 822 32.51 30.81 14.55
N ALA A 823 32.10 29.83 13.75
CA ALA A 823 31.22 30.02 12.60
C ALA A 823 30.06 29.01 12.61
N LEU A 824 28.94 29.42 13.20
CA LEU A 824 27.60 28.94 12.85
C LEU A 824 27.14 29.70 11.60
N ILE A 825 26.60 29.01 10.60
CA ILE A 825 25.72 29.56 9.55
C ILE A 825 24.79 28.41 9.06
N PRO A 826 23.59 28.70 8.51
CA PRO A 826 22.36 28.08 9.02
C PRO A 826 21.66 27.15 8.01
N GLU A 827 20.45 26.69 8.38
CA GLU A 827 19.68 25.60 7.78
C GLU A 827 19.08 25.88 6.37
N GLU A 828 19.43 27.01 5.72
CA GLU A 828 18.72 27.52 4.53
C GLU A 828 19.34 27.15 3.17
N GLU A 829 20.51 26.49 3.12
CA GLU A 829 21.20 26.12 1.85
C GLU A 829 20.99 24.65 1.41
N CYS A 830 20.08 23.89 2.03
CA CYS A 830 19.92 22.45 1.78
C CYS A 830 19.02 22.03 0.59
N LEU A 831 18.82 22.90 -0.42
CA LEU A 831 18.02 22.59 -1.61
C LEU A 831 18.76 22.85 -2.94
N ALA A 832 18.71 21.85 -3.83
CA ALA A 832 19.27 21.76 -5.18
C ALA A 832 20.81 21.67 -5.33
N GLY A 833 21.28 20.60 -6.01
CA GLY A 833 22.67 20.47 -6.47
C GLY A 833 23.14 19.03 -6.71
N ASP A 834 23.18 18.57 -7.96
CA ASP A 834 23.68 17.25 -8.34
C ASP A 834 25.18 17.07 -8.06
N TRP A 835 25.57 15.95 -7.43
CA TRP A 835 26.96 15.48 -7.38
C TRP A 835 27.05 13.97 -7.60
N LEU A 836 27.79 13.60 -8.65
CA LEU A 836 27.85 12.24 -9.22
C LEU A 836 29.12 11.45 -8.80
N GLU A 837 28.97 10.13 -8.86
CA GLU A 837 29.93 9.10 -9.33
C GLU A 837 31.41 9.47 -9.53
N LEU A 838 32.30 8.57 -9.07
CA LEU A 838 33.06 7.68 -9.98
C LEU A 838 34.09 6.80 -9.26
N ASP A 839 34.14 5.50 -9.61
CA ASP A 839 35.39 4.73 -9.61
C ASP A 839 35.30 3.49 -10.52
N MET A 840 35.52 3.68 -11.82
CA MET A 840 35.61 2.60 -12.83
C MET A 840 36.92 2.68 -13.62
N PRO A 841 37.61 1.56 -13.89
CA PRO A 841 38.88 1.58 -14.61
C PRO A 841 38.69 1.66 -16.14
N LEU A 842 38.73 2.90 -16.64
CA LEU A 842 39.39 3.31 -17.89
C LEU A 842 39.42 2.36 -19.10
N THR A 843 38.92 2.85 -20.24
CA THR A 843 39.79 3.04 -21.43
C THR A 843 39.39 4.29 -22.21
N ARG A 844 40.35 4.87 -22.95
CA ARG A 844 40.22 6.11 -23.75
C ARG A 844 39.85 5.75 -25.19
N SER A 845 39.23 6.60 -26.02
CA SER A 845 39.69 7.96 -26.35
C SER A 845 38.65 8.84 -27.07
N ARG A 846 38.91 10.16 -27.10
CA ARG A 846 38.12 11.21 -27.78
C ARG A 846 38.45 11.32 -29.27
N ARG A 847 37.45 11.68 -30.12
CA ARG A 847 37.38 12.97 -30.85
C ARG A 847 36.07 13.11 -31.68
N PRO A 848 35.67 14.33 -32.11
CA PRO A 848 34.29 14.62 -32.53
C PRO A 848 34.02 14.66 -34.06
N ARG A 849 32.71 14.72 -34.38
CA ARG A 849 31.99 15.06 -35.64
C ARG A 849 32.66 16.16 -36.50
N PRO A 850 32.39 16.29 -37.84
CA PRO A 850 31.04 16.11 -38.44
C PRO A 850 30.89 15.57 -39.89
N ARG A 851 29.62 15.40 -40.30
CA ARG A 851 29.02 15.44 -41.66
C ARG A 851 29.80 14.80 -42.83
N GLY A 852 29.23 13.73 -43.41
CA GLY A 852 29.60 13.22 -44.74
C GLY A 852 28.61 12.19 -45.27
N THR A 853 27.91 12.51 -46.36
CA THR A 853 27.06 11.61 -47.16
C THR A 853 27.86 10.52 -47.86
N GLY A 854 27.29 9.33 -48.09
CA GLY A 854 27.70 8.47 -49.22
C GLY A 854 27.82 6.96 -48.95
N ASP A 855 26.72 6.25 -49.14
CA ASP A 855 26.62 5.09 -50.04
C ASP A 855 27.65 3.92 -50.07
N ASN A 856 27.07 2.71 -49.92
CA ASN A 856 27.30 1.50 -50.74
C ASN A 856 28.46 0.49 -50.45
N ARG A 857 28.04 -0.79 -50.39
CA ARG A 857 28.71 -2.07 -50.81
C ARG A 857 29.79 -2.75 -49.93
N ARG A 858 29.33 -3.75 -49.15
CA ARG A 858 29.58 -5.23 -49.30
C ARG A 858 30.66 -5.72 -50.31
N PRO A 859 31.20 -6.96 -50.17
CA PRO A 859 31.46 -7.81 -48.97
C PRO A 859 32.76 -8.69 -49.12
N SER A 860 32.77 -9.92 -48.53
CA SER A 860 33.64 -11.11 -48.79
C SER A 860 35.11 -11.10 -48.31
N SER A 861 35.73 -12.22 -47.88
CA SER A 861 35.26 -13.61 -47.57
C SER A 861 36.31 -14.46 -46.82
N THR A 862 35.95 -15.70 -46.42
CA THR A 862 36.80 -16.92 -46.22
C THR A 862 37.87 -16.94 -45.09
N SER A 863 38.19 -18.05 -44.40
CA SER A 863 37.54 -19.38 -44.22
C SER A 863 38.31 -20.29 -43.22
N GLY A 864 37.62 -21.25 -42.57
CA GLY A 864 38.17 -22.37 -41.77
C GLY A 864 37.92 -22.21 -40.26
N SER A 865 37.43 -23.15 -39.44
CA SER A 865 37.37 -24.65 -39.39
C SER A 865 38.22 -25.16 -38.22
N ASP A 866 37.71 -25.78 -37.14
CA ASP A 866 36.33 -26.06 -36.66
C ASP A 866 36.36 -25.93 -35.09
N SER A 867 35.53 -26.47 -34.18
CA SER A 867 34.53 -27.57 -34.16
C SER A 867 33.48 -27.45 -33.03
N GLU A 868 32.54 -28.40 -33.04
CA GLU A 868 31.76 -29.10 -31.99
C GLU A 868 32.01 -28.78 -30.48
N GLU A 869 31.03 -28.80 -29.56
CA GLU A 869 29.59 -29.19 -29.61
C GLU A 869 28.60 -28.06 -29.17
N SER A 870 27.31 -28.36 -29.01
CA SER A 870 26.26 -27.53 -29.64
C SER A 870 25.03 -27.12 -28.79
N ARG A 871 24.56 -25.87 -29.03
CA ARG A 871 23.18 -25.39 -28.75
C ARG A 871 22.42 -25.20 -30.08
N PRO A 872 21.15 -25.64 -30.22
CA PRO A 872 20.36 -25.36 -31.43
C PRO A 872 19.91 -23.89 -31.48
N ARG A 873 19.95 -23.27 -32.67
CA ARG A 873 19.65 -21.83 -32.85
C ARG A 873 18.76 -21.58 -34.08
N ALA A 874 17.67 -20.84 -33.85
CA ALA A 874 16.88 -20.07 -34.82
C ALA A 874 16.12 -20.80 -35.96
N ARG A 875 14.93 -20.28 -36.27
CA ARG A 875 14.70 -19.53 -37.53
C ARG A 875 13.45 -18.64 -37.47
N ALA A 876 13.51 -17.49 -38.15
CA ALA A 876 12.49 -16.44 -38.13
C ALA A 876 11.67 -16.38 -39.43
N LYS A 877 10.57 -15.61 -39.42
CA LYS A 877 9.92 -15.00 -40.61
C LYS A 877 9.25 -13.67 -40.23
N GLN A 878 9.05 -12.78 -41.20
CA GLN A 878 8.75 -11.34 -40.98
C GLN A 878 7.45 -10.85 -41.63
N VAL A 879 6.62 -10.09 -40.90
CA VAL A 879 5.66 -9.04 -41.34
C VAL A 879 5.45 -8.10 -40.11
N ARG A 880 5.65 -6.77 -40.06
CA ARG A 880 6.11 -5.68 -40.96
C ARG A 880 5.01 -4.81 -41.63
N LEU A 881 5.27 -3.49 -41.71
CA LEU A 881 4.41 -2.35 -42.12
C LEU A 881 3.47 -1.86 -40.99
N THR A 882 3.26 -0.56 -40.71
CA THR A 882 3.83 0.74 -41.18
C THR A 882 3.58 1.77 -40.05
N CYS A 883 4.55 2.50 -39.49
CA CYS A 883 5.35 3.61 -40.02
C CYS A 883 4.62 4.96 -40.19
N MET A 884 4.98 5.94 -39.35
CA MET A 884 5.29 7.32 -39.74
C MET A 884 6.44 7.83 -38.84
N GLN A 885 7.35 8.66 -39.36
CA GLN A 885 8.62 8.98 -38.69
C GLN A 885 8.94 10.48 -38.64
N SER A 886 9.41 10.90 -37.46
CA SER A 886 10.50 11.84 -37.11
C SER A 886 11.02 12.90 -38.12
N CYS A 887 11.48 14.03 -37.57
CA CYS A 887 12.70 14.68 -38.07
C CYS A 887 13.40 15.52 -36.97
N SER A 888 14.74 15.45 -36.87
CA SER A 888 15.55 16.19 -35.89
C SER A 888 16.95 16.51 -36.45
N ALA A 889 17.42 17.76 -36.36
CA ALA A 889 18.76 18.14 -36.88
C ALA A 889 19.38 19.40 -36.22
N PRO A 890 20.62 19.35 -35.68
CA PRO A 890 21.37 20.51 -35.18
C PRO A 890 22.60 20.90 -36.05
N VAL A 891 23.07 22.15 -35.94
CA VAL A 891 24.28 22.69 -36.64
C VAL A 891 25.04 23.71 -35.75
N ASN A 892 26.35 23.90 -35.98
CA ASN A 892 27.31 24.67 -35.14
C ASN A 892 28.00 25.86 -35.88
N ALA A 893 28.65 26.73 -35.08
CA ALA A 893 29.66 27.77 -35.41
C ALA A 893 29.15 29.09 -36.06
N GLY A 894 29.78 30.26 -35.87
CA GLY A 894 31.04 30.61 -35.15
C GLY A 894 31.14 32.12 -34.74
N PRO A 895 32.28 32.62 -34.19
CA PRO A 895 32.28 33.80 -33.30
C PRO A 895 33.15 35.02 -33.70
N SER A 896 32.79 36.23 -33.20
CA SER A 896 33.72 37.37 -32.99
C SER A 896 33.12 38.59 -32.22
N SER A 897 33.71 38.93 -31.06
CA SER A 897 34.22 40.28 -30.63
C SER A 897 33.40 41.57 -30.93
N LEU A 898 33.04 42.47 -29.99
CA LEU A 898 33.83 43.43 -29.15
C LEU A 898 32.82 44.22 -28.27
N ALA A 899 33.08 44.90 -27.13
CA ALA A 899 34.22 45.06 -26.20
C ALA A 899 33.76 45.70 -24.85
N SER A 900 34.66 45.80 -23.84
CA SER A 900 34.67 46.73 -22.65
C SER A 900 33.37 46.88 -21.79
N GLU A 901 33.24 46.50 -20.50
CA GLU A 901 34.13 46.57 -19.30
C GLU A 901 34.60 48.01 -18.89
N PRO A 902 34.88 48.35 -17.59
CA PRO A 902 34.59 47.65 -16.32
C PRO A 902 33.97 48.58 -15.19
N PRO A 903 34.47 48.77 -13.93
CA PRO A 903 33.64 48.52 -12.73
C PRO A 903 33.65 49.62 -11.62
N GLY A 904 33.04 49.38 -10.45
CA GLY A 904 33.34 50.17 -9.23
C GLY A 904 32.40 50.01 -8.02
N SER A 905 32.93 49.49 -6.91
CA SER A 905 32.43 49.66 -5.52
C SER A 905 33.47 50.53 -4.73
N PRO A 906 33.38 50.83 -3.40
CA PRO A 906 32.48 50.34 -2.34
C PRO A 906 32.05 51.42 -1.28
N SER A 907 31.65 50.95 -0.09
CA SER A 907 31.81 51.56 1.27
C SER A 907 30.63 52.22 2.01
N THR A 908 30.49 51.81 3.27
CA THR A 908 29.58 52.31 4.35
C THR A 908 30.31 53.32 5.26
N PRO A 909 29.62 54.26 5.96
CA PRO A 909 29.08 54.03 7.33
C PRO A 909 27.62 54.54 7.49
N ARG A 910 26.74 54.07 8.41
CA ARG A 910 26.76 53.85 9.88
C ARG A 910 26.53 55.15 10.71
N VAL A 911 25.72 55.04 11.78
CA VAL A 911 25.59 55.92 12.98
C VAL A 911 24.38 56.90 13.07
N SER A 912 23.42 56.55 13.94
CA SER A 912 22.65 57.38 14.92
C SER A 912 21.37 58.19 14.61
N GLU A 913 20.31 57.82 15.36
CA GLU A 913 19.29 58.66 16.04
C GLU A 913 19.92 59.71 17.02
N PRO A 914 19.23 60.74 17.59
CA PRO A 914 17.81 60.71 18.03
C PRO A 914 16.99 62.03 18.05
N SER A 915 15.72 61.90 18.48
CA SER A 915 14.88 62.83 19.29
C SER A 915 14.97 64.36 19.14
N GLY A 916 13.84 65.04 18.91
CA GLY A 916 13.69 66.50 19.10
C GLY A 916 12.24 67.01 19.04
N ASP A 917 11.81 67.71 20.08
CA ASP A 917 10.40 68.07 20.36
C ASP A 917 9.75 69.18 19.49
N SER A 918 8.48 68.93 19.15
CA SER A 918 7.32 69.78 19.43
C SER A 918 7.47 71.34 19.49
N SER A 919 6.88 72.08 18.52
CA SER A 919 5.86 73.13 18.80
C SER A 919 5.30 73.91 17.58
N ALA A 920 3.96 73.88 17.48
CA ALA A 920 3.03 75.00 17.21
C ALA A 920 3.13 75.97 16.00
N ALA A 921 2.00 76.04 15.29
CA ALA A 921 1.31 77.24 14.75
C ALA A 921 1.71 77.89 13.39
N GLY A 922 0.76 77.90 12.44
CA GLY A 922 0.27 79.18 11.89
C GLY A 922 0.20 79.42 10.38
N GLN A 923 -0.82 78.84 9.69
CA GLN A 923 -1.37 79.31 8.38
C GLN A 923 -0.44 79.26 7.14
N PRO A 924 -0.96 79.44 5.89
CA PRO A 924 -2.35 79.53 5.44
C PRO A 924 -2.80 78.34 4.54
N LEU A 925 -4.09 78.28 4.18
CA LEU A 925 -4.62 77.27 3.25
C LEU A 925 -4.13 77.52 1.81
N GLY A 926 -3.61 76.47 1.17
CA GLY A 926 -3.59 76.36 -0.28
C GLY A 926 -4.95 75.91 -0.84
N PRO A 927 -5.22 76.08 -2.15
CA PRO A 927 -6.45 75.61 -2.76
C PRO A 927 -6.53 74.07 -2.71
N ALA A 928 -7.71 73.55 -2.36
CA ALA A 928 -7.95 72.10 -2.36
C ALA A 928 -7.83 71.54 -3.80
N PRO A 929 -7.27 70.33 -3.98
CA PRO A 929 -7.19 69.70 -5.30
C PRO A 929 -8.59 69.45 -5.86
N PRO A 930 -8.81 69.60 -7.19
CA PRO A 930 -10.12 69.39 -7.79
C PRO A 930 -10.59 67.93 -7.58
N PRO A 931 -11.88 67.70 -7.28
CA PRO A 931 -12.41 66.37 -7.02
C PRO A 931 -12.24 65.50 -8.28
N PRO A 932 -11.76 64.24 -8.16
CA PRO A 932 -11.40 63.41 -9.31
C PRO A 932 -12.58 63.19 -10.26
N ILE A 933 -12.29 63.20 -11.57
CA ILE A 933 -13.29 62.89 -12.61
C ILE A 933 -13.75 61.44 -12.38
N ARG A 934 -15.06 61.21 -12.26
CA ARG A 934 -15.62 59.87 -12.07
C ARG A 934 -16.33 59.43 -13.34
N VAL A 935 -15.78 58.47 -14.07
CA VAL A 935 -16.40 57.97 -15.31
C VAL A 935 -17.20 56.69 -15.02
N ARG A 936 -18.40 56.57 -15.58
CA ARG A 936 -19.25 55.38 -15.47
C ARG A 936 -19.08 54.54 -16.74
N VAL A 937 -18.25 53.49 -16.66
CA VAL A 937 -17.96 52.62 -17.81
C VAL A 937 -18.82 51.36 -17.74
N GLN A 938 -19.69 51.17 -18.73
CA GLN A 938 -20.54 49.98 -18.83
C GLN A 938 -19.88 48.93 -19.73
N VAL A 939 -19.60 47.76 -19.18
CA VAL A 939 -19.09 46.58 -19.91
C VAL A 939 -20.15 45.48 -19.84
N GLN A 940 -20.84 45.23 -20.95
CA GLN A 940 -22.03 44.36 -20.98
C GLN A 940 -23.07 44.78 -19.91
N ASP A 941 -23.50 43.87 -19.05
CA ASP A 941 -24.47 44.15 -17.98
C ASP A 941 -23.85 44.76 -16.70
N HIS A 942 -22.53 44.98 -16.68
CA HIS A 942 -21.80 45.49 -15.50
C HIS A 942 -21.38 46.96 -15.66
N LEU A 943 -21.77 47.81 -14.71
CA LEU A 943 -21.42 49.23 -14.67
C LEU A 943 -20.34 49.51 -13.62
N PHE A 944 -19.19 50.06 -14.03
CA PHE A 944 -18.06 50.37 -13.16
C PHE A 944 -17.85 51.88 -13.02
N LEU A 945 -17.88 52.40 -11.78
CA LEU A 945 -17.54 53.78 -11.47
C LEU A 945 -16.02 53.92 -11.25
N ILE A 946 -15.30 54.46 -12.23
CA ILE A 946 -13.84 54.57 -12.23
C ILE A 946 -13.45 56.01 -11.87
N PRO A 947 -12.79 56.25 -10.72
CA PRO A 947 -12.21 57.55 -10.39
C PRO A 947 -10.89 57.74 -11.15
N VAL A 948 -10.74 58.89 -11.79
CA VAL A 948 -9.56 59.30 -12.55
C VAL A 948 -8.78 60.31 -11.70
N PRO A 949 -7.55 59.99 -11.26
CA PRO A 949 -6.74 60.90 -10.45
C PRO A 949 -6.39 62.21 -11.18
N HIS A 950 -6.27 63.30 -10.42
CA HIS A 950 -5.64 64.55 -10.86
C HIS A 950 -4.14 64.55 -10.52
N SER A 951 -3.42 63.54 -11.01
CA SER A 951 -1.95 63.48 -10.99
C SER A 951 -1.34 64.35 -12.10
N SER A 952 -0.02 64.60 -12.04
CA SER A 952 0.72 65.32 -13.08
C SER A 952 0.70 64.63 -14.45
N ASP A 953 0.50 63.32 -14.44
CA ASP A 953 0.50 62.48 -15.64
C ASP A 953 -0.95 62.32 -16.12
N THR A 954 -1.27 62.87 -17.30
CA THR A 954 -2.63 62.89 -17.83
C THR A 954 -3.04 61.52 -18.38
N HIS A 955 -3.95 60.84 -17.68
CA HIS A 955 -4.49 59.55 -18.08
C HIS A 955 -5.27 59.61 -19.42
N SER A 956 -5.10 58.59 -20.25
CA SER A 956 -5.74 58.46 -21.56
C SER A 956 -6.94 57.51 -21.58
N VAL A 957 -7.71 57.54 -22.66
CA VAL A 957 -8.82 56.60 -22.93
C VAL A 957 -8.34 55.14 -22.89
N ALA A 958 -7.11 54.83 -23.31
CA ALA A 958 -6.52 53.50 -23.14
C ALA A 958 -6.42 53.08 -21.66
N TRP A 959 -5.96 53.98 -20.78
CA TRP A 959 -5.89 53.73 -19.33
C TRP A 959 -7.29 53.49 -18.75
N LEU A 960 -8.30 54.26 -19.18
CA LEU A 960 -9.68 54.07 -18.74
C LEU A 960 -10.25 52.70 -19.20
N ALA A 961 -9.96 52.31 -20.45
CA ALA A 961 -10.36 51.03 -21.00
C ALA A 961 -9.70 49.86 -20.25
N GLU A 962 -8.42 50.01 -19.88
CA GLU A 962 -7.69 49.02 -19.09
C GLU A 962 -8.20 48.94 -17.64
N GLN A 963 -8.52 50.07 -16.99
CA GLN A 963 -9.17 50.06 -15.67
C GLN A 963 -10.56 49.40 -15.69
N ALA A 964 -11.34 49.60 -16.76
CA ALA A 964 -12.61 48.92 -16.94
C ALA A 964 -12.43 47.41 -17.19
N ALA A 965 -11.46 47.03 -18.02
CA ALA A 965 -11.12 45.64 -18.29
C ALA A 965 -10.63 44.91 -17.04
N GLN A 966 -9.80 45.54 -16.20
CA GLN A 966 -9.31 44.98 -14.93
C GLN A 966 -10.44 44.76 -13.90
N ARG A 967 -11.42 45.67 -13.83
CA ARG A 967 -12.59 45.50 -12.94
C ARG A 967 -13.59 44.46 -13.44
N TYR A 968 -13.83 44.41 -14.75
CA TYR A 968 -14.58 43.32 -15.36
C TYR A 968 -13.87 41.97 -15.14
N TYR A 969 -12.54 41.95 -15.26
CA TYR A 969 -11.72 40.78 -14.98
C TYR A 969 -11.89 40.28 -13.53
N GLN A 970 -11.82 41.18 -12.55
CA GLN A 970 -12.03 40.85 -11.14
C GLN A 970 -13.46 40.31 -10.86
N THR A 971 -14.45 40.73 -11.65
CA THR A 971 -15.84 40.32 -11.52
C THR A 971 -16.12 38.97 -12.22
N CYS A 972 -15.52 38.74 -13.39
CA CYS A 972 -15.92 37.70 -14.34
C CYS A 972 -14.82 36.68 -14.71
N GLY A 973 -13.57 36.86 -14.28
CA GLY A 973 -12.43 35.97 -14.58
C GLY A 973 -11.94 35.99 -16.03
N LEU A 974 -12.34 37.01 -16.80
CA LEU A 974 -12.18 37.14 -18.25
C LEU A 974 -11.70 38.55 -18.59
N LEU A 975 -10.68 38.71 -19.45
CA LEU A 975 -10.08 40.03 -19.75
C LEU A 975 -10.57 40.55 -21.11
N PRO A 976 -11.56 41.46 -21.15
CA PRO A 976 -12.02 42.00 -22.41
C PRO A 976 -11.05 43.06 -22.94
N ARG A 977 -10.78 43.04 -24.25
CA ARG A 977 -10.14 44.16 -24.96
C ARG A 977 -11.24 45.14 -25.37
N LEU A 978 -11.36 46.23 -24.60
CA LEU A 978 -12.46 47.18 -24.70
C LEU A 978 -12.18 48.33 -25.66
N THR A 979 -13.14 48.64 -26.54
CA THR A 979 -13.23 49.94 -27.21
C THR A 979 -14.31 50.78 -26.57
N LEU A 980 -13.96 52.00 -26.17
CA LEU A 980 -14.85 52.90 -25.47
C LEU A 980 -15.60 53.81 -26.44
N ARG A 981 -16.92 53.96 -26.21
CA ARG A 981 -17.80 54.83 -26.97
C ARG A 981 -18.59 55.76 -26.05
N LYS A 982 -18.77 57.00 -26.49
CA LYS A 982 -19.64 58.01 -25.85
C LYS A 982 -20.62 58.50 -26.90
N GLU A 983 -21.93 58.44 -26.61
CA GLU A 983 -22.99 58.93 -27.51
C GLU A 983 -22.92 58.36 -28.95
N GLY A 984 -22.38 57.14 -29.10
CA GLY A 984 -22.15 56.48 -30.39
C GLY A 984 -20.81 56.81 -31.07
N ALA A 985 -20.11 57.87 -30.66
CA ALA A 985 -18.76 58.18 -31.13
C ALA A 985 -17.72 57.26 -30.48
N LEU A 986 -16.75 56.79 -31.26
CA LEU A 986 -15.60 56.02 -30.79
C LEU A 986 -14.55 56.97 -30.19
N LEU A 987 -14.13 56.72 -28.95
CA LEU A 987 -13.02 57.42 -28.31
C LEU A 987 -11.70 56.77 -28.75
N ALA A 988 -10.72 57.55 -29.20
CA ALA A 988 -9.43 56.99 -29.62
C ALA A 988 -8.57 56.67 -28.39
N PRO A 989 -7.83 55.54 -28.35
CA PRO A 989 -7.06 55.16 -27.16
C PRO A 989 -6.00 56.17 -26.70
N GLN A 990 -5.62 57.09 -27.58
CA GLN A 990 -4.61 58.14 -27.36
C GLN A 990 -5.20 59.43 -26.76
N ASP A 991 -6.52 59.61 -26.81
CA ASP A 991 -7.17 60.83 -26.30
C ASP A 991 -6.99 60.93 -24.79
N LEU A 992 -6.73 62.14 -24.27
CA LEU A 992 -6.65 62.38 -22.83
C LEU A 992 -8.04 62.46 -22.23
N ILE A 993 -8.28 61.80 -21.10
CA ILE A 993 -9.62 61.73 -20.47
C ILE A 993 -10.24 63.13 -20.26
N PRO A 994 -9.52 64.16 -19.75
CA PRO A 994 -10.11 65.49 -19.53
C PRO A 994 -10.57 66.20 -20.81
N ASP A 995 -10.05 65.83 -21.99
CA ASP A 995 -10.36 66.48 -23.26
C ASP A 995 -11.64 65.93 -23.91
N VAL A 996 -12.03 64.69 -23.57
CA VAL A 996 -13.19 63.98 -24.17
C VAL A 996 -14.29 63.59 -23.17
N LEU A 997 -13.97 63.52 -21.86
CA LEU A 997 -14.86 63.03 -20.81
C LEU A 997 -14.97 63.99 -19.62
N GLN A 998 -16.20 64.17 -19.15
CA GLN A 998 -16.57 64.96 -17.99
C GLN A 998 -16.94 64.05 -16.80
N SER A 999 -17.04 64.63 -15.60
CA SER A 999 -17.34 63.85 -14.39
C SER A 999 -18.81 63.40 -14.37
N ASN A 1000 -19.01 62.09 -14.16
CA ASN A 1000 -20.23 61.30 -14.26
C ASN A 1000 -20.70 60.94 -15.70
N ASP A 1001 -19.87 61.21 -16.72
CA ASP A 1001 -20.12 60.70 -18.09
C ASP A 1001 -20.30 59.18 -18.11
N GLU A 1002 -21.15 58.72 -19.02
CA GLU A 1002 -21.44 57.30 -19.25
C GLU A 1002 -20.79 56.84 -20.55
N VAL A 1003 -20.01 55.77 -20.47
CA VAL A 1003 -19.17 55.29 -21.56
C VAL A 1003 -19.45 53.81 -21.79
N LEU A 1004 -19.95 53.49 -22.98
CA LEU A 1004 -20.22 52.12 -23.41
C LEU A 1004 -18.89 51.47 -23.83
N ALA A 1005 -18.56 50.34 -23.23
CA ALA A 1005 -17.33 49.61 -23.50
C ALA A 1005 -17.66 48.32 -24.26
N GLU A 1006 -17.42 48.35 -25.57
CA GLU A 1006 -17.63 47.20 -26.44
C GLU A 1006 -16.45 46.24 -26.36
N VAL A 1007 -16.73 44.95 -26.14
CA VAL A 1007 -15.70 43.89 -26.11
C VAL A 1007 -15.32 43.54 -27.55
N THR A 1008 -14.15 43.99 -28.01
CA THR A 1008 -13.65 43.70 -29.36
C THR A 1008 -13.07 42.30 -29.49
N SER A 1009 -12.43 41.81 -28.43
CA SER A 1009 -11.94 40.44 -28.30
C SER A 1009 -11.74 40.10 -26.82
N TRP A 1010 -11.58 38.81 -26.55
CA TRP A 1010 -11.19 38.32 -25.22
C TRP A 1010 -9.69 38.02 -25.23
N ASP A 1011 -8.96 38.68 -24.34
CA ASP A 1011 -7.65 38.19 -23.93
C ASP A 1011 -7.92 37.09 -22.90
N LEU A 1012 -7.73 35.83 -23.31
CA LEU A 1012 -7.92 34.68 -22.43
C LEU A 1012 -6.57 34.32 -21.82
N PRO A 1013 -6.35 34.54 -20.51
CA PRO A 1013 -5.16 34.02 -19.86
C PRO A 1013 -5.10 32.49 -19.99
N PRO A 1014 -3.92 31.87 -19.81
CA PRO A 1014 -3.80 30.42 -19.70
C PRO A 1014 -4.86 29.86 -18.75
N LEU A 1015 -5.47 28.71 -19.11
CA LEU A 1015 -6.59 28.14 -18.34
C LEU A 1015 -6.23 27.99 -16.85
N THR A 1016 -4.95 27.72 -16.57
CA THR A 1016 -4.37 27.69 -15.22
C THR A 1016 -4.57 28.99 -14.45
N ASP A 1017 -4.18 30.14 -15.01
CA ASP A 1017 -4.32 31.43 -14.33
C ASP A 1017 -5.79 31.84 -14.17
N ARG A 1018 -6.63 31.43 -15.11
CA ARG A 1018 -8.09 31.59 -14.99
C ARG A 1018 -8.65 30.77 -13.83
N TYR A 1019 -8.17 29.55 -13.62
CA TYR A 1019 -8.52 28.73 -12.47
C TYR A 1019 -8.00 29.32 -11.15
N ARG A 1020 -6.71 29.69 -11.07
CA ARG A 1020 -6.11 30.33 -9.88
C ARG A 1020 -6.91 31.55 -9.43
N ARG A 1021 -7.23 32.46 -10.37
CA ARG A 1021 -7.96 33.68 -10.05
C ARG A 1021 -9.47 33.44 -9.81
N ALA A 1022 -10.05 32.37 -10.36
CA ALA A 1022 -11.41 31.94 -9.98
C ALA A 1022 -11.46 31.37 -8.55
N CYS A 1023 -10.43 30.62 -8.12
CA CYS A 1023 -10.26 30.18 -6.73
C CYS A 1023 -10.15 31.38 -5.78
N GLN A 1024 -9.24 32.32 -6.09
CA GLN A 1024 -9.04 33.57 -5.32
C GLN A 1024 -10.34 34.41 -5.23
N SER A 1025 -11.05 34.58 -6.35
CA SER A 1025 -12.35 35.28 -6.43
C SER A 1025 -13.45 34.67 -5.54
N LEU A 1026 -13.39 33.36 -5.31
CA LEU A 1026 -14.36 32.60 -4.51
C LEU A 1026 -13.89 32.31 -3.07
N GLY A 1027 -12.70 32.78 -2.68
CA GLY A 1027 -12.09 32.43 -1.39
C GLY A 1027 -11.80 30.94 -1.23
N GLN A 1028 -11.60 30.22 -2.33
CA GLN A 1028 -11.33 28.77 -2.36
C GLN A 1028 -9.85 28.49 -2.56
N GLY A 1029 -9.37 27.36 -2.01
CA GLY A 1029 -8.03 26.85 -2.28
C GLY A 1029 -7.87 26.29 -3.69
N GLU A 1030 -6.66 26.36 -4.25
CA GLU A 1030 -6.33 25.78 -5.54
C GLU A 1030 -6.19 24.25 -5.43
N HIS A 1031 -7.17 23.47 -5.92
CA HIS A 1031 -7.09 22.00 -5.88
C HIS A 1031 -6.03 21.46 -6.87
N GLN A 1032 -4.92 20.89 -6.36
CA GLN A 1032 -3.75 20.50 -7.18
C GLN A 1032 -4.07 19.56 -8.36
N GLN A 1033 -4.97 18.59 -8.21
CA GLN A 1033 -5.34 17.69 -9.31
C GLN A 1033 -6.09 18.42 -10.43
N VAL A 1034 -6.88 19.44 -10.09
CA VAL A 1034 -7.55 20.29 -11.08
C VAL A 1034 -6.53 21.20 -11.76
N LEU A 1035 -5.62 21.80 -10.98
CA LEU A 1035 -4.53 22.63 -11.51
C LEU A 1035 -3.69 21.85 -12.54
N GLN A 1036 -3.33 20.59 -12.25
CA GLN A 1036 -2.59 19.75 -13.18
C GLN A 1036 -3.41 19.28 -14.38
N ALA A 1037 -4.70 18.93 -14.22
CA ALA A 1037 -5.56 18.64 -15.37
C ALA A 1037 -5.66 19.86 -16.32
N VAL A 1038 -5.75 21.05 -15.73
CA VAL A 1038 -5.77 22.35 -16.43
C VAL A 1038 -4.43 22.69 -17.09
N GLU A 1039 -3.29 22.38 -16.45
CA GLU A 1039 -1.95 22.57 -17.04
C GLU A 1039 -1.66 21.58 -18.18
N LEU A 1040 -2.12 20.33 -18.07
CA LEU A 1040 -1.93 19.30 -19.09
C LEU A 1040 -2.89 19.42 -20.30
N GLN A 1041 -4.12 19.91 -20.07
CA GLN A 1041 -5.20 19.89 -21.06
C GLN A 1041 -5.72 21.30 -21.44
N GLY A 1042 -5.13 22.37 -20.92
CA GLY A 1042 -5.63 23.75 -21.07
C GLY A 1042 -5.58 24.37 -22.48
N LEU A 1043 -5.15 23.61 -23.48
CA LEU A 1043 -5.20 23.92 -24.92
C LEU A 1043 -5.85 22.79 -25.75
N GLY A 1044 -6.44 21.78 -25.10
CA GLY A 1044 -7.01 20.60 -25.74
C GLY A 1044 -8.42 20.81 -26.29
N LEU A 1045 -8.78 20.04 -27.31
CA LEU A 1045 -10.17 19.92 -27.76
C LEU A 1045 -11.02 19.09 -26.77
N SER A 1046 -10.39 18.43 -25.80
CA SER A 1046 -11.03 17.65 -24.76
C SER A 1046 -10.47 18.01 -23.39
N PHE A 1047 -11.36 18.13 -22.40
CA PHE A 1047 -11.03 18.35 -21.01
C PHE A 1047 -11.70 17.28 -20.14
N SER A 1048 -10.90 16.62 -19.33
CA SER A 1048 -11.28 15.48 -18.51
C SER A 1048 -10.77 15.66 -17.08
N ALA A 1049 -11.70 15.90 -16.17
CA ALA A 1049 -11.50 15.93 -14.72
C ALA A 1049 -12.32 14.82 -14.05
N CYS A 1050 -12.44 13.67 -14.74
CA CYS A 1050 -13.16 12.51 -14.24
C CYS A 1050 -12.47 11.88 -13.03
N SER A 1051 -13.27 11.32 -12.12
CA SER A 1051 -12.83 10.64 -10.92
C SER A 1051 -11.79 11.48 -10.18
N LEU A 1052 -12.14 12.73 -9.86
CA LEU A 1052 -11.39 13.58 -8.92
C LEU A 1052 -12.14 13.75 -7.58
N ALA A 1053 -13.36 13.22 -7.44
CA ALA A 1053 -14.21 13.31 -6.25
C ALA A 1053 -14.50 14.76 -5.78
N LEU A 1054 -14.36 15.75 -6.68
CA LEU A 1054 -14.44 17.17 -6.39
C LEU A 1054 -15.84 17.57 -5.88
N ASP A 1055 -15.90 18.40 -4.85
CA ASP A 1055 -17.16 18.97 -4.37
C ASP A 1055 -17.62 20.20 -5.19
N GLN A 1056 -18.81 20.73 -4.87
CA GLN A 1056 -19.33 21.95 -5.48
C GLN A 1056 -18.35 23.15 -5.35
N ALA A 1057 -17.68 23.30 -4.22
CA ALA A 1057 -16.82 24.45 -3.95
C ALA A 1057 -15.51 24.39 -4.76
N GLN A 1058 -15.01 23.18 -5.05
CA GLN A 1058 -13.86 22.92 -5.93
C GLN A 1058 -14.23 22.95 -7.41
N LEU A 1059 -15.44 22.50 -7.78
CA LEU A 1059 -15.93 22.52 -9.16
C LEU A 1059 -16.32 23.94 -9.62
N THR A 1060 -16.83 24.81 -8.74
CA THR A 1060 -17.28 26.15 -9.15
C THR A 1060 -16.16 27.01 -9.75
N PRO A 1061 -14.93 27.10 -9.16
CA PRO A 1061 -13.78 27.75 -9.79
C PRO A 1061 -13.40 27.14 -11.16
N LEU A 1062 -13.48 25.80 -11.30
CA LEU A 1062 -13.18 25.11 -12.56
C LEU A 1062 -14.19 25.44 -13.66
N LEU A 1063 -15.49 25.42 -13.34
CA LEU A 1063 -16.55 25.78 -14.29
C LEU A 1063 -16.46 27.27 -14.69
N ARG A 1064 -16.08 28.17 -13.78
CA ARG A 1064 -15.74 29.56 -14.11
C ARG A 1064 -14.50 29.67 -15.00
N ALA A 1065 -13.47 28.87 -14.77
CA ALA A 1065 -12.27 28.85 -15.59
C ALA A 1065 -12.52 28.32 -17.01
N LEU A 1066 -13.46 27.38 -17.20
CA LEU A 1066 -13.82 26.82 -18.50
C LEU A 1066 -14.72 27.72 -19.36
N LYS A 1067 -15.31 28.79 -18.81
CA LYS A 1067 -16.12 29.76 -19.58
C LYS A 1067 -15.35 30.31 -20.79
N LEU A 1068 -16.01 30.53 -21.91
CA LEU A 1068 -15.46 30.96 -23.21
C LEU A 1068 -14.34 30.07 -23.77
N HIS A 1069 -14.16 28.82 -23.31
CA HIS A 1069 -13.22 27.88 -23.95
C HIS A 1069 -13.84 27.28 -25.22
N THR A 1070 -14.11 28.12 -26.23
CA THR A 1070 -14.93 27.80 -27.41
C THR A 1070 -14.38 26.69 -28.31
N ALA A 1071 -13.10 26.31 -28.13
CA ALA A 1071 -12.48 25.17 -28.82
C ALA A 1071 -12.85 23.81 -28.21
N LEU A 1072 -13.44 23.77 -27.01
CA LEU A 1072 -13.76 22.52 -26.33
C LEU A 1072 -14.86 21.74 -27.07
N ARG A 1073 -14.57 20.47 -27.35
CA ARG A 1073 -15.46 19.52 -28.02
C ARG A 1073 -15.85 18.35 -27.10
N GLU A 1074 -15.04 18.02 -26.10
CA GLU A 1074 -15.38 17.03 -25.08
C GLU A 1074 -15.18 17.61 -23.67
N LEU A 1075 -16.19 17.51 -22.82
CA LEU A 1075 -16.11 17.82 -21.39
C LEU A 1075 -16.53 16.59 -20.60
N ARG A 1076 -15.57 15.99 -19.88
CA ARG A 1076 -15.83 14.84 -19.01
C ARG A 1076 -15.54 15.21 -17.55
N LEU A 1077 -16.58 15.12 -16.71
CA LEU A 1077 -16.55 15.45 -15.28
C LEU A 1077 -17.08 14.27 -14.44
N ALA A 1078 -17.09 13.05 -14.97
CA ALA A 1078 -17.64 11.87 -14.32
C ALA A 1078 -17.09 11.64 -12.90
N GLY A 1079 -17.88 11.11 -11.97
CA GLY A 1079 -17.36 10.66 -10.66
C GLY A 1079 -16.85 11.80 -9.75
N ASN A 1080 -17.50 12.96 -9.82
CA ASN A 1080 -17.33 14.06 -8.87
C ASN A 1080 -18.62 14.25 -8.05
N ARG A 1081 -18.71 15.29 -7.22
CA ARG A 1081 -19.86 15.57 -6.35
C ARG A 1081 -20.48 16.94 -6.69
N LEU A 1082 -20.80 17.14 -7.98
CA LEU A 1082 -21.30 18.40 -8.54
C LEU A 1082 -22.65 18.80 -7.90
N GLY A 1083 -23.64 17.91 -7.95
CA GLY A 1083 -24.95 18.10 -7.32
C GLY A 1083 -25.78 19.28 -7.85
N ASP A 1084 -27.07 19.29 -7.52
CA ASP A 1084 -28.06 20.20 -8.11
C ASP A 1084 -27.69 21.68 -7.96
N LYS A 1085 -27.10 22.06 -6.83
CA LYS A 1085 -26.69 23.45 -6.54
C LYS A 1085 -25.59 24.00 -7.45
N CYS A 1086 -24.78 23.15 -8.07
CA CYS A 1086 -23.67 23.58 -8.94
C CYS A 1086 -24.12 23.71 -10.41
N VAL A 1087 -25.31 23.20 -10.76
CA VAL A 1087 -25.79 23.16 -12.14
C VAL A 1087 -25.93 24.55 -12.77
N ALA A 1088 -26.27 25.58 -12.00
CA ALA A 1088 -26.34 26.95 -12.52
C ALA A 1088 -24.99 27.46 -13.09
N GLU A 1089 -23.87 27.12 -12.44
CA GLU A 1089 -22.52 27.48 -12.92
C GLU A 1089 -22.05 26.57 -14.06
N LEU A 1090 -22.48 25.30 -14.07
CA LEU A 1090 -22.29 24.39 -15.20
C LEU A 1090 -23.03 24.88 -16.45
N VAL A 1091 -24.31 25.26 -16.34
CA VAL A 1091 -25.09 25.90 -17.41
C VAL A 1091 -24.38 27.16 -17.91
N ALA A 1092 -23.92 28.02 -17.00
CA ALA A 1092 -23.19 29.24 -17.37
C ALA A 1092 -21.83 28.96 -18.06
N ALA A 1093 -21.23 27.79 -17.85
CA ALA A 1093 -20.05 27.33 -18.58
C ALA A 1093 -20.44 26.76 -19.96
N LEU A 1094 -21.37 25.81 -20.02
CA LEU A 1094 -21.88 25.19 -21.25
C LEU A 1094 -22.42 26.25 -22.23
N GLY A 1095 -23.08 27.28 -21.71
CA GLY A 1095 -23.57 28.46 -22.46
C GLY A 1095 -22.50 29.24 -23.24
N THR A 1096 -21.22 28.89 -23.06
CA THR A 1096 -20.07 29.54 -23.72
C THR A 1096 -19.17 28.58 -24.52
N MET A 1097 -19.59 27.32 -24.71
CA MET A 1097 -18.84 26.28 -25.43
C MET A 1097 -19.66 25.68 -26.60
N PRO A 1098 -19.97 26.45 -27.66
CA PRO A 1098 -20.87 26.04 -28.75
C PRO A 1098 -20.27 24.98 -29.71
N SER A 1099 -19.09 24.44 -29.41
CA SER A 1099 -18.41 23.38 -30.17
C SER A 1099 -18.51 22.01 -29.50
N LEU A 1100 -19.17 21.94 -28.33
CA LEU A 1100 -19.20 20.77 -27.45
C LEU A 1100 -20.02 19.64 -28.09
N ALA A 1101 -19.34 18.54 -28.40
CA ALA A 1101 -19.91 17.33 -28.99
C ALA A 1101 -20.13 16.21 -27.94
N LEU A 1102 -19.36 16.19 -26.84
CA LEU A 1102 -19.52 15.19 -25.78
C LEU A 1102 -19.56 15.85 -24.40
N LEU A 1103 -20.56 15.48 -23.61
CA LEU A 1103 -20.74 15.90 -22.22
C LEU A 1103 -20.98 14.68 -21.32
N ASP A 1104 -20.00 14.36 -20.47
CA ASP A 1104 -20.08 13.26 -19.50
C ASP A 1104 -20.18 13.84 -18.09
N LEU A 1105 -21.38 13.69 -17.51
CA LEU A 1105 -21.75 14.08 -16.15
C LEU A 1105 -22.14 12.84 -15.32
N SER A 1106 -21.70 11.65 -15.71
CA SER A 1106 -22.04 10.42 -15.00
C SER A 1106 -21.54 10.43 -13.54
N SER A 1107 -22.23 9.76 -12.62
CA SER A 1107 -21.86 9.65 -11.20
C SER A 1107 -21.58 11.01 -10.50
N ASN A 1108 -22.39 12.05 -10.73
CA ASN A 1108 -22.18 13.42 -10.20
C ASN A 1108 -23.15 13.85 -9.08
N HIS A 1109 -23.94 12.90 -8.54
CA HIS A 1109 -24.99 13.14 -7.55
C HIS A 1109 -26.07 14.15 -8.00
N LEU A 1110 -26.34 14.24 -9.31
CA LEU A 1110 -27.44 15.04 -9.85
C LEU A 1110 -28.80 14.38 -9.57
N GLY A 1111 -29.71 15.14 -8.99
CA GLY A 1111 -31.11 14.79 -8.76
C GLY A 1111 -32.04 15.34 -9.85
N PRO A 1112 -33.37 15.18 -9.67
CA PRO A 1112 -34.35 15.65 -10.64
C PRO A 1112 -34.39 17.18 -10.79
N GLU A 1113 -34.08 17.94 -9.72
CA GLU A 1113 -34.03 19.41 -9.77
C GLU A 1113 -32.74 19.89 -10.45
N GLY A 1114 -31.62 19.17 -10.30
CA GLY A 1114 -30.40 19.40 -11.07
C GLY A 1114 -30.62 19.20 -12.57
N LEU A 1115 -31.24 18.08 -12.99
CA LEU A 1115 -31.59 17.88 -14.40
C LEU A 1115 -32.59 18.92 -14.91
N ARG A 1116 -33.52 19.36 -14.06
CA ARG A 1116 -34.46 20.44 -14.36
C ARG A 1116 -33.74 21.78 -14.57
N GLN A 1117 -32.78 22.14 -13.74
CA GLN A 1117 -31.99 23.37 -13.89
C GLN A 1117 -31.12 23.32 -15.15
N LEU A 1118 -30.55 22.17 -15.48
CA LEU A 1118 -29.85 21.97 -16.75
C LEU A 1118 -30.82 22.21 -17.93
N ALA A 1119 -31.98 21.53 -17.95
CA ALA A 1119 -32.97 21.67 -19.01
C ALA A 1119 -33.62 23.07 -19.11
N MET A 1120 -33.79 23.78 -17.99
CA MET A 1120 -34.34 25.15 -17.95
C MET A 1120 -33.30 26.23 -18.27
N GLY A 1121 -32.00 25.93 -18.11
CA GLY A 1121 -30.90 26.88 -18.34
C GLY A 1121 -30.42 26.97 -19.79
N LEU A 1122 -30.83 26.04 -20.64
CA LEU A 1122 -30.38 25.89 -22.03
C LEU A 1122 -31.36 26.36 -23.15
N PRO A 1123 -32.68 26.59 -22.95
CA PRO A 1123 -33.58 26.83 -24.06
C PRO A 1123 -33.35 28.21 -24.69
N GLY A 1124 -33.14 28.23 -26.01
CA GLY A 1124 -32.93 29.45 -26.79
C GLY A 1124 -31.46 29.84 -27.01
N GLN A 1125 -30.50 29.13 -26.41
CA GLN A 1125 -29.07 29.29 -26.73
C GLN A 1125 -28.59 28.18 -27.67
N ALA A 1126 -27.64 28.49 -28.56
CA ALA A 1126 -27.14 27.55 -29.57
C ALA A 1126 -26.12 26.52 -29.03
N THR A 1127 -26.16 26.24 -27.73
CA THR A 1127 -24.98 25.84 -26.94
C THR A 1127 -24.82 24.34 -26.76
N LEU A 1128 -25.91 23.56 -26.85
CA LEU A 1128 -25.86 22.09 -27.03
C LEU A 1128 -26.37 21.64 -28.42
N GLN A 1129 -26.53 22.56 -29.37
CA GLN A 1129 -26.92 22.19 -30.74
C GLN A 1129 -25.88 21.30 -31.44
N SER A 1130 -24.62 21.35 -30.99
CA SER A 1130 -23.51 20.51 -31.42
C SER A 1130 -23.38 19.18 -30.67
N LEU A 1131 -24.20 18.90 -29.65
CA LEU A 1131 -23.97 17.78 -28.73
C LEU A 1131 -24.37 16.45 -29.37
N GLU A 1132 -23.39 15.57 -29.58
CA GLU A 1132 -23.51 14.24 -30.19
C GLU A 1132 -23.57 13.11 -29.14
N GLU A 1133 -22.98 13.28 -27.95
CA GLU A 1133 -23.03 12.32 -26.83
C GLU A 1133 -23.33 13.01 -25.48
N LEU A 1134 -24.24 12.42 -24.70
CA LEU A 1134 -24.57 12.82 -23.34
C LEU A 1134 -24.59 11.61 -22.40
N ASP A 1135 -23.83 11.67 -21.30
CA ASP A 1135 -23.88 10.69 -20.21
C ASP A 1135 -24.37 11.34 -18.91
N LEU A 1136 -25.46 10.79 -18.38
CA LEU A 1136 -26.09 11.17 -17.12
C LEU A 1136 -26.22 9.96 -16.16
N SER A 1137 -25.58 8.84 -16.48
CA SER A 1137 -25.67 7.58 -15.74
C SER A 1137 -25.20 7.70 -14.27
N MET A 1138 -25.66 6.82 -13.39
CA MET A 1138 -25.32 6.78 -11.96
C MET A 1138 -25.69 8.06 -11.17
N ASN A 1139 -26.58 8.90 -11.71
CA ASN A 1139 -27.15 10.07 -11.01
C ASN A 1139 -28.56 9.75 -10.48
N PRO A 1140 -28.92 10.10 -9.23
CA PRO A 1140 -30.22 9.78 -8.62
C PRO A 1140 -31.38 10.66 -9.14
N LEU A 1141 -31.67 10.57 -10.44
CA LEU A 1141 -32.67 11.36 -11.14
C LEU A 1141 -34.12 10.96 -10.80
N GLY A 1142 -34.42 9.65 -10.82
CA GLY A 1142 -35.72 9.08 -10.45
C GLY A 1142 -36.90 9.43 -11.38
N ASP A 1143 -38.05 8.80 -11.12
CA ASP A 1143 -39.26 8.83 -11.97
C ASP A 1143 -39.90 10.23 -12.19
N GLY A 1144 -39.48 11.22 -11.41
CA GLY A 1144 -39.96 12.61 -11.52
C GLY A 1144 -39.26 13.45 -12.60
N CYS A 1145 -38.16 12.97 -13.19
CA CYS A 1145 -37.34 13.80 -14.08
C CYS A 1145 -37.80 13.85 -15.55
N GLY A 1146 -38.88 13.12 -15.91
CA GLY A 1146 -39.26 12.86 -17.30
C GLY A 1146 -39.51 14.11 -18.16
N GLN A 1147 -40.12 15.17 -17.60
CA GLN A 1147 -40.30 16.43 -18.31
C GLN A 1147 -38.97 17.15 -18.59
N SER A 1148 -38.05 17.14 -17.61
CA SER A 1148 -36.73 17.75 -17.75
C SER A 1148 -35.90 17.01 -18.81
N LEU A 1149 -35.96 15.67 -18.82
CA LEU A 1149 -35.29 14.85 -19.83
C LEU A 1149 -35.86 15.08 -21.24
N ALA A 1150 -37.17 15.20 -21.38
CA ALA A 1150 -37.82 15.57 -22.64
C ALA A 1150 -37.36 16.94 -23.16
N SER A 1151 -37.35 17.95 -22.28
CA SER A 1151 -36.87 19.30 -22.62
C SER A 1151 -35.37 19.33 -22.97
N LEU A 1152 -34.55 18.48 -22.35
CA LEU A 1152 -33.12 18.36 -22.68
C LEU A 1152 -32.90 17.66 -24.03
N LEU A 1153 -33.70 16.63 -24.37
CA LEU A 1153 -33.66 15.98 -25.69
C LEU A 1153 -33.98 16.97 -26.81
N HIS A 1154 -35.04 17.77 -26.66
CA HIS A 1154 -35.38 18.81 -27.63
C HIS A 1154 -34.32 19.94 -27.75
N ALA A 1155 -33.43 20.09 -26.76
CA ALA A 1155 -32.32 21.06 -26.81
C ALA A 1155 -31.07 20.52 -27.52
N CYS A 1156 -30.97 19.20 -27.72
CA CYS A 1156 -29.80 18.51 -28.28
C CYS A 1156 -30.16 17.78 -29.59
N PRO A 1157 -30.48 18.47 -30.70
CA PRO A 1157 -31.01 17.86 -31.92
C PRO A 1157 -30.05 16.86 -32.59
N LEU A 1158 -28.73 17.00 -32.41
CA LEU A 1158 -27.72 16.09 -32.97
C LEU A 1158 -27.39 14.89 -32.07
N LEU A 1159 -28.09 14.71 -30.94
CA LEU A 1159 -27.74 13.73 -29.93
C LEU A 1159 -27.83 12.29 -30.47
N SER A 1160 -26.67 11.68 -30.66
CA SER A 1160 -26.51 10.33 -31.20
C SER A 1160 -26.41 9.26 -30.12
N THR A 1161 -25.92 9.61 -28.93
CA THR A 1161 -25.78 8.68 -27.80
C THR A 1161 -26.28 9.29 -26.51
N LEU A 1162 -27.19 8.58 -25.85
CA LEU A 1162 -27.71 8.91 -24.52
C LEU A 1162 -27.48 7.75 -23.56
N ARG A 1163 -26.74 8.00 -22.48
CA ARG A 1163 -26.48 7.02 -21.41
C ARG A 1163 -27.17 7.47 -20.12
N LEU A 1164 -28.03 6.59 -19.59
CA LEU A 1164 -28.92 6.80 -18.44
C LEU A 1164 -28.93 5.55 -17.54
N GLN A 1165 -27.78 4.90 -17.36
CA GLN A 1165 -27.71 3.66 -16.57
C GLN A 1165 -27.87 3.98 -15.07
N ALA A 1166 -28.57 3.13 -14.32
CA ALA A 1166 -28.73 3.26 -12.88
C ALA A 1166 -29.20 4.65 -12.39
N CYS A 1167 -30.00 5.37 -13.18
CA CYS A 1167 -30.52 6.69 -12.85
C CYS A 1167 -31.65 6.69 -11.80
N GLY A 1168 -31.93 5.53 -11.20
CA GLY A 1168 -33.01 5.34 -10.23
C GLY A 1168 -34.41 5.27 -10.85
N PHE A 1169 -34.52 5.03 -12.16
CA PHE A 1169 -35.82 4.90 -12.81
C PHE A 1169 -36.47 3.55 -12.48
N GLY A 1170 -37.76 3.58 -12.17
CA GLY A 1170 -38.61 2.45 -11.85
C GLY A 1170 -39.88 2.43 -12.69
N PRO A 1171 -40.93 1.71 -12.24
CA PRO A 1171 -42.14 1.53 -13.04
C PRO A 1171 -42.95 2.81 -13.31
N SER A 1172 -42.66 3.93 -12.64
CA SER A 1172 -43.40 5.19 -12.80
C SER A 1172 -42.74 6.19 -13.76
N PHE A 1173 -41.53 5.91 -14.25
CA PHE A 1173 -40.75 6.78 -15.14
C PHE A 1173 -41.53 7.26 -16.38
N PHE A 1174 -42.30 6.35 -17.00
CA PHE A 1174 -43.20 6.64 -18.12
C PHE A 1174 -44.69 6.81 -17.73
N LEU A 1175 -45.01 6.86 -16.43
CA LEU A 1175 -46.36 7.19 -15.94
C LEU A 1175 -46.53 8.70 -15.71
N SER A 1176 -45.48 9.39 -15.26
CA SER A 1176 -45.50 10.83 -14.95
C SER A 1176 -45.57 11.72 -16.20
N HIS A 1177 -44.81 11.40 -17.25
CA HIS A 1177 -44.60 12.27 -18.41
C HIS A 1177 -44.70 11.55 -19.77
N GLN A 1178 -45.60 10.56 -19.90
CA GLN A 1178 -45.70 9.69 -21.07
C GLN A 1178 -45.74 10.42 -22.42
N THR A 1179 -46.48 11.53 -22.51
CA THR A 1179 -46.62 12.30 -23.77
C THR A 1179 -45.34 13.04 -24.12
N ALA A 1180 -44.82 13.89 -23.22
CA ALA A 1180 -43.66 14.72 -23.48
C ALA A 1180 -42.37 13.91 -23.66
N LEU A 1181 -42.13 12.90 -22.82
CA LEU A 1181 -40.96 12.02 -22.99
C LEU A 1181 -41.14 11.08 -24.18
N GLY A 1182 -42.39 10.68 -24.48
CA GLY A 1182 -42.71 9.87 -25.65
C GLY A 1182 -42.46 10.60 -26.97
N SER A 1183 -42.86 11.86 -27.11
CA SER A 1183 -42.55 12.68 -28.29
C SER A 1183 -41.04 12.97 -28.38
N ALA A 1184 -40.40 13.37 -27.27
CA ALA A 1184 -38.98 13.67 -27.26
C ALA A 1184 -38.07 12.50 -27.70
N PHE A 1185 -38.47 11.24 -27.46
CA PHE A 1185 -37.78 10.08 -28.02
C PHE A 1185 -38.14 9.77 -29.48
N GLN A 1186 -39.35 10.10 -29.94
CA GLN A 1186 -39.74 9.95 -31.35
C GLN A 1186 -39.08 11.00 -32.25
N ASP A 1187 -38.96 12.23 -31.75
CA ASP A 1187 -38.35 13.38 -32.43
C ASP A 1187 -36.80 13.33 -32.42
N ALA A 1188 -36.19 12.40 -31.67
CA ALA A 1188 -34.74 12.21 -31.57
C ALA A 1188 -34.18 11.43 -32.77
N GLU A 1189 -34.37 11.95 -33.99
CA GLU A 1189 -34.01 11.28 -35.25
C GLU A 1189 -32.55 10.81 -35.31
N HIS A 1190 -31.62 11.55 -34.68
CA HIS A 1190 -30.19 11.24 -34.68
C HIS A 1190 -29.75 10.14 -33.68
N LEU A 1191 -30.63 9.70 -32.77
CA LEU A 1191 -30.30 8.80 -31.65
C LEU A 1191 -29.99 7.37 -32.13
N LYS A 1192 -28.71 7.00 -32.08
CA LYS A 1192 -28.16 5.69 -32.46
C LYS A 1192 -27.90 4.76 -31.27
N THR A 1193 -27.67 5.31 -30.08
CA THR A 1193 -27.30 4.54 -28.89
C THR A 1193 -28.11 5.02 -27.69
N LEU A 1194 -28.84 4.11 -27.05
CA LEU A 1194 -29.56 4.36 -25.81
C LEU A 1194 -29.24 3.28 -24.78
N SER A 1195 -28.85 3.70 -23.57
CA SER A 1195 -28.59 2.79 -22.46
C SER A 1195 -29.44 3.13 -21.24
N LEU A 1196 -30.29 2.19 -20.83
CA LEU A 1196 -31.21 2.28 -19.69
C LEU A 1196 -30.93 1.18 -18.64
N SER A 1197 -29.81 0.48 -18.77
CA SER A 1197 -29.40 -0.62 -17.88
C SER A 1197 -29.43 -0.24 -16.39
N TYR A 1198 -29.72 -1.21 -15.53
CA TYR A 1198 -29.77 -1.09 -14.07
C TYR A 1198 -30.85 -0.12 -13.53
N ASN A 1199 -31.87 0.19 -14.34
CA ASN A 1199 -33.10 0.85 -13.90
C ASN A 1199 -34.23 -0.17 -13.82
N ALA A 1200 -34.86 -0.35 -12.66
CA ALA A 1200 -35.88 -1.36 -12.39
C ALA A 1200 -37.27 -1.01 -12.97
N LEU A 1201 -37.31 -0.68 -14.26
CA LEU A 1201 -38.50 -0.27 -15.02
C LEU A 1201 -39.63 -1.32 -14.98
N GLY A 1202 -39.25 -2.59 -15.13
CA GLY A 1202 -40.15 -3.72 -15.35
C GLY A 1202 -40.95 -3.65 -16.65
N ALA A 1203 -41.64 -4.75 -16.98
CA ALA A 1203 -42.31 -4.90 -18.28
C ALA A 1203 -43.30 -3.76 -18.66
N PRO A 1204 -44.14 -3.20 -17.74
CA PRO A 1204 -45.12 -2.17 -18.10
C PRO A 1204 -44.51 -0.82 -18.48
N ALA A 1205 -43.41 -0.41 -17.83
CA ALA A 1205 -42.71 0.82 -18.20
C ALA A 1205 -41.84 0.59 -19.44
N LEU A 1206 -41.12 -0.54 -19.52
CA LEU A 1206 -40.35 -0.92 -20.70
C LEU A 1206 -41.21 -0.97 -21.98
N ALA A 1207 -42.45 -1.48 -21.89
CA ALA A 1207 -43.44 -1.43 -22.97
C ALA A 1207 -43.66 -0.02 -23.52
N ARG A 1208 -43.78 0.99 -22.65
CA ARG A 1208 -44.00 2.38 -23.05
C ARG A 1208 -42.73 2.99 -23.64
N THR A 1209 -41.58 2.77 -23.00
CA THR A 1209 -40.28 3.23 -23.49
C THR A 1209 -40.03 2.76 -24.92
N LEU A 1210 -40.12 1.45 -25.16
CA LEU A 1210 -39.86 0.84 -26.47
C LEU A 1210 -40.92 1.20 -27.53
N GLN A 1211 -42.15 1.52 -27.13
CA GLN A 1211 -43.15 2.09 -28.04
C GLN A 1211 -42.68 3.45 -28.59
N SER A 1212 -42.13 4.33 -27.75
CA SER A 1212 -41.61 5.64 -28.16
C SER A 1212 -40.24 5.64 -28.87
N LEU A 1213 -39.40 4.61 -28.74
CA LEU A 1213 -38.06 4.64 -29.35
C LEU A 1213 -38.08 4.62 -30.90
N PRO A 1214 -37.15 5.34 -31.56
CA PRO A 1214 -37.08 5.49 -33.01
C PRO A 1214 -36.39 4.27 -33.65
N ALA A 1215 -37.21 3.30 -34.07
CA ALA A 1215 -36.70 2.00 -34.54
C ALA A 1215 -35.86 2.08 -35.83
N GLY A 1216 -36.05 3.09 -36.67
CA GLY A 1216 -35.30 3.25 -37.92
C GLY A 1216 -33.88 3.79 -37.76
N THR A 1217 -33.51 4.29 -36.57
CA THR A 1217 -32.24 5.00 -36.36
C THR A 1217 -31.44 4.48 -35.17
N LEU A 1218 -32.10 3.90 -34.15
CA LEU A 1218 -31.43 3.30 -33.00
C LEU A 1218 -30.69 2.00 -33.38
N LEU A 1219 -29.36 2.01 -33.26
CA LEU A 1219 -28.46 0.90 -33.57
C LEU A 1219 -28.05 0.08 -32.33
N HIS A 1220 -27.94 0.71 -31.17
CA HIS A 1220 -27.52 0.09 -29.91
C HIS A 1220 -28.55 0.36 -28.81
N LEU A 1221 -29.01 -0.69 -28.14
CA LEU A 1221 -29.98 -0.63 -27.06
C LEU A 1221 -29.54 -1.51 -25.89
N GLU A 1222 -29.21 -0.89 -24.76
CA GLU A 1222 -28.76 -1.58 -23.55
C GLU A 1222 -29.84 -1.56 -22.47
N LEU A 1223 -30.25 -2.76 -22.06
CA LEU A 1223 -31.33 -3.04 -21.12
C LEU A 1223 -30.89 -4.10 -20.09
N SER A 1224 -29.65 -4.07 -19.60
CA SER A 1224 -29.24 -5.01 -18.54
C SER A 1224 -30.02 -4.76 -17.26
N SER A 1225 -30.47 -5.79 -16.55
CA SER A 1225 -31.08 -5.67 -15.21
C SER A 1225 -32.23 -4.64 -15.13
N VAL A 1226 -33.13 -4.62 -16.13
CA VAL A 1226 -34.32 -3.74 -16.15
C VAL A 1226 -35.61 -4.40 -15.64
N ALA A 1227 -35.59 -5.72 -15.44
CA ALA A 1227 -36.67 -6.45 -14.79
C ALA A 1227 -36.88 -5.99 -13.33
N ALA A 1228 -38.14 -5.81 -12.92
CA ALA A 1228 -38.45 -5.42 -11.52
C ALA A 1228 -38.23 -6.57 -10.51
N GLY A 1229 -38.08 -7.81 -11.01
CA GLY A 1229 -37.74 -8.98 -10.22
C GLY A 1229 -38.02 -10.28 -10.98
N LYS A 1230 -37.73 -11.44 -10.37
CA LYS A 1230 -37.89 -12.76 -11.01
C LYS A 1230 -39.30 -13.11 -11.50
N GLY A 1231 -40.34 -12.42 -11.02
CA GLY A 1231 -41.73 -12.64 -11.43
C GLY A 1231 -42.14 -11.89 -12.70
N ASP A 1232 -41.26 -11.06 -13.28
CA ASP A 1232 -41.56 -10.18 -14.42
C ASP A 1232 -41.47 -10.93 -15.77
N SER A 1233 -42.26 -12.01 -15.90
CA SER A 1233 -42.17 -13.02 -16.97
C SER A 1233 -42.39 -12.48 -18.39
N ASP A 1234 -42.95 -11.29 -18.50
CA ASP A 1234 -43.50 -10.74 -19.73
C ASP A 1234 -42.58 -9.68 -20.35
N LEU A 1235 -41.39 -9.46 -19.77
CA LEU A 1235 -40.39 -8.47 -20.21
C LEU A 1235 -39.93 -8.64 -21.67
N MET A 1236 -40.01 -9.87 -22.22
CA MET A 1236 -39.68 -10.14 -23.62
C MET A 1236 -40.74 -9.67 -24.63
N GLU A 1237 -42.00 -9.57 -24.24
CA GLU A 1237 -43.10 -9.17 -25.15
C GLU A 1237 -42.94 -7.70 -25.62
N PRO A 1238 -42.58 -6.72 -24.76
CA PRO A 1238 -42.09 -5.40 -25.17
C PRO A 1238 -40.94 -5.44 -26.20
N VAL A 1239 -39.94 -6.28 -25.95
CA VAL A 1239 -38.73 -6.37 -26.78
C VAL A 1239 -39.04 -6.98 -28.15
N PHE A 1240 -39.86 -8.02 -28.20
CA PHE A 1240 -40.40 -8.58 -29.45
C PHE A 1240 -41.11 -7.51 -30.27
N ARG A 1241 -42.07 -6.79 -29.68
CA ARG A 1241 -42.83 -5.74 -30.39
C ARG A 1241 -41.93 -4.64 -30.95
N TYR A 1242 -40.79 -4.36 -30.30
CA TYR A 1242 -39.79 -3.43 -30.81
C TYR A 1242 -39.01 -4.01 -31.99
N LEU A 1243 -38.46 -5.21 -31.85
CA LEU A 1243 -37.71 -5.92 -32.90
C LEU A 1243 -38.58 -6.27 -34.13
N ALA A 1244 -39.89 -6.31 -33.98
CA ALA A 1244 -40.87 -6.52 -35.04
C ALA A 1244 -41.41 -5.21 -35.68
N LYS A 1245 -40.95 -4.03 -35.26
CA LYS A 1245 -41.24 -2.77 -35.98
C LYS A 1245 -40.62 -2.84 -37.38
N GLU A 1246 -41.38 -2.46 -38.40
CA GLU A 1246 -40.86 -2.36 -39.77
C GLU A 1246 -39.69 -1.35 -39.83
N GLY A 1247 -38.61 -1.72 -40.53
CA GLY A 1247 -37.41 -0.90 -40.62
C GLY A 1247 -36.49 -0.88 -39.38
N CYS A 1248 -36.67 -1.79 -38.41
CA CYS A 1248 -35.84 -1.84 -37.21
C CYS A 1248 -34.32 -1.95 -37.53
N ALA A 1249 -33.57 -0.89 -37.24
CA ALA A 1249 -32.15 -0.75 -37.52
C ALA A 1249 -31.23 -1.36 -36.44
N LEU A 1250 -31.82 -1.90 -35.36
CA LEU A 1250 -31.07 -2.30 -34.18
C LEU A 1250 -30.03 -3.38 -34.48
N ALA A 1251 -28.76 -3.04 -34.29
CA ALA A 1251 -27.60 -3.88 -34.56
C ALA A 1251 -27.04 -4.55 -33.31
N HIS A 1252 -27.20 -3.93 -32.13
CA HIS A 1252 -26.70 -4.39 -30.84
C HIS A 1252 -27.81 -4.33 -29.77
N LEU A 1253 -28.05 -5.44 -29.07
CA LEU A 1253 -29.04 -5.56 -28.00
C LEU A 1253 -28.44 -6.26 -26.77
N THR A 1254 -28.48 -5.60 -25.61
CA THR A 1254 -28.02 -6.14 -24.33
C THR A 1254 -29.21 -6.40 -23.41
N LEU A 1255 -29.45 -7.65 -23.03
CA LEU A 1255 -30.53 -8.11 -22.14
C LEU A 1255 -30.00 -8.88 -20.92
N SER A 1256 -28.75 -8.63 -20.52
CA SER A 1256 -28.10 -9.35 -19.43
C SER A 1256 -28.73 -9.12 -18.06
N ALA A 1257 -28.65 -10.12 -17.17
CA ALA A 1257 -29.18 -10.08 -15.80
C ALA A 1257 -30.69 -9.77 -15.63
N ASN A 1258 -31.52 -10.05 -16.64
CA ASN A 1258 -32.99 -9.83 -16.60
C ASN A 1258 -33.81 -11.03 -16.10
N HIS A 1259 -33.17 -12.03 -15.48
CA HIS A 1259 -33.80 -13.30 -15.08
C HIS A 1259 -34.47 -14.06 -16.23
N LEU A 1260 -33.91 -13.95 -17.45
CA LEU A 1260 -34.41 -14.69 -18.61
C LEU A 1260 -34.06 -16.18 -18.50
N GLY A 1261 -34.94 -17.03 -19.03
CA GLY A 1261 -34.72 -18.47 -19.19
C GLY A 1261 -35.15 -18.98 -20.56
N ASP A 1262 -35.14 -20.30 -20.77
CA ASP A 1262 -35.31 -20.91 -22.10
C ASP A 1262 -36.60 -20.49 -22.86
N LYS A 1263 -37.69 -20.18 -22.16
CA LYS A 1263 -38.91 -19.62 -22.79
C LYS A 1263 -38.61 -18.26 -23.45
N ALA A 1264 -37.90 -17.37 -22.75
CA ALA A 1264 -37.56 -16.03 -23.24
C ALA A 1264 -36.65 -16.07 -24.48
N VAL A 1265 -35.70 -17.01 -24.53
CA VAL A 1265 -34.83 -17.20 -25.70
C VAL A 1265 -35.63 -17.75 -26.89
N ARG A 1266 -36.55 -18.71 -26.65
CA ARG A 1266 -37.47 -19.21 -27.68
C ARG A 1266 -38.37 -18.12 -28.26
N ASP A 1267 -38.91 -17.28 -27.38
CA ASP A 1267 -39.75 -16.15 -27.80
C ASP A 1267 -38.90 -15.15 -28.62
N LEU A 1268 -37.67 -14.82 -28.18
CA LEU A 1268 -36.69 -14.02 -28.96
C LEU A 1268 -36.35 -14.65 -30.33
N CYS A 1269 -36.18 -15.97 -30.41
CA CYS A 1269 -35.84 -16.67 -31.64
C CYS A 1269 -36.92 -16.51 -32.73
N ARG A 1270 -38.20 -16.36 -32.36
CA ARG A 1270 -39.27 -16.02 -33.33
C ARG A 1270 -39.08 -14.63 -33.97
N CYS A 1271 -38.34 -13.74 -33.30
CA CYS A 1271 -38.11 -12.35 -33.69
C CYS A 1271 -36.79 -12.14 -34.45
N LEU A 1272 -35.77 -12.98 -34.22
CA LEU A 1272 -34.45 -12.84 -34.85
C LEU A 1272 -34.48 -12.90 -36.39
N SER A 1273 -35.50 -13.54 -36.99
CA SER A 1273 -35.73 -13.53 -38.44
C SER A 1273 -36.40 -12.26 -38.96
N LEU A 1274 -37.02 -11.44 -38.11
CA LEU A 1274 -37.66 -10.17 -38.46
C LEU A 1274 -36.69 -8.98 -38.40
N CYS A 1275 -35.66 -9.06 -37.55
CA CYS A 1275 -34.65 -8.03 -37.35
C CYS A 1275 -33.27 -8.49 -37.91
N PRO A 1276 -33.08 -8.58 -39.24
CA PRO A 1276 -31.85 -9.10 -39.84
C PRO A 1276 -30.62 -8.23 -39.59
N SER A 1277 -30.85 -6.97 -39.19
CA SER A 1277 -29.89 -5.97 -38.70
C SER A 1277 -29.17 -6.39 -37.41
N LEU A 1278 -29.80 -7.19 -36.53
CA LEU A 1278 -29.28 -7.47 -35.20
C LEU A 1278 -28.10 -8.45 -35.25
N ILE A 1279 -26.88 -7.92 -35.20
CA ILE A 1279 -25.62 -8.69 -35.28
C ILE A 1279 -25.01 -9.00 -33.91
N SER A 1280 -25.35 -8.27 -32.85
CA SER A 1280 -24.79 -8.45 -31.51
C SER A 1280 -25.88 -8.61 -30.46
N LEU A 1281 -25.75 -9.64 -29.62
CA LEU A 1281 -26.72 -9.98 -28.59
C LEU A 1281 -26.01 -10.42 -27.30
N ASP A 1282 -26.22 -9.70 -26.20
CA ASP A 1282 -25.78 -10.13 -24.86
C ASP A 1282 -26.95 -10.65 -24.02
N LEU A 1283 -26.89 -11.93 -23.65
CA LEU A 1283 -27.81 -12.62 -22.74
C LEU A 1283 -27.11 -13.02 -21.43
N SER A 1284 -25.92 -12.49 -21.13
CA SER A 1284 -25.13 -12.88 -19.95
C SER A 1284 -25.85 -12.68 -18.61
N ALA A 1285 -25.39 -13.37 -17.57
CA ALA A 1285 -25.98 -13.37 -16.22
C ALA A 1285 -27.48 -13.74 -16.13
N ASN A 1286 -28.02 -14.43 -17.14
CA ASN A 1286 -29.34 -15.04 -17.12
C ASN A 1286 -29.21 -16.56 -16.84
N PRO A 1287 -29.21 -17.00 -15.56
CA PRO A 1287 -28.82 -18.37 -15.18
C PRO A 1287 -29.84 -19.45 -15.54
N GLU A 1288 -31.01 -19.08 -16.05
CA GLU A 1288 -32.09 -20.01 -16.44
C GLU A 1288 -32.06 -20.30 -17.97
N ILE A 1289 -31.08 -19.76 -18.69
CA ILE A 1289 -30.76 -20.09 -20.09
C ILE A 1289 -29.84 -21.32 -20.12
N SER A 1290 -30.29 -22.41 -20.73
CA SER A 1290 -29.59 -23.70 -20.83
C SER A 1290 -28.91 -23.94 -22.19
N CYS A 1291 -28.35 -25.14 -22.40
CA CYS A 1291 -27.82 -25.54 -23.71
C CYS A 1291 -28.92 -25.60 -24.80
N ALA A 1292 -30.15 -25.97 -24.45
CA ALA A 1292 -31.26 -26.06 -25.42
C ALA A 1292 -31.55 -24.69 -26.07
N SER A 1293 -31.41 -23.59 -25.31
CA SER A 1293 -31.49 -22.22 -25.84
C SER A 1293 -30.38 -21.89 -26.83
N LEU A 1294 -29.15 -22.36 -26.58
CA LEU A 1294 -28.02 -22.15 -27.50
C LEU A 1294 -28.26 -22.90 -28.82
N GLU A 1295 -28.76 -24.13 -28.76
CA GLU A 1295 -29.15 -24.92 -29.93
C GLU A 1295 -30.30 -24.28 -30.73
N GLU A 1296 -31.36 -23.84 -30.04
CA GLU A 1296 -32.55 -23.21 -30.65
C GLU A 1296 -32.19 -21.86 -31.29
N LEU A 1297 -31.31 -21.08 -30.66
CA LEU A 1297 -30.79 -19.83 -31.19
C LEU A 1297 -29.90 -20.08 -32.43
N LEU A 1298 -28.93 -20.99 -32.36
CA LEU A 1298 -28.05 -21.30 -33.49
C LEU A 1298 -28.81 -21.85 -34.71
N SER A 1299 -29.78 -22.75 -34.49
CA SER A 1299 -30.63 -23.26 -35.58
C SER A 1299 -31.71 -22.28 -36.03
N THR A 1300 -31.87 -21.15 -35.35
CA THR A 1300 -32.61 -19.98 -35.85
C THR A 1300 -31.70 -19.07 -36.68
N LEU A 1301 -30.45 -18.81 -36.26
CA LEU A 1301 -29.48 -18.04 -37.04
C LEU A 1301 -29.20 -18.67 -38.41
N GLN A 1302 -29.18 -20.01 -38.50
CA GLN A 1302 -29.07 -20.74 -39.78
C GLN A 1302 -30.14 -20.37 -40.84
N LYS A 1303 -31.23 -19.68 -40.46
CA LYS A 1303 -32.29 -19.20 -41.36
C LYS A 1303 -32.11 -17.74 -41.79
N ARG A 1304 -31.14 -17.01 -41.21
CA ARG A 1304 -30.80 -15.64 -41.57
C ARG A 1304 -29.71 -15.63 -42.65
N PRO A 1305 -29.63 -14.58 -43.50
CA PRO A 1305 -28.54 -14.42 -44.46
C PRO A 1305 -27.18 -14.10 -43.80
N GLN A 1306 -27.19 -13.69 -42.53
CA GLN A 1306 -26.02 -13.39 -41.71
C GLN A 1306 -26.26 -13.87 -40.28
N GLY A 1307 -25.25 -14.49 -39.68
CA GLY A 1307 -25.22 -14.82 -38.26
C GLY A 1307 -24.87 -13.62 -37.37
N LEU A 1308 -24.51 -13.88 -36.10
CA LEU A 1308 -24.12 -12.82 -35.16
C LEU A 1308 -22.61 -12.54 -35.24
N SER A 1309 -22.23 -11.26 -35.13
CA SER A 1309 -20.86 -10.86 -34.81
C SER A 1309 -20.51 -11.20 -33.36
N PHE A 1310 -21.48 -11.16 -32.44
CA PHE A 1310 -21.26 -11.38 -31.01
C PHE A 1310 -22.46 -12.07 -30.32
N LEU A 1311 -22.17 -13.05 -29.46
CA LEU A 1311 -23.13 -13.65 -28.53
C LEU A 1311 -22.55 -13.74 -27.10
N GLY A 1312 -23.17 -13.03 -26.16
CA GLY A 1312 -22.83 -13.07 -24.73
C GLY A 1312 -23.69 -14.11 -23.99
N LEU A 1313 -23.06 -15.12 -23.38
CA LEU A 1313 -23.73 -16.17 -22.59
C LEU A 1313 -23.01 -16.47 -21.26
N SER A 1314 -22.14 -15.56 -20.83
CA SER A 1314 -21.36 -15.70 -19.59
C SER A 1314 -22.27 -15.69 -18.36
N GLY A 1315 -22.19 -16.73 -17.52
CA GLY A 1315 -23.08 -16.90 -16.36
C GLY A 1315 -24.43 -17.59 -16.64
N CYS A 1316 -24.71 -17.98 -17.88
CA CYS A 1316 -25.86 -18.83 -18.22
C CYS A 1316 -25.59 -20.30 -17.81
N ALA A 1317 -26.64 -21.11 -17.68
CA ALA A 1317 -26.55 -22.53 -17.33
C ALA A 1317 -26.30 -23.46 -18.54
N VAL A 1318 -25.53 -23.00 -19.52
CA VAL A 1318 -24.95 -23.85 -20.58
C VAL A 1318 -23.92 -24.79 -19.96
N GLN A 1319 -23.94 -26.06 -20.37
CA GLN A 1319 -23.13 -27.15 -19.81
C GLN A 1319 -22.60 -28.00 -20.97
N GLY A 1320 -21.40 -28.57 -20.82
CA GLY A 1320 -20.78 -29.46 -21.78
C GLY A 1320 -21.09 -30.94 -21.51
N PRO A 1321 -20.77 -31.85 -22.46
CA PRO A 1321 -20.24 -31.54 -23.79
C PRO A 1321 -21.28 -30.97 -24.75
N LEU A 1322 -20.90 -29.93 -25.49
CA LEU A 1322 -21.71 -29.36 -26.58
C LEU A 1322 -21.65 -30.24 -27.84
N GLY A 1323 -20.55 -30.99 -28.02
CA GLY A 1323 -20.34 -31.90 -29.15
C GLY A 1323 -19.97 -31.19 -30.47
N LEU A 1324 -19.27 -31.91 -31.36
CA LEU A 1324 -18.74 -31.37 -32.61
C LEU A 1324 -19.81 -30.67 -33.46
N GLY A 1325 -20.97 -31.29 -33.66
CA GLY A 1325 -22.05 -30.74 -34.48
C GLY A 1325 -22.71 -29.45 -33.93
N LEU A 1326 -22.52 -29.12 -32.65
CA LEU A 1326 -22.91 -27.81 -32.11
C LEU A 1326 -21.80 -26.78 -32.25
N TRP A 1327 -20.54 -27.20 -32.09
CA TRP A 1327 -19.37 -26.37 -32.40
C TRP A 1327 -19.28 -25.98 -33.89
N ASP A 1328 -19.68 -26.88 -34.81
CA ASP A 1328 -19.86 -26.57 -36.24
C ASP A 1328 -20.88 -25.43 -36.44
N LYS A 1329 -22.04 -25.50 -35.76
CA LYS A 1329 -23.05 -24.43 -35.80
C LYS A 1329 -22.50 -23.11 -35.22
N ILE A 1330 -21.79 -23.16 -34.10
CA ILE A 1330 -21.14 -21.99 -33.47
C ILE A 1330 -20.17 -21.34 -34.46
N ALA A 1331 -19.23 -22.11 -35.01
CA ALA A 1331 -18.22 -21.61 -35.94
C ALA A 1331 -18.82 -21.08 -37.25
N ALA A 1332 -19.95 -21.65 -37.71
CA ALA A 1332 -20.67 -21.19 -38.90
C ALA A 1332 -21.54 -19.94 -38.68
N GLN A 1333 -22.09 -19.74 -37.47
CA GLN A 1333 -23.12 -18.71 -37.20
C GLN A 1333 -22.69 -17.57 -36.28
N LEU A 1334 -21.54 -17.68 -35.60
CA LEU A 1334 -21.03 -16.66 -34.67
C LEU A 1334 -19.60 -16.26 -35.06
N ARG A 1335 -19.25 -14.96 -34.96
CA ARG A 1335 -17.84 -14.53 -34.97
C ARG A 1335 -17.24 -14.53 -33.57
N GLU A 1336 -17.97 -14.06 -32.56
CA GLU A 1336 -17.52 -14.08 -31.16
C GLU A 1336 -18.60 -14.68 -30.24
N LEU A 1337 -18.18 -15.53 -29.31
CA LEU A 1337 -19.00 -16.16 -28.27
C LEU A 1337 -18.27 -16.06 -26.93
N GLN A 1338 -18.89 -15.41 -25.94
CA GLN A 1338 -18.32 -15.26 -24.60
C GLN A 1338 -19.07 -16.12 -23.56
N LEU A 1339 -18.48 -17.27 -23.19
CA LEU A 1339 -19.12 -18.33 -22.43
C LEU A 1339 -18.37 -18.66 -21.12
N CYS A 1340 -18.52 -17.81 -20.10
CA CYS A 1340 -18.10 -18.14 -18.73
C CYS A 1340 -19.09 -19.09 -18.04
N SER A 1341 -18.91 -20.40 -18.18
CA SER A 1341 -19.67 -21.42 -17.41
C SER A 1341 -18.73 -22.34 -16.63
N ARG A 1342 -19.09 -22.63 -15.37
CA ARG A 1342 -18.39 -23.61 -14.52
C ARG A 1342 -18.61 -25.07 -14.95
N ARG A 1343 -19.49 -25.32 -15.93
CA ARG A 1343 -19.95 -26.66 -16.33
C ARG A 1343 -19.57 -27.05 -17.77
N LEU A 1344 -18.57 -26.41 -18.35
CA LEU A 1344 -17.93 -26.85 -19.60
C LEU A 1344 -16.94 -27.97 -19.30
N CYS A 1345 -16.92 -29.01 -20.13
CA CYS A 1345 -16.07 -30.18 -19.92
C CYS A 1345 -14.68 -30.01 -20.58
N ALA A 1346 -13.82 -31.03 -20.47
CA ALA A 1346 -12.56 -31.05 -21.21
C ALA A 1346 -12.80 -31.23 -22.72
N GLU A 1347 -13.75 -32.10 -23.07
CA GLU A 1347 -14.09 -32.48 -24.45
C GLU A 1347 -14.51 -31.27 -25.31
N ASP A 1348 -15.14 -30.26 -24.73
CA ASP A 1348 -15.45 -29.00 -25.42
C ASP A 1348 -14.20 -28.28 -25.94
N ARG A 1349 -13.10 -28.29 -25.17
CA ARG A 1349 -11.84 -27.68 -25.61
C ARG A 1349 -11.17 -28.51 -26.70
N ASP A 1350 -11.30 -29.83 -26.63
CA ASP A 1350 -10.69 -30.74 -27.62
C ASP A 1350 -11.50 -30.79 -28.92
N ALA A 1351 -12.83 -30.65 -28.87
CA ALA A 1351 -13.67 -30.39 -30.03
C ALA A 1351 -13.31 -29.06 -30.69
N LEU A 1352 -13.09 -27.99 -29.91
CA LEU A 1352 -12.64 -26.69 -30.45
C LEU A 1352 -11.24 -26.77 -31.09
N ARG A 1353 -10.32 -27.57 -30.53
CA ARG A 1353 -9.00 -27.85 -31.10
C ARG A 1353 -9.11 -28.62 -32.43
N GLN A 1354 -9.99 -29.60 -32.53
CA GLN A 1354 -10.22 -30.38 -33.76
C GLN A 1354 -10.78 -29.52 -34.91
N LEU A 1355 -11.44 -28.40 -34.61
CA LEU A 1355 -11.94 -27.44 -35.60
C LEU A 1355 -10.88 -26.47 -36.14
N GLN A 1356 -9.63 -26.52 -35.64
CA GLN A 1356 -8.55 -25.73 -36.22
C GLN A 1356 -8.15 -26.28 -37.61
N PRO A 1357 -8.21 -25.48 -38.69
CA PRO A 1357 -7.78 -25.93 -40.01
C PRO A 1357 -6.26 -26.20 -40.01
N SER A 1358 -5.84 -27.28 -40.65
CA SER A 1358 -4.46 -27.80 -40.64
C SER A 1358 -3.43 -26.98 -41.45
N ARG A 1359 -3.59 -25.66 -41.49
CA ARG A 1359 -2.65 -24.68 -42.06
C ARG A 1359 -2.60 -23.41 -41.19
N PRO A 1360 -1.42 -22.95 -40.76
CA PRO A 1360 -1.30 -21.70 -40.01
C PRO A 1360 -1.57 -20.50 -40.93
N GLY A 1361 -2.78 -19.94 -40.79
CA GLY A 1361 -3.15 -18.59 -41.20
C GLY A 1361 -3.63 -17.80 -39.98
N PRO A 1362 -3.83 -16.46 -40.09
CA PRO A 1362 -4.04 -15.57 -38.94
C PRO A 1362 -5.42 -15.66 -38.24
N GLY A 1363 -6.12 -16.80 -38.37
CA GLY A 1363 -7.42 -17.07 -37.75
C GLY A 1363 -7.31 -17.70 -36.36
N GLU A 1364 -6.65 -17.02 -35.42
CA GLU A 1364 -6.37 -17.57 -34.08
C GLU A 1364 -7.61 -17.63 -33.17
N CYS A 1365 -8.04 -18.84 -32.82
CA CYS A 1365 -9.10 -19.08 -31.82
C CYS A 1365 -8.49 -19.10 -30.41
N THR A 1366 -8.72 -18.04 -29.62
CA THR A 1366 -8.09 -17.83 -28.31
C THR A 1366 -8.88 -18.41 -27.13
N LEU A 1367 -8.47 -19.60 -26.65
CA LEU A 1367 -8.96 -20.23 -25.43
C LEU A 1367 -8.20 -19.72 -24.18
N ASP A 1368 -8.82 -18.87 -23.37
CA ASP A 1368 -8.31 -18.47 -22.04
C ASP A 1368 -8.42 -19.61 -21.00
N HIS A 1369 -7.52 -19.64 -20.03
CA HIS A 1369 -7.35 -20.77 -19.12
C HIS A 1369 -8.42 -20.82 -18.01
N GLY A 1370 -9.29 -21.84 -18.04
CA GLY A 1370 -10.10 -22.27 -16.90
C GLY A 1370 -11.57 -22.55 -17.22
N SER A 1371 -12.47 -22.00 -16.40
CA SER A 1371 -13.94 -22.07 -16.52
C SER A 1371 -14.53 -20.87 -17.28
N LYS A 1372 -13.72 -20.27 -18.15
CA LYS A 1372 -14.15 -19.35 -19.20
C LYS A 1372 -13.86 -20.04 -20.53
N LEU A 1373 -14.79 -19.96 -21.46
CA LEU A 1373 -14.51 -20.22 -22.86
C LEU A 1373 -14.81 -18.93 -23.62
N PHE A 1374 -13.80 -18.44 -24.32
CA PHE A 1374 -13.97 -17.43 -25.36
C PHE A 1374 -13.74 -18.15 -26.69
N PHE A 1375 -14.64 -17.92 -27.63
CA PHE A 1375 -14.46 -18.33 -29.01
C PHE A 1375 -14.50 -17.05 -29.85
N ARG A 1376 -13.47 -16.85 -30.67
CA ARG A 1376 -13.35 -15.70 -31.57
C ARG A 1376 -12.79 -16.19 -32.89
N ARG A 1377 -13.55 -15.96 -33.96
CA ARG A 1377 -13.20 -16.22 -35.35
C ARG A 1377 -12.76 -14.90 -35.97
N LEU A 1378 -11.44 -14.70 -36.00
CA LEU A 1378 -10.76 -13.58 -36.67
C LEU A 1378 -10.90 -13.67 -38.20
#